data_AF-A0AAE0V7N5-F1
#
_entry.id   AF-A0AAE0V7N5-F1
#
_cell.length_a   1.000
_cell.length_b   1.000
_cell.length_c   1.000
_cell.angle_alpha   90.00
_cell.angle_beta   90.00
_cell.angle_gamma   90.00
#
_symmetry.space_group_name_H-M   'P 1'
#
loop_
_entity.id
_entity.type
_entity.pdbx_description
1 polymer ?
#
loop_
_entity_poly.entity_id
_entity_poly.type
_entity_poly.pdbx_seq_one_letter_code
_entity_poly.pdbx_strand_id
1 'polypeptide(L)'
;MAEVEVHPHHVFGLRAAVKNNLFFLDEQTVVFPCGNNCARYNLHQRCYKFIAVTFNVQDSGESGHAVWFRDSVTEEETGVRAREMLCCPPGTERSRGMQALAISPNWRYLAMSEHGERGTITIYDLQHEQSRKRKVLTGGDASVQEFVCMAFSPDSKYLLGQSGGPEWTLIYWLWEKNKVIATVKSTNLGPVHQVSFNPQDSTQVCVSGNGVFKLFRYADSALKQTNSAKLETQNVLSHAWMSEERIIAGTETGRLLVFESGDLRWEMSVTNKIAEQDKKRHMEDETQSAPASMPRVTVIKAYSKGFACSAGPGTVCLFEKTEEKESYRQIREIRIPPDPCSNEPGQAQQQEITSMCISPSEETLATSTDRGQLYLIALASAEMGKGTQAHFEFLSHSFHSDIITGLSICIRKPLIATCSMDHSIRIWNYETGALELCKEFQEESHSVALHPSGLFILTGFSDKLRLMNLLIDDIRNFKEFTVRSCRECVFSHGGHMFAAVNGNVIHLYSTTTFDNILNLKGHSGKVRSVVWSADDSRVVSCGMDGAVYEWNALSGQRESESVLKSCSYTGVALSHTTRSILAVGNDCTLKEIQDCQVLREVSSDDVMYTAIVMTRSGRALFTGTSSGTIRAIKYPLPMQKDWTEYQAHSAPITKMVITFDDQYLLSASEDGCLFIWKISEQEGRGLKRDKEMSYAEEILITRSDLEEKNQVMLELKSRVEELQMENEYQLRLKEMNYNEKIKELTEKFIQQIESLTNQNQMVFRRPVHSVASLIGSPAPSIVIVLKSEKEKQEITQQGALKDITERHTKELQDLESTNNQKLMLEYEKHQELQLKLRKMQESYEEKLQDLEDGHVRALEDMTQFYESKLQEKVLELGQCQDESQQQLREFEEIKKQIEEDGDLELHDIRVKYERKLWEEKETNLKLNGETRVMKKKFTSLQKEIDDRKLDIEKLKVEQQKLHGVIKALEKDIVGLKREIQERDETIQDKENRIHELKKKNEELEKFKFVLDYKVNELKKQIEPREIEVKEMKEQVHEMEAELEQFRKMSTQLELTISQLKLKLKATDKERQKETQRVRDVEAVLHRLKTDLHNCVGFIQEPRKLKESVREIYERHVHQSDVVEIAGVDADVQREYSRQREHMERNMDSLRRRLAKDIKVHEAKNIKLMKENVSLIKEINDLRMEMRLMRAQIHDYETQNSFKSKSTTSIKPASSAASRLNFEGEAERIIQQQRLEIQRLKQEILTQGQDEGQDQSFILPSLSSNIKLPALTA
;
A
#
# COMPACT_ATOMS: atom_id res chain seq x y z
N MET A 1 -15.73 9.66 22.41
CA MET A 1 -15.72 8.38 21.69
C MET A 1 -15.65 8.75 20.23
N ALA A 2 -14.51 8.49 19.60
CA ALA A 2 -14.23 8.91 18.23
C ALA A 2 -15.22 8.33 17.21
N GLU A 3 -15.41 9.06 16.12
CA GLU A 3 -15.78 8.44 14.85
C GLU A 3 -14.57 7.81 14.17
N VAL A 4 -14.84 6.73 13.43
CA VAL A 4 -13.87 6.02 12.62
C VAL A 4 -14.19 6.33 11.17
N GLU A 5 -13.24 6.93 10.49
CA GLU A 5 -13.37 7.39 9.11
C GLU A 5 -12.46 6.58 8.19
N VAL A 6 -12.83 6.52 6.91
CA VAL A 6 -12.01 5.91 5.86
C VAL A 6 -11.78 6.90 4.73
N HIS A 7 -10.51 7.09 4.38
CA HIS A 7 -10.03 8.06 3.41
C HIS A 7 -9.42 7.33 2.20
N PRO A 8 -9.82 7.63 0.95
CA PRO A 8 -9.26 6.96 -0.22
C PRO A 8 -7.78 7.32 -0.37
N HIS A 9 -6.91 6.32 -0.32
CA HIS A 9 -5.46 6.49 -0.32
C HIS A 9 -4.85 6.13 -1.68
N HIS A 10 -5.21 4.99 -2.25
CA HIS A 10 -4.73 4.51 -3.54
C HIS A 10 -5.85 3.79 -4.31
N VAL A 11 -5.73 3.69 -5.64
CA VAL A 11 -6.63 2.87 -6.46
C VAL A 11 -5.86 2.18 -7.58
N PHE A 12 -6.27 0.96 -7.90
CA PHE A 12 -5.90 0.27 -9.14
C PHE A 12 -7.18 0.02 -9.94
N GLY A 13 -7.19 0.35 -11.23
CA GLY A 13 -8.36 0.20 -12.10
C GLY A 13 -8.78 1.47 -12.83
N LEU A 14 -9.19 1.29 -14.08
CA LEU A 14 -9.78 2.30 -14.95
C LEU A 14 -11.19 1.85 -15.35
N ARG A 15 -12.19 2.73 -15.24
CA ARG A 15 -13.53 2.45 -15.78
C ARG A 15 -13.54 2.63 -17.31
N ALA A 16 -13.12 1.60 -18.04
CA ALA A 16 -13.01 1.59 -19.50
C ALA A 16 -14.32 1.94 -20.23
N ALA A 17 -15.47 1.66 -19.62
CA ALA A 17 -16.79 1.97 -20.18
C ALA A 17 -17.12 3.47 -20.31
N VAL A 18 -16.38 4.36 -19.63
CA VAL A 18 -16.58 5.81 -19.72
C VAL A 18 -16.02 6.34 -21.04
N LYS A 19 -16.80 7.12 -21.79
CA LYS A 19 -16.32 7.78 -23.02
C LYS A 19 -15.45 8.99 -22.71
N ASN A 20 -14.35 9.15 -23.45
CA ASN A 20 -13.30 10.15 -23.18
C ASN A 20 -12.83 10.10 -21.71
N ASN A 21 -12.40 8.92 -21.26
CA ASN A 21 -11.99 8.64 -19.89
C ASN A 21 -10.54 9.07 -19.53
N LEU A 22 -9.89 9.90 -20.35
CA LEU A 22 -8.47 10.23 -20.17
C LEU A 22 -8.18 11.67 -20.63
N PHE A 23 -7.63 12.48 -19.73
CA PHE A 23 -7.23 13.86 -20.01
C PHE A 23 -5.93 14.23 -19.27
N PHE A 24 -5.08 15.06 -19.89
CA PHE A 24 -4.07 15.82 -19.16
C PHE A 24 -4.73 17.05 -18.50
N LEU A 25 -4.25 17.39 -17.30
CA LEU A 25 -4.60 18.60 -16.55
C LEU A 25 -3.46 19.64 -16.58
N ASP A 26 -2.25 19.13 -16.51
CA ASP A 26 -0.96 19.80 -16.70
C ASP A 26 0.01 18.76 -17.29
N GLU A 27 1.25 19.13 -17.61
CA GLU A 27 2.25 18.23 -18.22
C GLU A 27 2.55 16.97 -17.40
N GLN A 28 2.30 16.99 -16.09
CA GLN A 28 2.65 15.90 -15.19
C GLN A 28 1.43 15.19 -14.59
N THR A 29 0.21 15.72 -14.76
CA THR A 29 -0.99 15.20 -14.07
C THR A 29 -2.06 14.75 -15.06
N VAL A 30 -2.39 13.46 -15.00
CA VAL A 30 -3.39 12.81 -15.84
C VAL A 30 -4.63 12.48 -15.01
N VAL A 31 -5.81 12.67 -15.58
CA VAL A 31 -7.11 12.52 -14.91
C VAL A 31 -7.92 11.40 -15.57
N PHE A 32 -8.40 10.45 -14.76
CA PHE A 32 -9.18 9.32 -15.25
C PHE A 32 -10.25 8.77 -14.27
N PRO A 33 -11.32 8.12 -14.77
CA PRO A 33 -12.33 7.38 -14.00
C PRO A 33 -11.81 6.14 -13.26
N CYS A 34 -12.15 6.04 -11.98
CA CYS A 34 -11.97 4.83 -11.17
C CYS A 34 -13.26 4.55 -10.38
N GLY A 35 -13.98 3.48 -10.74
CA GLY A 35 -15.32 3.21 -10.20
C GLY A 35 -16.31 4.38 -10.38
N ASN A 36 -16.77 4.96 -9.27
CA ASN A 36 -17.59 6.19 -9.28
C ASN A 36 -16.79 7.49 -9.09
N ASN A 37 -15.48 7.36 -8.87
CA ASN A 37 -14.57 8.46 -8.52
C ASN A 37 -13.73 8.88 -9.73
N CYS A 38 -13.05 10.03 -9.61
CA CYS A 38 -12.02 10.48 -10.55
C CYS A 38 -10.66 10.56 -9.83
N ALA A 39 -9.67 9.85 -10.34
CA ALA A 39 -8.28 9.97 -9.95
C ALA A 39 -7.58 11.07 -10.75
N ARG A 40 -6.77 11.89 -10.06
CA ARG A 40 -5.69 12.70 -10.60
C ARG A 40 -4.39 11.98 -10.24
N TYR A 41 -3.69 11.43 -11.23
CA TYR A 41 -2.43 10.72 -11.07
C TYR A 41 -1.28 11.61 -11.54
N ASN A 42 -0.26 11.80 -10.71
CA ASN A 42 0.92 12.57 -11.10
C ASN A 42 2.03 11.62 -11.61
N LEU A 43 2.43 11.78 -12.87
CA LEU A 43 3.41 10.96 -13.57
C LEU A 43 4.80 10.97 -12.92
N HIS A 44 5.19 12.11 -12.32
CA HIS A 44 6.52 12.28 -11.72
C HIS A 44 6.59 11.74 -10.29
N GLN A 45 5.60 12.06 -9.45
CA GLN A 45 5.52 11.62 -8.05
C GLN A 45 4.88 10.24 -7.88
N ARG A 46 4.24 9.69 -8.92
CA ARG A 46 3.42 8.44 -8.92
C ARG A 46 2.25 8.40 -7.93
N CYS A 47 1.99 9.50 -7.21
CA CYS A 47 0.92 9.60 -6.24
C CYS A 47 -0.48 9.82 -6.88
N TYR A 48 -1.51 9.43 -6.14
CA TYR A 48 -2.93 9.65 -6.49
C TYR A 48 -3.55 10.76 -5.62
N LYS A 49 -4.37 11.63 -6.25
CA LYS A 49 -5.31 12.54 -5.57
C LYS A 49 -6.72 12.30 -6.11
N PHE A 50 -7.71 12.14 -5.23
CA PHE A 50 -9.11 11.95 -5.62
C PHE A 50 -9.87 13.29 -5.62
N ILE A 51 -10.69 13.54 -6.65
CA ILE A 51 -11.56 14.73 -6.70
C ILE A 51 -12.69 14.56 -5.68
N ALA A 52 -12.88 15.51 -4.78
CA ALA A 52 -13.83 15.40 -3.66
C ALA A 52 -15.16 16.13 -3.90
N VAL A 53 -16.26 15.58 -3.35
CA VAL A 53 -17.55 16.26 -3.20
C VAL A 53 -17.74 16.60 -1.72
N THR A 54 -17.52 17.87 -1.37
CA THR A 54 -17.90 18.38 -0.05
C THR A 54 -19.42 18.54 0.05
N PHE A 55 -19.98 18.03 1.16
CA PHE A 55 -21.35 18.35 1.58
C PHE A 55 -21.42 19.82 2.04
N ASN A 56 -22.56 20.47 1.83
CA ASN A 56 -22.80 21.82 2.36
C ASN A 56 -23.11 21.78 3.86
N VAL A 57 -22.08 21.72 4.70
CA VAL A 57 -22.17 22.18 6.09
C VAL A 57 -22.07 23.72 6.09
N GLN A 58 -22.92 24.40 6.86
CA GLN A 58 -22.99 25.86 6.86
C GLN A 58 -21.85 26.49 7.67
N ASP A 59 -21.23 27.53 7.11
CA ASP A 59 -20.42 28.58 7.74
C ASP A 59 -19.61 28.23 9.01
N SER A 60 -18.41 27.67 8.81
CA SER A 60 -17.28 27.84 9.73
C SER A 60 -16.00 28.15 8.95
N GLY A 61 -15.61 29.42 8.88
CA GLY A 61 -14.49 29.88 8.05
C GLY A 61 -13.13 29.76 8.73
N GLU A 62 -12.44 28.63 8.54
CA GLU A 62 -10.98 28.50 8.74
C GLU A 62 -10.32 28.01 7.44
N SER A 63 -9.23 28.65 7.01
CA SER A 63 -8.46 28.26 5.81
C SER A 63 -7.34 27.29 6.19
N GLY A 64 -7.44 26.03 5.76
CA GLY A 64 -6.43 24.99 5.95
C GLY A 64 -5.69 24.62 4.66
N HIS A 65 -4.39 24.33 4.77
CA HIS A 65 -3.58 23.78 3.68
C HIS A 65 -3.74 22.26 3.60
N ALA A 66 -3.62 21.69 2.39
CA ALA A 66 -3.56 20.26 2.16
C ALA A 66 -2.10 19.78 1.96
N VAL A 67 -1.87 18.47 2.05
CA VAL A 67 -0.54 17.84 1.97
C VAL A 67 -0.55 16.74 0.91
N TRP A 68 0.58 16.52 0.25
CA TRP A 68 0.77 15.43 -0.71
C TRP A 68 1.01 14.11 0.04
N PHE A 69 0.30 13.04 -0.32
CA PHE A 69 0.65 11.69 0.13
C PHE A 69 1.92 11.26 -0.63
N ARG A 70 2.99 11.00 0.12
CA ARG A 70 4.34 10.78 -0.39
C ARG A 70 4.68 9.29 -0.37
N ASP A 71 5.05 8.74 -1.51
CA ASP A 71 5.70 7.44 -1.58
C ASP A 71 7.16 7.55 -1.07
N SER A 72 7.66 6.46 -0.47
CA SER A 72 8.98 6.29 0.15
C SER A 72 9.22 6.96 1.52
N VAL A 73 9.99 6.24 2.36
CA VAL A 73 10.25 6.52 3.77
C VAL A 73 11.18 7.73 3.95
N THR A 74 10.70 8.76 4.65
CA THR A 74 11.51 9.68 5.50
C THR A 74 10.58 10.62 6.28
N GLU A 75 9.97 10.12 7.35
CA GLU A 75 9.37 10.98 8.40
C GLU A 75 10.39 11.19 9.53
N GLU A 76 11.00 12.38 9.61
CA GLU A 76 11.46 12.90 10.90
C GLU A 76 11.58 14.44 10.89
N GLU A 77 10.95 15.08 11.88
CA GLU A 77 11.06 16.51 12.21
C GLU A 77 10.56 17.55 11.16
N THR A 78 9.23 17.73 11.06
CA THR A 78 8.68 19.10 11.23
C THR A 78 7.59 19.11 12.30
N GLY A 79 7.76 19.94 13.32
CA GLY A 79 6.92 19.98 14.52
C GLY A 79 5.60 20.73 14.38
N VAL A 80 4.87 20.58 13.26
CA VAL A 80 3.60 21.27 13.01
C VAL A 80 2.43 20.31 13.17
N ARG A 81 1.49 20.63 14.08
CA ARG A 81 0.24 19.87 14.24
C ARG A 81 -0.70 20.16 13.07
N ALA A 82 -0.55 19.42 11.97
CA ALA A 82 -1.55 19.36 10.92
C ALA A 82 -2.89 18.87 11.52
N ARG A 83 -3.96 19.66 11.36
CA ARG A 83 -5.33 19.20 11.57
C ARG A 83 -5.79 18.55 10.27
N GLU A 84 -5.81 17.22 10.24
CA GLU A 84 -6.41 16.46 9.14
C GLU A 84 -7.90 16.84 9.02
N MET A 85 -8.34 17.29 7.84
CA MET A 85 -9.75 17.61 7.56
C MET A 85 -10.24 16.96 6.27
N LEU A 86 -11.01 15.87 6.45
CA LEU A 86 -12.30 15.61 5.80
C LEU A 86 -12.45 16.07 4.34
N CYS A 87 -12.25 15.15 3.39
CA CYS A 87 -12.66 15.29 1.99
C CYS A 87 -13.14 13.95 1.42
N CYS A 88 -14.44 13.82 1.13
CA CYS A 88 -15.05 12.58 0.63
C CYS A 88 -15.11 12.54 -0.91
N PRO A 89 -14.92 11.38 -1.55
CA PRO A 89 -14.95 11.24 -3.01
C PRO A 89 -16.40 11.20 -3.60
N PRO A 90 -16.58 11.26 -4.94
CA PRO A 90 -17.84 11.69 -5.54
C PRO A 90 -18.98 10.67 -5.62
N GLY A 91 -20.17 11.19 -5.38
CA GLY A 91 -21.43 10.68 -5.92
C GLY A 91 -22.56 11.62 -5.54
N THR A 92 -23.54 11.83 -6.41
CA THR A 92 -24.89 12.12 -5.93
C THR A 92 -25.47 10.86 -5.30
N GLU A 93 -26.25 11.00 -4.22
CA GLU A 93 -26.85 9.85 -3.54
C GLU A 93 -27.62 8.98 -4.55
N ARG A 94 -27.33 7.67 -4.57
CA ARG A 94 -27.90 6.67 -5.49
C ARG A 94 -27.45 6.75 -6.96
N SER A 95 -26.38 7.49 -7.27
CA SER A 95 -25.74 7.46 -8.59
C SER A 95 -25.28 6.04 -8.95
N ARG A 96 -25.71 5.54 -10.12
CA ARG A 96 -25.19 4.30 -10.74
C ARG A 96 -23.89 4.57 -11.51
N GLY A 97 -23.36 5.78 -11.38
CA GLY A 97 -22.00 6.10 -11.74
C GLY A 97 -21.82 6.90 -13.02
N MET A 98 -20.54 7.18 -13.27
CA MET A 98 -20.09 8.06 -14.33
C MET A 98 -20.22 7.42 -15.72
N GLN A 99 -20.60 8.23 -16.72
CA GLN A 99 -20.76 7.80 -18.12
C GLN A 99 -19.82 8.52 -19.10
N ALA A 100 -19.58 9.80 -18.88
CA ALA A 100 -18.67 10.63 -19.68
C ALA A 100 -17.98 11.71 -18.83
N LEU A 101 -16.78 12.09 -19.26
CA LEU A 101 -16.02 13.25 -18.77
C LEU A 101 -15.80 14.27 -19.90
N ALA A 102 -15.63 15.54 -19.51
CA ALA A 102 -15.05 16.58 -20.34
C ALA A 102 -14.28 17.58 -19.47
N ILE A 103 -13.05 17.94 -19.88
CA ILE A 103 -12.29 19.05 -19.29
C ILE A 103 -12.49 20.32 -20.14
N SER A 104 -12.48 21.49 -19.50
CA SER A 104 -12.50 22.79 -20.17
C SER A 104 -11.15 23.10 -20.84
N PRO A 105 -11.12 23.79 -21.99
CA PRO A 105 -9.87 24.16 -22.67
C PRO A 105 -8.87 24.99 -21.86
N ASN A 106 -9.31 25.70 -20.81
CA ASN A 106 -8.41 26.40 -19.87
C ASN A 106 -7.99 25.53 -18.66
N TRP A 107 -8.18 24.21 -18.74
CA TRP A 107 -7.91 23.16 -17.75
C TRP A 107 -8.49 23.36 -16.33
N ARG A 108 -9.30 24.40 -16.13
CA ARG A 108 -9.83 24.79 -14.82
C ARG A 108 -11.04 23.96 -14.37
N TYR A 109 -11.92 23.57 -15.29
CA TYR A 109 -13.20 22.97 -14.98
C TYR A 109 -13.33 21.55 -15.51
N LEU A 110 -13.78 20.62 -14.66
CA LEU A 110 -14.14 19.26 -15.05
C LEU A 110 -15.66 19.11 -15.02
N ALA A 111 -16.26 18.68 -16.11
CA ALA A 111 -17.65 18.25 -16.20
C ALA A 111 -17.71 16.71 -16.13
N MET A 112 -18.54 16.19 -15.23
CA MET A 112 -18.74 14.78 -14.97
C MET A 112 -20.21 14.43 -15.06
N SER A 113 -20.58 13.46 -15.90
CA SER A 113 -21.96 13.01 -16.06
C SER A 113 -22.23 11.74 -15.24
N GLU A 114 -23.29 11.77 -14.45
CA GLU A 114 -23.73 10.68 -13.57
C GLU A 114 -25.05 10.09 -14.08
N HIS A 115 -25.17 8.76 -14.09
CA HIS A 115 -26.40 8.02 -14.41
C HIS A 115 -27.23 7.80 -13.15
N GLY A 116 -28.54 8.10 -13.21
CA GLY A 116 -29.47 7.90 -12.10
C GLY A 116 -30.93 8.02 -12.52
N GLU A 117 -31.84 8.17 -11.55
CA GLU A 117 -33.26 8.44 -11.84
C GLU A 117 -33.46 9.73 -12.67
N ARG A 118 -32.53 10.67 -12.54
CA ARG A 118 -32.33 11.81 -13.43
C ARG A 118 -30.83 11.93 -13.69
N GLY A 119 -30.43 12.04 -14.95
CA GLY A 119 -29.05 12.28 -15.33
C GLY A 119 -28.62 13.67 -14.92
N THR A 120 -27.47 13.77 -14.25
CA THR A 120 -26.91 15.06 -13.79
C THR A 120 -25.50 15.25 -14.31
N ILE A 121 -25.13 16.50 -14.60
CA ILE A 121 -23.75 16.87 -14.91
C ILE A 121 -23.23 17.72 -13.74
N THR A 122 -22.27 17.20 -12.98
CA THR A 122 -21.57 17.97 -11.94
C THR A 122 -20.35 18.66 -12.55
N ILE A 123 -20.15 19.95 -12.22
CA ILE A 123 -18.96 20.71 -12.62
C ILE A 123 -18.10 21.02 -11.38
N TYR A 124 -16.79 20.78 -11.49
CA TYR A 124 -15.76 20.98 -10.45
C TYR A 124 -14.75 22.05 -10.86
N ASP A 125 -14.19 22.80 -9.90
CA ASP A 125 -13.14 23.83 -10.09
C ASP A 125 -11.78 23.27 -9.63
N LEU A 126 -10.98 22.78 -10.58
CA LEU A 126 -9.72 22.05 -10.36
C LEU A 126 -8.55 22.93 -9.89
N GLN A 127 -8.69 24.26 -9.98
CA GLN A 127 -7.70 25.22 -9.48
C GLN A 127 -7.54 25.20 -7.95
N HIS A 128 -8.53 24.71 -7.22
CA HIS A 128 -8.42 24.46 -5.78
C HIS A 128 -8.03 23.00 -5.58
N GLU A 129 -7.11 22.67 -4.69
CA GLU A 129 -6.67 21.28 -4.49
C GLU A 129 -7.82 20.32 -4.15
N GLN A 130 -8.72 20.76 -3.26
CA GLN A 130 -9.96 20.04 -2.91
C GLN A 130 -10.98 19.95 -4.06
N SER A 131 -10.68 20.51 -5.24
CA SER A 131 -11.43 20.38 -6.51
C SER A 131 -12.93 20.71 -6.37
N ARG A 132 -13.25 21.90 -5.82
CA ARG A 132 -14.58 22.25 -5.29
C ARG A 132 -15.71 22.14 -6.33
N LYS A 133 -16.80 21.46 -5.96
CA LYS A 133 -18.07 21.39 -6.70
C LYS A 133 -18.66 22.80 -6.94
N ARG A 134 -18.74 23.23 -8.20
CA ARG A 134 -19.21 24.55 -8.66
C ARG A 134 -20.71 24.57 -8.95
N LYS A 135 -21.20 23.56 -9.66
CA LYS A 135 -22.60 23.51 -10.13
C LYS A 135 -23.03 22.07 -10.41
N VAL A 136 -24.33 21.85 -10.40
CA VAL A 136 -24.98 20.67 -10.98
C VAL A 136 -25.95 21.17 -12.05
N LEU A 137 -25.82 20.64 -13.26
CA LEU A 137 -26.74 20.86 -14.37
C LEU A 137 -27.69 19.67 -14.48
N THR A 138 -28.89 19.93 -14.98
CA THR A 138 -29.92 18.93 -15.31
C THR A 138 -30.46 19.20 -16.71
N GLY A 139 -31.18 18.24 -17.30
CA GLY A 139 -31.82 18.37 -18.62
C GLY A 139 -33.00 19.36 -18.70
N GLY A 140 -33.22 20.20 -17.67
CA GLY A 140 -34.42 21.02 -17.56
C GLY A 140 -35.66 20.14 -17.36
N ASP A 141 -36.71 20.40 -18.14
CA ASP A 141 -37.96 19.63 -18.10
C ASP A 141 -37.88 18.26 -18.80
N ALA A 142 -36.77 17.96 -19.50
CA ALA A 142 -36.57 16.68 -20.17
C ALA A 142 -36.18 15.57 -19.19
N SER A 143 -36.89 14.44 -19.23
CA SER A 143 -36.62 13.25 -18.40
C SER A 143 -35.41 12.45 -18.90
N VAL A 144 -34.23 13.05 -18.85
CA VAL A 144 -32.95 12.42 -19.17
C VAL A 144 -32.47 11.56 -18.00
N GLN A 145 -32.05 10.32 -18.24
CA GLN A 145 -31.45 9.42 -17.24
C GLN A 145 -29.91 9.48 -17.23
N GLU A 146 -29.28 9.82 -18.36
CA GLU A 146 -27.82 9.87 -18.52
C GLU A 146 -27.39 10.82 -19.65
N PHE A 147 -26.13 11.29 -19.57
CA PHE A 147 -25.47 12.02 -20.65
C PHE A 147 -24.26 11.21 -21.14
N VAL A 148 -24.28 10.86 -22.43
CA VAL A 148 -23.36 9.88 -23.04
C VAL A 148 -22.09 10.55 -23.59
N CYS A 149 -22.18 11.83 -23.95
CA CYS A 149 -21.06 12.63 -24.45
C CYS A 149 -21.19 14.07 -23.95
N MET A 150 -20.06 14.74 -23.69
CA MET A 150 -20.02 16.16 -23.31
C MET A 150 -18.83 16.86 -23.98
N ALA A 151 -18.92 18.18 -24.12
CA ALA A 151 -17.81 19.04 -24.54
C ALA A 151 -17.97 20.46 -23.95
N PHE A 152 -16.87 21.12 -23.61
CA PHE A 152 -16.83 22.56 -23.30
C PHE A 152 -16.52 23.39 -24.55
N SER A 153 -17.00 24.63 -24.60
CA SER A 153 -16.64 25.59 -25.65
C SER A 153 -15.18 26.05 -25.53
N PRO A 154 -14.55 26.56 -26.62
CA PRO A 154 -13.20 27.12 -26.58
C PRO A 154 -13.00 28.18 -25.49
N ASP A 155 -14.01 29.04 -25.31
CA ASP A 155 -14.01 30.10 -24.30
C ASP A 155 -14.41 29.63 -22.88
N SER A 156 -14.62 28.31 -22.70
CA SER A 156 -15.04 27.62 -21.47
C SER A 156 -16.37 28.07 -20.85
N LYS A 157 -17.14 28.99 -21.46
CA LYS A 157 -18.42 29.50 -20.89
C LYS A 157 -19.63 28.60 -21.14
N TYR A 158 -19.57 27.76 -22.17
CA TYR A 158 -20.67 26.91 -22.60
C TYR A 158 -20.32 25.43 -22.46
N LEU A 159 -21.35 24.62 -22.24
CA LEU A 159 -21.26 23.16 -22.22
C LEU A 159 -22.28 22.58 -23.19
N LEU A 160 -21.87 21.58 -23.95
CA LEU A 160 -22.75 20.64 -24.66
C LEU A 160 -22.81 19.34 -23.90
N GLY A 161 -24.00 18.73 -23.90
CA GLY A 161 -24.22 17.37 -23.42
C GLY A 161 -25.27 16.68 -24.27
N GLN A 162 -24.97 15.45 -24.66
CA GLN A 162 -25.84 14.59 -25.44
C GLN A 162 -26.50 13.58 -24.51
N SER A 163 -27.83 13.62 -24.39
CA SER A 163 -28.58 12.62 -23.64
C SER A 163 -28.44 11.24 -24.28
N GLY A 164 -28.57 10.19 -23.47
CA GLY A 164 -28.79 8.84 -23.97
C GLY A 164 -30.10 8.68 -24.75
N GLY A 165 -30.34 7.44 -25.20
CA GLY A 165 -31.59 7.03 -25.84
C GLY A 165 -32.77 6.95 -24.85
N PRO A 166 -34.02 6.82 -25.34
CA PRO A 166 -34.39 6.74 -26.76
C PRO A 166 -34.41 8.10 -27.47
N GLU A 167 -34.43 9.22 -26.73
CA GLU A 167 -34.70 10.55 -27.29
C GLU A 167 -33.46 11.30 -27.84
N TRP A 168 -32.22 10.88 -27.54
CA TRP A 168 -30.98 11.43 -28.12
C TRP A 168 -31.00 12.97 -28.30
N THR A 169 -31.32 13.69 -27.23
CA THR A 169 -31.37 15.16 -27.22
C THR A 169 -29.97 15.75 -27.00
N LEU A 170 -29.59 16.69 -27.86
CA LEU A 170 -28.45 17.57 -27.64
C LEU A 170 -28.92 18.80 -26.86
N ILE A 171 -28.27 19.07 -25.73
CA ILE A 171 -28.57 20.22 -24.87
C ILE A 171 -27.33 21.13 -24.80
N TYR A 172 -27.56 22.43 -24.91
CA TYR A 172 -26.54 23.48 -24.92
C TYR A 172 -26.79 24.44 -23.77
N TRP A 173 -25.87 24.50 -22.79
CA TRP A 173 -25.99 25.31 -21.58
C TRP A 173 -24.99 26.47 -21.55
N LEU A 174 -25.45 27.62 -21.03
CA LEU A 174 -24.59 28.60 -20.35
C LEU A 174 -24.45 28.13 -18.89
N TRP A 175 -23.47 27.26 -18.65
CA TRP A 175 -23.40 26.46 -17.41
C TRP A 175 -23.18 27.33 -16.17
N GLU A 176 -22.41 28.42 -16.27
CA GLU A 176 -22.17 29.36 -15.16
C GLU A 176 -23.48 29.90 -14.57
N LYS A 177 -24.46 30.20 -15.43
CA LYS A 177 -25.79 30.72 -15.07
C LYS A 177 -26.83 29.61 -14.88
N ASN A 178 -26.44 28.33 -15.01
CA ASN A 178 -27.31 27.16 -15.05
C ASN A 178 -28.51 27.33 -16.01
N LYS A 179 -28.28 27.94 -17.18
CA LYS A 179 -29.33 28.23 -18.16
C LYS A 179 -29.15 27.34 -19.40
N VAL A 180 -30.18 26.54 -19.71
CA VAL A 180 -30.33 25.93 -21.05
C VAL A 180 -30.55 27.05 -22.07
N ILE A 181 -29.75 27.06 -23.13
CA ILE A 181 -29.84 28.00 -24.25
C ILE A 181 -30.71 27.40 -25.35
N ALA A 182 -30.43 26.16 -25.74
CA ALA A 182 -31.12 25.43 -26.79
C ALA A 182 -31.12 23.92 -26.51
N THR A 183 -32.15 23.24 -27.00
CA THR A 183 -32.29 21.78 -26.98
C THR A 183 -32.79 21.32 -28.35
N VAL A 184 -32.13 20.35 -28.97
CA VAL A 184 -32.48 19.80 -30.30
C VAL A 184 -32.29 18.29 -30.32
N LYS A 185 -33.23 17.55 -30.92
CA LYS A 185 -33.10 16.11 -31.12
C LYS A 185 -32.06 15.82 -32.21
N SER A 186 -30.94 15.19 -31.85
CA SER A 186 -29.83 15.02 -32.79
C SER A 186 -30.09 13.89 -33.79
N THR A 187 -30.69 12.77 -33.35
CA THR A 187 -30.99 11.60 -34.19
C THR A 187 -32.21 10.79 -33.71
N ASN A 188 -32.75 9.98 -34.62
CA ASN A 188 -33.75 8.93 -34.36
C ASN A 188 -33.20 7.52 -34.72
N LEU A 189 -31.99 7.43 -35.30
CA LEU A 189 -31.54 6.24 -36.04
C LEU A 189 -30.63 5.29 -35.24
N GLY A 190 -29.85 5.81 -34.30
CA GLY A 190 -28.80 5.06 -33.61
C GLY A 190 -28.04 5.91 -32.59
N PRO A 191 -27.11 5.30 -31.83
CA PRO A 191 -26.37 5.99 -30.77
C PRO A 191 -25.40 7.05 -31.29
N VAL A 192 -25.27 8.13 -30.52
CA VAL A 192 -24.23 9.15 -30.70
C VAL A 192 -22.94 8.70 -30.01
N HIS A 193 -21.81 8.83 -30.71
CA HIS A 193 -20.49 8.43 -30.20
C HIS A 193 -19.67 9.61 -29.70
N GLN A 194 -19.76 10.79 -30.33
CA GLN A 194 -19.01 11.99 -29.93
C GLN A 194 -19.78 13.28 -30.26
N VAL A 195 -19.59 14.32 -29.43
CA VAL A 195 -19.96 15.72 -29.72
C VAL A 195 -18.74 16.62 -29.52
N SER A 196 -18.66 17.73 -30.26
CA SER A 196 -17.62 18.75 -30.05
C SER A 196 -18.05 20.13 -30.56
N PHE A 197 -17.41 21.17 -30.03
CA PHE A 197 -17.42 22.51 -30.61
C PHE A 197 -16.35 22.66 -31.68
N ASN A 198 -16.56 23.58 -32.61
CA ASN A 198 -15.48 24.12 -33.44
C ASN A 198 -14.46 24.86 -32.54
N PRO A 199 -13.14 24.61 -32.65
CA PRO A 199 -12.11 25.26 -31.83
C PRO A 199 -12.07 26.79 -31.96
N GLN A 200 -12.57 27.35 -33.06
CA GLN A 200 -12.52 28.79 -33.35
C GLN A 200 -13.89 29.47 -33.19
N ASP A 201 -15.00 28.77 -33.47
CA ASP A 201 -16.37 29.30 -33.37
C ASP A 201 -17.25 28.53 -32.37
N SER A 202 -17.46 29.13 -31.20
CA SER A 202 -18.34 28.58 -30.14
C SER A 202 -19.82 28.40 -30.53
N THR A 203 -20.27 28.95 -31.67
CA THR A 203 -21.62 28.73 -32.20
C THR A 203 -21.74 27.46 -33.05
N GLN A 204 -20.64 26.88 -33.51
CA GLN A 204 -20.61 25.70 -34.37
C GLN A 204 -20.33 24.42 -33.61
N VAL A 205 -21.12 23.38 -33.92
CA VAL A 205 -21.17 22.12 -33.17
C VAL A 205 -21.22 20.94 -34.13
N CYS A 206 -20.37 19.93 -33.90
CA CYS A 206 -20.39 18.65 -34.59
C CYS A 206 -20.95 17.53 -33.70
N VAL A 207 -21.76 16.66 -34.29
CA VAL A 207 -22.31 15.45 -33.67
C VAL A 207 -22.05 14.26 -34.60
N SER A 208 -21.38 13.22 -34.09
CA SER A 208 -21.13 11.98 -34.84
C SER A 208 -21.64 10.73 -34.11
N GLY A 209 -22.15 9.78 -34.87
CA GLY A 209 -22.77 8.57 -34.36
C GLY A 209 -22.96 7.47 -35.41
N ASN A 210 -23.62 6.39 -35.00
CA ASN A 210 -24.08 5.32 -35.88
C ASN A 210 -25.07 5.91 -36.91
N GLY A 211 -24.72 5.85 -38.20
CA GLY A 211 -25.47 6.48 -39.29
C GLY A 211 -25.67 8.00 -39.17
N VAL A 212 -24.87 8.72 -38.38
CA VAL A 212 -25.06 10.15 -38.08
C VAL A 212 -23.75 10.93 -38.20
N PHE A 213 -23.73 11.93 -39.07
CA PHE A 213 -22.76 13.02 -39.04
C PHE A 213 -23.51 14.33 -39.29
N LYS A 214 -23.53 15.24 -38.31
CA LYS A 214 -24.31 16.47 -38.38
C LYS A 214 -23.55 17.68 -37.84
N LEU A 215 -23.66 18.78 -38.57
CA LEU A 215 -23.22 20.10 -38.15
C LEU A 215 -24.43 20.95 -37.78
N PHE A 216 -24.35 21.62 -36.64
CA PHE A 216 -25.30 22.61 -36.17
C PHE A 216 -24.60 23.96 -35.97
N ARG A 217 -25.28 25.05 -36.29
CA ARG A 217 -24.88 26.42 -35.95
C ARG A 217 -25.95 27.04 -35.06
N TYR A 218 -25.54 27.63 -33.94
CA TYR A 218 -26.41 28.34 -33.03
C TYR A 218 -26.78 29.73 -33.59
N ALA A 219 -28.06 29.93 -33.88
CA ALA A 219 -28.61 31.17 -34.42
C ALA A 219 -30.08 31.34 -34.01
N ASP A 220 -30.53 32.58 -33.82
CA ASP A 220 -31.92 32.92 -33.45
C ASP A 220 -32.44 32.18 -32.19
N SER A 221 -31.57 31.97 -31.20
CA SER A 221 -31.83 31.18 -29.98
C SER A 221 -32.14 29.69 -30.21
N ALA A 222 -31.78 29.13 -31.37
CA ALA A 222 -31.91 27.71 -31.68
C ALA A 222 -30.62 27.13 -32.28
N LEU A 223 -30.45 25.80 -32.22
CA LEU A 223 -29.41 25.09 -32.97
C LEU A 223 -29.99 24.67 -34.33
N LYS A 224 -29.59 25.36 -35.40
CA LYS A 224 -30.04 25.06 -36.77
C LYS A 224 -29.05 24.10 -37.42
N GLN A 225 -29.54 23.03 -38.06
CA GLN A 225 -28.68 22.08 -38.78
C GLN A 225 -28.14 22.76 -40.05
N THR A 226 -26.82 22.84 -40.21
CA THR A 226 -26.14 23.60 -41.28
C THR A 226 -25.91 22.76 -42.54
N ASN A 227 -25.83 21.43 -42.39
CA ASN A 227 -25.40 20.50 -43.44
C ASN A 227 -26.49 19.44 -43.72
N SER A 228 -26.63 19.04 -44.99
CA SER A 228 -27.51 17.95 -45.44
C SER A 228 -26.83 16.94 -46.37
N ALA A 229 -25.50 16.78 -46.26
CA ALA A 229 -24.75 15.74 -46.96
C ALA A 229 -25.36 14.35 -46.69
N LYS A 230 -25.80 13.66 -47.75
CA LYS A 230 -26.27 12.27 -47.68
C LYS A 230 -25.07 11.34 -47.60
N LEU A 231 -24.46 11.24 -46.42
CA LEU A 231 -23.55 10.13 -46.13
C LEU A 231 -24.38 8.84 -46.18
N GLU A 232 -24.02 7.91 -47.06
CA GLU A 232 -24.56 6.54 -47.00
C GLU A 232 -24.17 5.90 -45.66
N THR A 233 -24.91 4.88 -45.23
CA THR A 233 -24.96 4.42 -43.82
C THR A 233 -23.66 3.82 -43.30
N GLN A 234 -22.67 4.67 -43.02
CA GLN A 234 -21.41 4.35 -42.36
C GLN A 234 -21.40 4.90 -40.94
N ASN A 235 -20.83 4.13 -40.01
CA ASN A 235 -20.79 4.48 -38.59
C ASN A 235 -19.55 5.31 -38.29
N VAL A 236 -19.74 6.55 -37.86
CA VAL A 236 -18.67 7.45 -37.43
C VAL A 236 -18.49 7.31 -35.92
N LEU A 237 -17.35 6.74 -35.52
CA LEU A 237 -17.00 6.50 -34.12
C LEU A 237 -16.43 7.76 -33.46
N SER A 238 -15.56 8.49 -34.16
CA SER A 238 -14.94 9.72 -33.65
C SER A 238 -14.74 10.78 -34.72
N HIS A 239 -14.47 12.01 -34.30
CA HIS A 239 -14.08 13.11 -35.17
C HIS A 239 -13.13 14.11 -34.48
N ALA A 240 -12.34 14.83 -35.27
CA ALA A 240 -11.49 15.93 -34.82
C ALA A 240 -11.57 17.11 -35.81
N TRP A 241 -11.52 18.33 -35.30
CA TRP A 241 -11.42 19.55 -36.11
C TRP A 241 -9.95 19.86 -36.41
N MET A 242 -9.66 20.29 -37.64
CA MET A 242 -8.33 20.67 -38.10
C MET A 242 -8.22 22.16 -38.45
N SER A 243 -9.35 22.79 -38.78
CA SER A 243 -9.51 24.23 -38.99
C SER A 243 -10.98 24.61 -38.75
N GLU A 244 -11.35 25.88 -38.94
CA GLU A 244 -12.74 26.33 -38.82
C GLU A 244 -13.72 25.52 -39.71
N GLU A 245 -13.30 25.15 -40.92
CA GLU A 245 -14.15 24.43 -41.88
C GLU A 245 -13.83 22.95 -42.05
N ARG A 246 -12.63 22.48 -41.65
CA ARG A 246 -12.15 21.13 -41.97
C ARG A 246 -12.20 20.17 -40.78
N ILE A 247 -12.90 19.05 -40.94
CA ILE A 247 -13.14 18.02 -39.92
C ILE A 247 -12.69 16.65 -40.46
N ILE A 248 -12.01 15.86 -39.65
CA ILE A 248 -11.69 14.46 -39.94
C ILE A 248 -12.58 13.56 -39.09
N ALA A 249 -13.16 12.53 -39.70
CA ALA A 249 -14.04 11.57 -39.06
C ALA A 249 -13.52 10.13 -39.23
N GLY A 250 -13.52 9.37 -38.15
CA GLY A 250 -13.07 7.97 -38.10
C GLY A 250 -14.26 7.02 -38.19
N THR A 251 -14.20 6.07 -39.12
CA THR A 251 -15.26 5.08 -39.34
C THR A 251 -14.97 3.74 -38.69
N GLU A 252 -16.04 3.01 -38.38
CA GLU A 252 -15.99 1.60 -38.00
C GLU A 252 -15.34 0.69 -39.06
N THR A 253 -15.39 1.09 -40.34
CA THR A 253 -14.76 0.37 -41.46
C THR A 253 -13.28 0.69 -41.68
N GLY A 254 -12.62 1.35 -40.72
CA GLY A 254 -11.17 1.64 -40.80
C GLY A 254 -10.81 2.79 -41.72
N ARG A 255 -11.78 3.59 -42.16
CA ARG A 255 -11.58 4.72 -43.07
C ARG A 255 -11.60 6.05 -42.35
N LEU A 256 -10.74 6.96 -42.79
CA LEU A 256 -10.72 8.37 -42.44
C LEU A 256 -11.44 9.16 -43.53
N LEU A 257 -12.41 9.96 -43.14
CA LEU A 257 -13.20 10.84 -44.00
C LEU A 257 -12.88 12.31 -43.65
N VAL A 258 -12.43 13.11 -44.61
CA VAL A 258 -12.19 14.55 -44.42
C VAL A 258 -13.34 15.33 -45.03
N PHE A 259 -14.06 16.05 -44.19
CA PHE A 259 -15.10 17.00 -44.57
C PHE A 259 -14.55 18.43 -44.56
N GLU A 260 -15.05 19.26 -45.47
CA GLU A 260 -14.73 20.69 -45.58
C GLU A 260 -16.00 21.49 -45.85
N SER A 261 -16.30 22.47 -44.99
CA SER A 261 -17.59 23.18 -44.97
C SER A 261 -18.83 22.26 -44.87
N GLY A 262 -18.62 20.98 -44.54
CA GLY A 262 -19.64 19.92 -44.47
C GLY A 262 -19.63 18.92 -45.62
N ASP A 263 -18.97 19.21 -46.74
CA ASP A 263 -18.88 18.30 -47.89
C ASP A 263 -17.67 17.35 -47.79
N LEU A 264 -17.84 16.09 -48.21
CA LEU A 264 -16.77 15.10 -48.20
C LEU A 264 -15.74 15.42 -49.31
N ARG A 265 -14.48 15.67 -48.93
CA ARG A 265 -13.38 16.01 -49.84
C ARG A 265 -12.42 14.86 -50.12
N TRP A 266 -12.15 14.02 -49.12
CA TRP A 266 -11.11 13.00 -49.19
C TRP A 266 -11.46 11.81 -48.29
N GLU A 267 -11.15 10.62 -48.78
CA GLU A 267 -11.36 9.34 -48.10
C GLU A 267 -10.06 8.54 -48.17
N MET A 268 -9.65 7.93 -47.06
CA MET A 268 -8.44 7.12 -46.96
C MET A 268 -8.69 5.90 -46.07
N SER A 269 -8.27 4.71 -46.50
CA SER A 269 -8.37 3.48 -45.71
C SER A 269 -7.11 3.25 -44.88
N VAL A 270 -7.25 3.07 -43.57
CA VAL A 270 -6.13 2.82 -42.64
C VAL A 270 -5.90 1.31 -42.53
N THR A 271 -5.32 0.73 -43.58
CA THR A 271 -5.05 -0.72 -43.65
C THR A 271 -3.61 -1.07 -43.27
N ASN A 272 -3.48 -2.07 -42.38
CA ASN A 272 -2.21 -2.70 -42.04
C ASN A 272 -1.51 -3.25 -43.29
N LYS A 273 -0.31 -2.75 -43.61
CA LYS A 273 0.48 -3.16 -44.81
C LYS A 273 0.85 -4.65 -44.83
N ILE A 274 0.82 -5.31 -43.68
CA ILE A 274 1.01 -6.75 -43.51
C ILE A 274 -0.05 -7.52 -44.32
N ALA A 275 -1.31 -7.09 -44.27
CA ALA A 275 -2.44 -7.79 -44.91
C ALA A 275 -2.39 -7.77 -46.45
N GLU A 276 -1.63 -6.86 -47.07
CA GLU A 276 -1.40 -6.87 -48.53
C GLU A 276 -0.23 -7.76 -48.96
N GLN A 277 0.71 -8.06 -48.06
CA GLN A 277 1.81 -8.99 -48.33
C GLN A 277 1.36 -10.45 -48.18
N ASP A 278 0.58 -10.77 -47.14
CA ASP A 278 0.10 -12.14 -46.93
C ASP A 278 -0.99 -12.55 -47.94
N LYS A 279 -1.82 -11.59 -48.41
CA LYS A 279 -2.72 -11.79 -49.57
C LYS A 279 -2.01 -12.05 -50.90
N LYS A 280 -0.68 -11.90 -50.97
CA LYS A 280 0.15 -12.33 -52.11
C LYS A 280 0.94 -13.62 -51.85
N ARG A 281 0.79 -14.22 -50.67
CA ARG A 281 1.41 -15.51 -50.30
C ARG A 281 0.38 -16.63 -50.17
N HIS A 282 -0.82 -16.35 -49.68
CA HIS A 282 -1.92 -17.31 -49.61
C HIS A 282 -2.92 -17.12 -50.74
N MET A 283 -2.63 -17.78 -51.87
CA MET A 283 -3.58 -18.06 -52.97
C MET A 283 -3.95 -19.55 -53.05
N GLU A 284 -3.35 -20.39 -52.19
CA GLU A 284 -3.57 -21.83 -52.09
C GLU A 284 -3.67 -22.20 -50.58
N ASP A 285 -4.89 -22.14 -50.03
CA ASP A 285 -5.44 -23.02 -48.98
C ASP A 285 -6.73 -22.42 -48.37
N GLU A 286 -7.90 -22.84 -48.86
CA GLU A 286 -9.19 -22.52 -48.21
C GLU A 286 -9.47 -23.49 -47.05
N THR A 287 -8.94 -23.20 -45.87
CA THR A 287 -9.41 -23.83 -44.61
C THR A 287 -9.80 -22.78 -43.56
N GLN A 288 -10.75 -23.16 -42.71
CA GLN A 288 -11.54 -22.23 -41.90
C GLN A 288 -10.77 -21.67 -40.70
N SER A 289 -10.17 -20.49 -40.88
CA SER A 289 -9.72 -19.62 -39.78
C SER A 289 -10.78 -18.57 -39.46
N ALA A 290 -10.84 -18.11 -38.21
CA ALA A 290 -11.83 -17.12 -37.77
C ALA A 290 -11.60 -15.75 -38.45
N PRO A 291 -12.66 -14.97 -38.73
CA PRO A 291 -12.53 -13.68 -39.39
C PRO A 291 -11.72 -12.71 -38.51
N ALA A 292 -10.51 -12.35 -38.96
CA ALA A 292 -9.71 -11.33 -38.31
C ALA A 292 -10.48 -10.00 -38.25
N SER A 293 -10.49 -9.36 -37.08
CA SER A 293 -11.23 -8.10 -36.88
C SER A 293 -10.77 -7.05 -37.89
N MET A 294 -11.72 -6.42 -38.59
CA MET A 294 -11.40 -5.32 -39.49
C MET A 294 -10.93 -4.11 -38.68
N PRO A 295 -9.88 -3.39 -39.12
CA PRO A 295 -9.37 -2.25 -38.37
C PRO A 295 -10.46 -1.18 -38.25
N ARG A 296 -10.68 -0.67 -37.03
CA ARG A 296 -11.64 0.40 -36.71
C ARG A 296 -10.87 1.67 -36.38
N VAL A 297 -11.40 2.85 -36.72
CA VAL A 297 -10.86 4.13 -36.24
C VAL A 297 -11.74 4.60 -35.07
N THR A 298 -11.46 4.08 -33.88
CA THR A 298 -12.20 4.39 -32.64
C THR A 298 -11.97 5.84 -32.18
N VAL A 299 -10.73 6.35 -32.25
CA VAL A 299 -10.34 7.67 -31.72
C VAL A 299 -9.48 8.47 -32.71
N ILE A 300 -9.74 9.78 -32.82
CA ILE A 300 -8.89 10.76 -33.50
C ILE A 300 -8.65 11.96 -32.57
N LYS A 301 -7.41 12.49 -32.53
CA LYS A 301 -7.05 13.77 -31.89
C LYS A 301 -6.16 14.59 -32.82
N ALA A 302 -6.47 15.87 -32.98
CA ALA A 302 -5.63 16.83 -33.71
C ALA A 302 -4.49 17.38 -32.80
N TYR A 303 -3.40 17.80 -33.42
CA TYR A 303 -2.24 18.48 -32.82
C TYR A 303 -1.59 19.39 -33.88
N SER A 304 -0.62 20.24 -33.50
CA SER A 304 -0.10 21.34 -34.33
C SER A 304 0.36 20.93 -35.74
N LYS A 305 1.05 19.78 -35.88
CA LYS A 305 1.54 19.27 -37.18
C LYS A 305 0.51 18.42 -37.94
N GLY A 306 -0.57 17.96 -37.29
CA GLY A 306 -1.54 17.03 -37.89
C GLY A 306 -2.50 16.33 -36.92
N PHE A 307 -2.64 15.01 -37.02
CA PHE A 307 -3.53 14.24 -36.14
C PHE A 307 -2.99 12.84 -35.82
N ALA A 308 -3.33 12.35 -34.63
CA ALA A 308 -3.18 10.97 -34.20
C ALA A 308 -4.52 10.23 -34.37
N CYS A 309 -4.51 9.01 -34.90
CA CYS A 309 -5.69 8.15 -34.93
C CYS A 309 -5.36 6.70 -34.55
N SER A 310 -6.29 6.03 -33.87
CA SER A 310 -6.29 4.57 -33.70
C SER A 310 -6.41 3.86 -35.06
N ALA A 311 -5.69 2.75 -35.25
CA ALA A 311 -5.57 2.06 -36.54
C ALA A 311 -5.85 0.55 -36.40
N GLY A 312 -7.05 0.18 -35.96
CA GLY A 312 -7.34 -1.18 -35.50
C GLY A 312 -6.77 -1.45 -34.10
N PRO A 313 -6.66 -2.73 -33.70
CA PRO A 313 -6.26 -3.08 -32.34
C PRO A 313 -4.79 -2.72 -32.07
N GLY A 314 -4.51 -2.33 -30.83
CA GLY A 314 -3.17 -2.07 -30.29
C GLY A 314 -2.36 -0.96 -30.96
N THR A 315 -2.92 -0.20 -31.92
CA THR A 315 -2.10 0.59 -32.87
C THR A 315 -2.57 2.03 -32.98
N VAL A 316 -1.64 2.99 -32.89
CA VAL A 316 -1.84 4.42 -33.18
C VAL A 316 -0.99 4.83 -34.38
N CYS A 317 -1.59 5.54 -35.32
CA CYS A 317 -0.91 6.13 -36.46
C CYS A 317 -0.85 7.66 -36.32
N LEU A 318 0.32 8.23 -36.60
CA LEU A 318 0.52 9.69 -36.65
C LEU A 318 0.53 10.15 -38.12
N PHE A 319 -0.32 11.13 -38.42
CA PHE A 319 -0.48 11.74 -39.73
C PHE A 319 -0.16 13.23 -39.65
N GLU A 320 0.68 13.74 -40.56
CA GLU A 320 0.99 15.17 -40.66
C GLU A 320 0.57 15.74 -42.03
N LYS A 321 0.35 17.05 -42.09
CA LYS A 321 -0.05 17.75 -43.33
C LYS A 321 1.12 17.81 -44.31
N THR A 322 0.92 17.40 -45.57
CA THR A 322 1.94 17.59 -46.62
C THR A 322 1.81 18.95 -47.30
N GLU A 323 2.95 19.61 -47.53
CA GLU A 323 3.02 20.92 -48.20
C GLU A 323 2.50 20.87 -49.65
N GLU A 324 2.79 19.79 -50.39
CA GLU A 324 2.58 19.73 -51.84
C GLU A 324 1.11 19.57 -52.28
N LYS A 325 0.20 19.06 -51.42
CA LYS A 325 -1.13 18.59 -51.86
C LYS A 325 -2.29 18.75 -50.85
N GLU A 326 -2.09 19.44 -49.74
CA GLU A 326 -3.08 19.54 -48.64
C GLU A 326 -3.54 18.20 -48.02
N SER A 327 -2.96 17.09 -48.45
CA SER A 327 -3.26 15.73 -48.00
C SER A 327 -2.48 15.37 -46.75
N TYR A 328 -3.00 14.44 -45.96
CA TYR A 328 -2.31 13.93 -44.78
C TYR A 328 -1.51 12.68 -45.11
N ARG A 329 -0.27 12.60 -44.61
CA ARG A 329 0.63 11.46 -44.79
C ARG A 329 0.90 10.80 -43.44
N GLN A 330 0.72 9.47 -43.38
CA GLN A 330 1.17 8.66 -42.25
C GLN A 330 2.70 8.78 -42.15
N ILE A 331 3.20 9.30 -41.04
CA ILE A 331 4.63 9.38 -40.72
C ILE A 331 5.03 8.23 -39.80
N ARG A 332 4.20 7.91 -38.79
CA ARG A 332 4.49 6.87 -37.80
C ARG A 332 3.34 5.89 -37.60
N GLU A 333 3.73 4.72 -37.13
CA GLU A 333 2.90 3.69 -36.53
C GLU A 333 3.52 3.37 -35.16
N ILE A 334 2.71 3.35 -34.11
CA ILE A 334 3.08 3.11 -32.72
C ILE A 334 2.22 1.94 -32.26
N ARG A 335 2.81 0.93 -31.61
CA ARG A 335 2.09 -0.25 -31.15
C ARG A 335 2.24 -0.42 -29.64
N ILE A 336 1.14 -0.80 -29.00
CA ILE A 336 1.12 -1.27 -27.61
C ILE A 336 2.00 -2.53 -27.53
N PRO A 337 2.92 -2.63 -26.56
CA PRO A 337 3.74 -3.83 -26.39
C PRO A 337 2.87 -5.04 -26.01
N PRO A 338 3.31 -6.28 -26.32
CA PRO A 338 2.68 -7.45 -25.69
C PRO A 338 2.80 -7.31 -24.17
N ASP A 339 1.73 -7.65 -23.44
CA ASP A 339 1.72 -7.60 -21.98
C ASP A 339 2.75 -8.60 -21.42
N PRO A 340 3.71 -8.18 -20.58
CA PRO A 340 4.76 -9.06 -20.06
C PRO A 340 4.22 -10.20 -19.19
N CYS A 341 2.96 -10.13 -18.75
CA CYS A 341 2.31 -11.14 -17.93
C CYS A 341 1.47 -12.16 -18.73
N SER A 342 1.36 -11.98 -20.05
CA SER A 342 0.60 -12.86 -20.94
C SER A 342 1.53 -13.79 -21.72
N ASN A 343 1.29 -15.11 -21.59
CA ASN A 343 2.02 -16.11 -22.37
C ASN A 343 1.52 -16.24 -23.82
N GLU A 344 0.36 -15.67 -24.16
CA GLU A 344 -0.23 -15.73 -25.49
C GLU A 344 -0.24 -14.34 -26.15
N PRO A 345 0.68 -14.07 -27.10
CA PRO A 345 0.85 -12.71 -27.67
C PRO A 345 -0.38 -12.19 -28.42
N GLY A 346 -1.39 -13.03 -28.68
CA GLY A 346 -2.64 -12.64 -29.35
C GLY A 346 -3.56 -11.75 -28.50
N GLN A 347 -3.66 -11.96 -27.18
CA GLN A 347 -4.67 -11.24 -26.38
C GLN A 347 -4.31 -9.77 -26.15
N ALA A 348 -3.07 -9.46 -25.75
CA ALA A 348 -2.60 -8.09 -25.57
C ALA A 348 -2.63 -7.29 -26.89
N GLN A 349 -2.32 -7.95 -28.02
CA GLN A 349 -2.32 -7.32 -29.35
C GLN A 349 -3.73 -7.08 -29.92
N GLN A 350 -4.80 -7.57 -29.27
CA GLN A 350 -6.20 -7.40 -29.72
C GLN A 350 -6.96 -6.26 -29.01
N GLN A 351 -6.36 -5.58 -28.02
CA GLN A 351 -7.02 -4.50 -27.28
C GLN A 351 -7.36 -3.30 -28.21
N GLU A 352 -8.62 -2.86 -28.25
CA GLU A 352 -9.01 -1.63 -28.96
C GLU A 352 -8.75 -0.39 -28.10
N ILE A 353 -8.26 0.69 -28.73
CA ILE A 353 -7.97 1.96 -28.03
C ILE A 353 -9.28 2.75 -27.85
N THR A 354 -9.62 3.09 -26.61
CA THR A 354 -10.91 3.72 -26.23
C THR A 354 -10.83 5.23 -26.07
N SER A 355 -9.67 5.76 -25.67
CA SER A 355 -9.40 7.19 -25.54
C SER A 355 -7.94 7.49 -25.83
N MET A 356 -7.67 8.72 -26.24
CA MET A 356 -6.33 9.27 -26.43
C MET A 356 -6.34 10.72 -25.97
N CYS A 357 -5.29 11.18 -25.29
CA CYS A 357 -5.05 12.59 -24.98
C CYS A 357 -3.59 12.94 -25.23
N ILE A 358 -3.35 14.13 -25.76
CA ILE A 358 -2.01 14.70 -25.97
C ILE A 358 -1.79 15.74 -24.86
N SER A 359 -0.55 15.89 -24.38
CA SER A 359 -0.20 16.91 -23.38
C SER A 359 -0.27 18.33 -23.98
N PRO A 360 -0.45 19.39 -23.17
CA PRO A 360 -0.49 20.77 -23.67
C PRO A 360 0.74 21.20 -24.47
N SER A 361 1.92 20.68 -24.12
CA SER A 361 3.19 20.81 -24.84
C SER A 361 3.27 20.09 -26.20
N GLU A 362 2.35 19.16 -26.46
CA GLU A 362 2.43 18.14 -27.52
C GLU A 362 3.66 17.20 -27.43
N GLU A 363 4.38 17.16 -26.29
CA GLU A 363 5.53 16.27 -26.09
C GLU A 363 5.16 14.83 -25.73
N THR A 364 3.96 14.58 -25.18
CA THR A 364 3.52 13.24 -24.76
C THR A 364 2.10 12.91 -25.23
N LEU A 365 1.86 11.61 -25.44
CA LEU A 365 0.57 11.03 -25.79
C LEU A 365 0.22 9.95 -24.76
N ALA A 366 -0.92 10.12 -24.09
CA ALA A 366 -1.51 9.11 -23.22
C ALA A 366 -2.70 8.44 -23.91
N THR A 367 -2.85 7.12 -23.75
CA THR A 367 -3.94 6.34 -24.36
C THR A 367 -4.55 5.35 -23.37
N SER A 368 -5.83 5.00 -23.57
CA SER A 368 -6.52 3.96 -22.82
C SER A 368 -7.03 2.86 -23.73
N THR A 369 -7.17 1.64 -23.21
CA THR A 369 -7.76 0.51 -23.94
C THR A 369 -9.16 0.12 -23.44
N ASP A 370 -9.82 -0.75 -24.20
CA ASP A 370 -11.04 -1.47 -23.87
C ASP A 370 -10.90 -2.33 -22.61
N ARG A 371 -9.75 -3.00 -22.44
CA ARG A 371 -9.37 -3.76 -21.25
C ARG A 371 -8.90 -2.88 -20.08
N GLY A 372 -9.20 -1.57 -20.08
CA GLY A 372 -8.93 -0.69 -18.94
C GLY A 372 -7.45 -0.40 -18.67
N GLN A 373 -6.55 -0.63 -19.63
CA GLN A 373 -5.14 -0.32 -19.46
C GLN A 373 -4.87 1.16 -19.78
N LEU A 374 -3.83 1.74 -19.16
CA LEU A 374 -3.35 3.09 -19.42
C LEU A 374 -1.89 3.06 -19.89
N TYR A 375 -1.64 3.70 -21.02
CA TYR A 375 -0.36 3.76 -21.69
C TYR A 375 0.10 5.20 -21.93
N LEU A 376 1.41 5.42 -21.94
CA LEU A 376 2.07 6.70 -22.19
C LEU A 376 3.17 6.53 -23.24
N ILE A 377 3.44 7.57 -24.04
CA ILE A 377 4.61 7.64 -24.92
C ILE A 377 5.08 9.08 -25.10
N ALA A 378 6.41 9.28 -25.09
CA ALA A 378 7.04 10.56 -25.42
C ALA A 378 7.18 10.70 -26.95
N LEU A 379 6.51 11.71 -27.52
CA LEU A 379 6.55 12.04 -28.94
C LEU A 379 7.91 12.63 -29.35
N ALA A 380 8.59 13.37 -28.46
CA ALA A 380 9.92 13.93 -28.71
C ALA A 380 11.02 12.84 -28.84
N SER A 381 11.03 11.85 -27.94
CA SER A 381 11.97 10.70 -28.02
C SER A 381 11.82 9.94 -29.35
N ALA A 382 10.63 9.99 -29.94
CA ALA A 382 10.32 9.31 -31.19
C ALA A 382 11.05 9.91 -32.42
N GLU A 383 11.50 11.17 -32.39
CA GLU A 383 12.16 11.80 -33.55
C GLU A 383 13.56 11.20 -33.84
N MET A 384 14.20 10.58 -32.84
CA MET A 384 15.59 10.09 -32.90
C MET A 384 15.76 8.63 -33.39
N GLY A 385 15.35 8.33 -34.63
CA GLY A 385 15.85 7.13 -35.31
C GLY A 385 14.99 6.54 -36.44
N LYS A 386 15.56 6.44 -37.65
CA LYS A 386 15.00 5.66 -38.76
C LYS A 386 15.35 4.17 -38.63
N GLY A 387 14.75 3.48 -37.66
CA GLY A 387 14.91 2.02 -37.52
C GLY A 387 14.13 1.40 -36.38
N THR A 388 14.10 2.04 -35.22
CA THR A 388 13.44 1.51 -34.01
C THR A 388 11.95 1.82 -34.03
N GLN A 389 11.11 0.80 -33.83
CA GLN A 389 9.69 1.01 -33.56
C GLN A 389 9.55 1.69 -32.19
N ALA A 390 8.65 2.66 -32.07
CA ALA A 390 8.36 3.30 -30.80
C ALA A 390 7.23 2.52 -30.12
N HIS A 391 7.45 2.13 -28.86
CA HIS A 391 6.51 1.36 -28.06
C HIS A 391 5.86 2.26 -27.00
N PHE A 392 4.64 1.92 -26.62
CA PHE A 392 4.02 2.49 -25.43
C PHE A 392 4.64 1.91 -24.15
N GLU A 393 4.76 2.73 -23.12
CA GLU A 393 5.05 2.32 -21.75
C GLU A 393 3.75 2.34 -20.92
N PHE A 394 3.67 1.56 -19.84
CA PHE A 394 2.52 1.65 -18.92
C PHE A 394 2.56 2.98 -18.16
N LEU A 395 1.43 3.67 -18.09
CA LEU A 395 1.30 4.96 -17.40
C LEU A 395 1.37 4.80 -15.87
N SER A 396 0.95 3.64 -15.36
CA SER A 396 1.16 3.22 -13.98
C SER A 396 1.45 1.71 -13.93
N HIS A 397 0.43 0.86 -13.78
CA HIS A 397 0.53 -0.59 -13.73
C HIS A 397 -0.58 -1.24 -14.56
N SER A 398 -0.46 -2.54 -14.91
CA SER A 398 -1.54 -3.22 -15.62
C SER A 398 -2.70 -3.53 -14.67
N PHE A 399 -3.91 -3.09 -15.04
CA PHE A 399 -5.12 -3.19 -14.20
C PHE A 399 -5.95 -4.44 -14.53
N HIS A 400 -6.83 -4.86 -13.62
CA HIS A 400 -7.83 -5.87 -13.96
C HIS A 400 -8.82 -5.35 -15.00
N SER A 401 -9.15 -6.20 -15.97
CA SER A 401 -10.02 -5.86 -17.11
C SER A 401 -11.44 -6.40 -17.00
N ASP A 402 -11.69 -7.27 -16.01
CA ASP A 402 -13.00 -7.85 -15.68
C ASP A 402 -13.14 -8.04 -14.15
N ILE A 403 -14.31 -8.48 -13.67
CA ILE A 403 -14.70 -8.55 -12.27
C ILE A 403 -13.61 -9.17 -11.37
N ILE A 404 -13.28 -8.51 -10.24
CA ILE A 404 -12.36 -9.08 -9.26
C ILE A 404 -13.15 -10.05 -8.38
N THR A 405 -12.88 -11.36 -8.51
CA THR A 405 -13.62 -12.43 -7.83
C THR A 405 -13.10 -12.70 -6.42
N GLY A 406 -11.79 -12.52 -6.19
CA GLY A 406 -11.14 -12.76 -4.91
C GLY A 406 -10.11 -11.68 -4.54
N LEU A 407 -9.96 -11.46 -3.24
CA LEU A 407 -9.02 -10.53 -2.61
C LEU A 407 -8.50 -11.16 -1.32
N SER A 408 -7.18 -11.17 -1.11
CA SER A 408 -6.53 -11.66 0.11
C SER A 408 -5.30 -10.84 0.46
N ILE A 409 -4.89 -10.87 1.73
CA ILE A 409 -3.73 -10.14 2.26
C ILE A 409 -2.69 -11.08 2.90
N CYS A 410 -1.42 -10.68 2.89
CA CYS A 410 -0.33 -11.29 3.67
C CYS A 410 -0.22 -10.64 5.07
N ILE A 411 0.16 -11.42 6.09
CA ILE A 411 0.36 -10.91 7.45
C ILE A 411 1.83 -10.50 7.70
N ARG A 412 2.80 -11.18 7.09
CA ARG A 412 4.25 -10.89 7.25
C ARG A 412 4.86 -9.97 6.18
N LYS A 413 4.12 -9.54 5.17
CA LYS A 413 4.59 -8.65 4.08
C LYS A 413 3.49 -7.66 3.68
N PRO A 414 3.81 -6.49 3.08
CA PRO A 414 2.81 -5.53 2.62
C PRO A 414 2.12 -5.95 1.30
N LEU A 415 1.88 -7.24 1.11
CA LEU A 415 1.39 -7.83 -0.14
C LEU A 415 -0.09 -8.20 -0.06
N ILE A 416 -0.81 -7.91 -1.14
CA ILE A 416 -2.19 -8.31 -1.38
C ILE A 416 -2.30 -9.02 -2.73
N ALA A 417 -3.17 -10.03 -2.80
CA ALA A 417 -3.45 -10.76 -4.03
C ALA A 417 -4.89 -10.54 -4.46
N THR A 418 -5.08 -10.26 -5.75
CA THR A 418 -6.38 -10.28 -6.42
C THR A 418 -6.43 -11.37 -7.49
N CYS A 419 -7.61 -11.90 -7.72
CA CYS A 419 -7.89 -12.78 -8.84
C CYS A 419 -9.20 -12.35 -9.52
N SER A 420 -9.28 -12.51 -10.84
CA SER A 420 -10.36 -11.98 -11.67
C SER A 420 -10.81 -13.01 -12.72
N MET A 421 -11.95 -12.73 -13.36
CA MET A 421 -12.39 -13.43 -14.56
C MET A 421 -11.56 -13.08 -15.80
N ASP A 422 -10.72 -12.04 -15.76
CA ASP A 422 -9.72 -11.74 -16.82
C ASP A 422 -8.54 -12.74 -16.88
N HIS A 423 -8.71 -13.92 -16.28
CA HIS A 423 -7.74 -15.01 -16.16
C HIS A 423 -6.42 -14.66 -15.45
N SER A 424 -6.26 -13.43 -14.93
CA SER A 424 -5.05 -13.01 -14.23
C SER A 424 -5.15 -13.12 -12.71
N ILE A 425 -4.00 -13.42 -12.11
CA ILE A 425 -3.74 -13.27 -10.68
C ILE A 425 -2.66 -12.21 -10.53
N ARG A 426 -2.94 -11.19 -9.71
CA ARG A 426 -2.07 -10.02 -9.49
C ARG A 426 -1.70 -9.90 -8.02
N ILE A 427 -0.42 -9.61 -7.76
CA ILE A 427 0.16 -9.33 -6.45
C ILE A 427 0.56 -7.87 -6.42
N TRP A 428 -0.08 -7.10 -5.54
CA TRP A 428 0.21 -5.69 -5.33
C TRP A 428 0.87 -5.48 -3.98
N ASN A 429 1.69 -4.45 -3.88
CA ASN A 429 2.23 -3.96 -2.63
C ASN A 429 1.44 -2.73 -2.20
N TYR A 430 0.80 -2.79 -1.02
CA TYR A 430 -0.10 -1.74 -0.55
C TYR A 430 0.64 -0.57 0.12
N GLU A 431 1.95 -0.67 0.37
CA GLU A 431 2.78 0.43 0.87
C GLU A 431 3.47 1.22 -0.24
N THR A 432 3.77 0.58 -1.38
CA THR A 432 4.46 1.22 -2.52
C THR A 432 3.54 1.60 -3.68
N GLY A 433 2.24 1.26 -3.60
CA GLY A 433 1.29 1.48 -4.70
C GLY A 433 1.62 0.68 -5.97
N ALA A 434 2.47 -0.35 -5.86
CA ALA A 434 3.05 -1.06 -7.00
C ALA A 434 2.37 -2.40 -7.30
N LEU A 435 2.38 -2.78 -8.59
CA LEU A 435 2.17 -4.16 -9.02
C LEU A 435 3.52 -4.89 -8.98
N GLU A 436 3.72 -5.76 -8.00
CA GLU A 436 4.96 -6.52 -7.82
C GLU A 436 5.04 -7.70 -8.81
N LEU A 437 3.93 -8.39 -9.02
CA LEU A 437 3.89 -9.62 -9.81
C LEU A 437 2.50 -9.87 -10.41
N CYS A 438 2.45 -10.34 -11.66
CA CYS A 438 1.19 -10.64 -12.35
C CYS A 438 1.37 -11.82 -13.31
N LYS A 439 0.38 -12.71 -13.38
CA LYS A 439 0.40 -13.88 -14.26
C LYS A 439 -0.99 -14.22 -14.79
N GLU A 440 -1.10 -14.40 -16.10
CA GLU A 440 -2.29 -14.92 -16.78
C GLU A 440 -2.26 -16.47 -16.84
N PHE A 441 -3.44 -17.08 -16.73
CA PHE A 441 -3.68 -18.53 -16.83
C PHE A 441 -4.69 -18.85 -17.95
N GLN A 442 -4.91 -20.12 -18.29
CA GLN A 442 -5.91 -20.50 -19.31
C GLN A 442 -7.30 -20.76 -18.71
N GLU A 443 -7.39 -21.01 -17.40
CA GLU A 443 -8.65 -21.25 -16.69
C GLU A 443 -9.15 -20.02 -15.92
N GLU A 444 -10.47 -19.85 -15.80
CA GLU A 444 -11.07 -18.81 -14.95
C GLU A 444 -10.68 -18.97 -13.48
N SER A 445 -10.37 -17.86 -12.81
CA SER A 445 -10.09 -17.82 -11.37
C SER A 445 -11.29 -17.30 -10.58
N HIS A 446 -11.59 -17.93 -9.42
CA HIS A 446 -12.78 -17.64 -8.63
C HIS A 446 -12.48 -17.23 -7.18
N SER A 447 -11.37 -17.69 -6.60
CA SER A 447 -10.96 -17.33 -5.25
C SER A 447 -9.44 -17.37 -5.10
N VAL A 448 -8.90 -16.52 -4.22
CA VAL A 448 -7.48 -16.44 -3.92
C VAL A 448 -7.25 -16.26 -2.42
N ALA A 449 -6.24 -16.95 -1.88
CA ALA A 449 -5.77 -16.78 -0.52
C ALA A 449 -4.23 -16.71 -0.50
N LEU A 450 -3.68 -15.72 0.17
CA LEU A 450 -2.26 -15.63 0.48
C LEU A 450 -1.95 -16.39 1.76
N HIS A 451 -0.86 -17.16 1.76
CA HIS A 451 -0.34 -17.74 2.99
C HIS A 451 0.28 -16.62 3.85
N PRO A 452 0.09 -16.61 5.20
CA PRO A 452 0.59 -15.55 6.09
C PRO A 452 2.08 -15.19 5.98
N SER A 453 2.93 -16.04 5.40
CA SER A 453 4.35 -15.75 5.14
C SER A 453 4.64 -14.94 3.86
N GLY A 454 3.70 -14.85 2.92
CA GLY A 454 3.94 -14.19 1.63
C GLY A 454 4.95 -14.93 0.74
N LEU A 455 4.96 -16.27 0.81
CA LEU A 455 5.77 -17.17 -0.05
C LEU A 455 4.90 -18.15 -0.85
N PHE A 456 3.63 -18.33 -0.47
CA PHE A 456 2.69 -19.24 -1.12
C PHE A 456 1.34 -18.55 -1.36
N ILE A 457 0.67 -18.95 -2.42
CA ILE A 457 -0.67 -18.49 -2.79
C ILE A 457 -1.53 -19.69 -3.20
N LEU A 458 -2.80 -19.68 -2.78
CA LEU A 458 -3.77 -20.73 -3.02
C LEU A 458 -4.92 -20.17 -3.87
N THR A 459 -5.09 -20.70 -5.08
CA THR A 459 -5.96 -20.15 -6.12
C THR A 459 -6.96 -21.20 -6.59
N GLY A 460 -8.25 -20.86 -6.51
CA GLY A 460 -9.37 -21.69 -6.94
C GLY A 460 -9.73 -21.39 -8.40
N PHE A 461 -9.45 -22.33 -9.29
CA PHE A 461 -9.84 -22.26 -10.70
C PHE A 461 -11.13 -23.04 -10.97
N SER A 462 -11.66 -22.92 -12.19
CA SER A 462 -12.77 -23.73 -12.66
C SER A 462 -12.44 -25.23 -12.67
N ASP A 463 -11.20 -25.63 -13.01
CA ASP A 463 -10.76 -27.03 -13.11
C ASP A 463 -10.39 -27.68 -11.76
N LYS A 464 -9.61 -26.97 -10.95
CA LYS A 464 -8.92 -27.45 -9.74
C LYS A 464 -8.61 -26.30 -8.76
N LEU A 465 -8.21 -26.68 -7.55
CA LEU A 465 -7.56 -25.78 -6.60
C LEU A 465 -6.05 -25.97 -6.71
N ARG A 466 -5.30 -24.88 -6.90
CA ARG A 466 -3.85 -24.88 -7.12
C ARG A 466 -3.15 -24.10 -6.00
N LEU A 467 -2.15 -24.69 -5.37
CA LEU A 467 -1.20 -24.02 -4.48
C LEU A 467 0.07 -23.75 -5.28
N MET A 468 0.53 -22.50 -5.24
CA MET A 468 1.65 -22.00 -6.02
C MET A 468 2.67 -21.31 -5.09
N ASN A 469 3.91 -21.31 -5.54
CA ASN A 469 4.99 -20.56 -4.92
C ASN A 469 5.04 -19.15 -5.52
N LEU A 470 5.18 -18.14 -4.65
CA LEU A 470 5.45 -16.76 -5.04
C LEU A 470 6.97 -16.57 -5.08
N LEU A 471 7.56 -16.54 -6.28
CA LEU A 471 8.96 -16.23 -6.49
C LEU A 471 9.14 -14.72 -6.71
N ILE A 472 10.40 -14.27 -6.81
CA ILE A 472 10.74 -12.89 -7.16
C ILE A 472 10.15 -12.43 -8.51
N ASP A 473 10.24 -13.27 -9.55
CA ASP A 473 9.83 -12.91 -10.92
C ASP A 473 8.62 -13.71 -11.45
N ASP A 474 8.11 -14.71 -10.71
CA ASP A 474 7.12 -15.67 -11.26
C ASP A 474 6.22 -16.34 -10.20
N ILE A 475 5.01 -16.73 -10.59
CA ILE A 475 4.09 -17.56 -9.80
C ILE A 475 4.12 -18.99 -10.38
N ARG A 476 4.73 -19.95 -9.67
CA ARG A 476 4.91 -21.33 -10.16
C ARG A 476 4.06 -22.34 -9.38
N ASN A 477 3.32 -23.20 -10.08
CA ASN A 477 2.50 -24.26 -9.47
C ASN A 477 3.38 -25.20 -8.63
N PHE A 478 2.94 -25.49 -7.41
CA PHE A 478 3.63 -26.38 -6.48
C PHE A 478 2.81 -27.64 -6.14
N LYS A 479 1.50 -27.50 -5.94
CA LYS A 479 0.58 -28.61 -5.63
C LYS A 479 -0.81 -28.37 -6.20
N GLU A 480 -1.46 -29.42 -6.69
CA GLU A 480 -2.86 -29.38 -7.13
C GLU A 480 -3.76 -30.23 -6.22
N PHE A 481 -5.02 -29.82 -6.08
CA PHE A 481 -6.07 -30.53 -5.35
C PHE A 481 -7.32 -30.67 -6.21
N THR A 482 -8.04 -31.77 -6.05
CA THR A 482 -9.20 -32.18 -6.90
C THR A 482 -10.51 -31.45 -6.58
N VAL A 483 -10.44 -30.22 -6.06
CA VAL A 483 -11.60 -29.35 -5.77
C VAL A 483 -11.84 -28.44 -6.98
N ARG A 484 -13.01 -28.55 -7.62
CA ARG A 484 -13.35 -27.79 -8.84
C ARG A 484 -14.19 -26.55 -8.54
N SER A 485 -14.02 -25.48 -9.31
CA SER A 485 -14.76 -24.21 -9.18
C SER A 485 -14.85 -23.76 -7.71
N CYS A 486 -13.68 -23.76 -7.04
CA CYS A 486 -13.57 -23.36 -5.63
C CYS A 486 -13.92 -21.87 -5.51
N ARG A 487 -15.06 -21.55 -4.89
CA ARG A 487 -15.59 -20.18 -4.79
C ARG A 487 -15.15 -19.42 -3.54
N GLU A 488 -14.51 -20.11 -2.60
CA GLU A 488 -13.89 -19.50 -1.40
C GLU A 488 -12.75 -20.41 -0.95
N CYS A 489 -11.56 -19.86 -0.79
CA CYS A 489 -10.43 -20.50 -0.11
C CYS A 489 -9.84 -19.50 0.88
N VAL A 490 -9.43 -19.95 2.08
CA VAL A 490 -8.89 -19.08 3.14
C VAL A 490 -7.90 -19.85 4.01
N PHE A 491 -6.71 -19.29 4.23
CA PHE A 491 -5.71 -19.82 5.18
C PHE A 491 -6.07 -19.48 6.63
N SER A 492 -5.69 -20.37 7.55
CA SER A 492 -5.58 -20.07 8.99
C SER A 492 -4.57 -18.93 9.24
N HIS A 493 -4.71 -18.19 10.34
CA HIS A 493 -3.84 -17.06 10.68
C HIS A 493 -2.40 -17.50 10.94
N GLY A 494 -2.21 -18.68 11.55
CA GLY A 494 -0.92 -19.34 11.70
C GLY A 494 -0.46 -20.11 10.45
N GLY A 495 -1.22 -20.09 9.36
CA GLY A 495 -0.88 -20.68 8.06
C GLY A 495 -0.90 -22.21 7.96
N HIS A 496 -0.82 -22.92 9.09
CA HIS A 496 -0.69 -24.38 9.21
C HIS A 496 -1.82 -25.21 8.58
N MET A 497 -3.02 -24.64 8.43
CA MET A 497 -4.16 -25.22 7.73
C MET A 497 -4.79 -24.24 6.72
N PHE A 498 -5.52 -24.76 5.74
CA PHE A 498 -6.38 -23.96 4.86
C PHE A 498 -7.74 -24.62 4.63
N ALA A 499 -8.75 -23.77 4.38
CA ALA A 499 -10.11 -24.17 4.02
C ALA A 499 -10.34 -23.95 2.52
N ALA A 500 -11.05 -24.89 1.89
CA ALA A 500 -11.48 -24.80 0.49
C ALA A 500 -12.94 -25.24 0.32
N VAL A 501 -13.76 -24.40 -0.32
CA VAL A 501 -15.19 -24.67 -0.54
C VAL A 501 -15.41 -25.48 -1.81
N ASN A 502 -16.02 -26.65 -1.66
CA ASN A 502 -16.48 -27.53 -2.73
C ASN A 502 -18.02 -27.59 -2.73
N GLY A 503 -18.64 -26.57 -3.33
CA GLY A 503 -20.10 -26.42 -3.38
C GLY A 503 -20.73 -26.18 -2.00
N ASN A 504 -21.21 -27.26 -1.36
CA ASN A 504 -21.84 -27.25 -0.04
C ASN A 504 -21.00 -27.95 1.05
N VAL A 505 -19.80 -28.42 0.72
CA VAL A 505 -18.85 -29.05 1.65
C VAL A 505 -17.61 -28.17 1.76
N ILE A 506 -17.06 -28.05 2.96
CA ILE A 506 -15.79 -27.35 3.19
C ILE A 506 -14.72 -28.39 3.51
N HIS A 507 -13.65 -28.41 2.73
CA HIS A 507 -12.49 -29.27 2.95
C HIS A 507 -11.43 -28.51 3.73
N LEU A 508 -10.95 -29.07 4.84
CA LEU A 508 -9.79 -28.55 5.57
C LEU A 508 -8.56 -29.40 5.24
N TYR A 509 -7.47 -28.74 4.90
CA TYR A 509 -6.20 -29.35 4.50
C TYR A 509 -5.05 -28.90 5.42
N SER A 510 -4.03 -29.75 5.56
CA SER A 510 -2.74 -29.36 6.12
C SER A 510 -1.92 -28.58 5.10
N THR A 511 -1.37 -27.44 5.48
CA THR A 511 -0.39 -26.71 4.66
C THR A 511 0.99 -27.38 4.71
N THR A 512 1.24 -28.30 5.67
CA THR A 512 2.52 -28.98 5.83
C THR A 512 2.57 -30.33 5.11
N THR A 513 1.47 -31.10 5.10
CA THR A 513 1.42 -32.43 4.44
C THR A 513 0.64 -32.43 3.14
N PHE A 514 -0.20 -31.41 2.90
CA PHE A 514 -1.13 -31.31 1.77
C PHE A 514 -2.24 -32.38 1.75
N ASP A 515 -2.44 -33.09 2.86
CA ASP A 515 -3.56 -34.02 3.04
C ASP A 515 -4.84 -33.31 3.48
N ASN A 516 -5.98 -33.87 3.09
CA ASN A 516 -7.28 -33.48 3.64
C ASN A 516 -7.43 -34.04 5.06
N ILE A 517 -7.53 -33.16 6.05
CA ILE A 517 -7.68 -33.55 7.47
C ILE A 517 -9.17 -33.76 7.80
N LEU A 518 -10.04 -32.83 7.36
CA LEU A 518 -11.46 -32.82 7.71
C LEU A 518 -12.36 -32.43 6.53
N ASN A 519 -13.62 -32.86 6.63
CA ASN A 519 -14.67 -32.62 5.64
C ASN A 519 -15.93 -32.11 6.35
N LEU A 520 -16.09 -30.80 6.43
CA LEU A 520 -17.20 -30.13 7.11
C LEU A 520 -18.46 -30.25 6.23
N LYS A 521 -19.39 -31.12 6.64
CA LYS A 521 -20.63 -31.43 5.90
C LYS A 521 -21.84 -31.01 6.73
N GLY A 522 -22.61 -30.05 6.24
CA GLY A 522 -23.79 -29.52 6.95
C GLY A 522 -24.61 -28.51 6.16
N HIS A 523 -23.98 -27.69 5.31
CA HIS A 523 -24.72 -26.84 4.38
C HIS A 523 -25.49 -27.68 3.35
N SER A 524 -26.72 -27.26 3.11
CA SER A 524 -27.63 -27.74 2.07
C SER A 524 -27.59 -26.85 0.81
N GLY A 525 -27.19 -25.59 0.97
CA GLY A 525 -26.93 -24.63 -0.11
C GLY A 525 -25.44 -24.50 -0.42
N LYS A 526 -25.10 -23.67 -1.42
CA LYS A 526 -23.70 -23.33 -1.69
C LYS A 526 -23.16 -22.42 -0.58
N VAL A 527 -21.95 -22.71 -0.08
CA VAL A 527 -21.24 -21.83 0.86
C VAL A 527 -20.78 -20.57 0.12
N ARG A 528 -20.84 -19.41 0.76
CA ARG A 528 -20.50 -18.10 0.16
C ARG A 528 -19.31 -17.41 0.82
N SER A 529 -19.12 -17.60 2.11
CA SER A 529 -17.92 -17.15 2.81
C SER A 529 -17.56 -18.07 3.98
N VAL A 530 -16.27 -18.09 4.32
CA VAL A 530 -15.65 -18.92 5.36
C VAL A 530 -14.60 -18.08 6.07
N VAL A 531 -14.62 -18.03 7.40
CA VAL A 531 -13.68 -17.23 8.21
C VAL A 531 -13.14 -18.06 9.37
N TRP A 532 -11.83 -17.98 9.62
CA TRP A 532 -11.17 -18.61 10.76
C TRP A 532 -11.29 -17.76 12.02
N SER A 533 -11.35 -18.38 13.20
CA SER A 533 -11.15 -17.66 14.46
C SER A 533 -9.68 -17.23 14.61
N ALA A 534 -9.41 -16.18 15.40
CA ALA A 534 -8.06 -15.62 15.55
C ALA A 534 -7.06 -16.52 16.32
N ASP A 535 -7.56 -17.60 16.94
CA ASP A 535 -6.80 -18.68 17.57
C ASP A 535 -6.74 -19.95 16.68
N ASP A 536 -7.28 -19.87 15.45
CA ASP A 536 -7.46 -20.94 14.46
C ASP A 536 -8.21 -22.22 14.96
N SER A 537 -8.76 -22.20 16.18
CA SER A 537 -9.45 -23.36 16.76
C SER A 537 -10.83 -23.63 16.14
N ARG A 538 -11.41 -22.64 15.44
CA ARG A 538 -12.70 -22.74 14.79
C ARG A 538 -12.73 -22.12 13.39
N VAL A 539 -13.69 -22.58 12.61
CA VAL A 539 -14.07 -22.05 11.31
C VAL A 539 -15.55 -21.70 11.36
N VAL A 540 -15.94 -20.52 10.87
CA VAL A 540 -17.34 -20.13 10.70
C VAL A 540 -17.66 -20.03 9.22
N SER A 541 -18.82 -20.53 8.81
CA SER A 541 -19.25 -20.53 7.40
C SER A 541 -20.69 -20.08 7.22
N CYS A 542 -20.95 -19.33 6.15
CA CYS A 542 -22.29 -18.88 5.76
C CYS A 542 -22.66 -19.30 4.33
N GLY A 543 -23.94 -19.55 4.06
CA GLY A 543 -24.39 -20.11 2.78
C GLY A 543 -25.75 -19.63 2.28
N MET A 544 -26.03 -20.01 1.03
CA MET A 544 -27.29 -19.74 0.32
C MET A 544 -28.51 -20.47 0.91
N ASP A 545 -28.32 -21.33 1.90
CA ASP A 545 -29.38 -21.99 2.65
C ASP A 545 -29.86 -21.22 3.89
N GLY A 546 -29.34 -20.00 4.10
CA GLY A 546 -29.67 -19.17 5.26
C GLY A 546 -29.11 -19.73 6.57
N ALA A 547 -28.10 -20.60 6.50
CA ALA A 547 -27.40 -21.12 7.66
C ALA A 547 -26.08 -20.38 7.89
N VAL A 548 -25.75 -20.13 9.16
CA VAL A 548 -24.40 -19.84 9.64
C VAL A 548 -24.03 -20.90 10.67
N TYR A 549 -22.91 -21.59 10.44
CA TYR A 549 -22.40 -22.67 11.28
C TYR A 549 -21.04 -22.30 11.90
N GLU A 550 -20.84 -22.58 13.19
CA GLU A 550 -19.55 -22.55 13.87
C GLU A 550 -19.02 -23.99 13.97
N TRP A 551 -17.84 -24.24 13.40
CA TRP A 551 -17.19 -25.55 13.33
C TRP A 551 -15.93 -25.58 14.18
N ASN A 552 -15.71 -26.68 14.89
CA ASN A 552 -14.44 -26.94 15.56
C ASN A 552 -13.40 -27.43 14.54
N ALA A 553 -12.28 -26.71 14.38
CA ALA A 553 -11.27 -26.99 13.36
C ALA A 553 -10.43 -28.25 13.64
N LEU A 554 -10.46 -28.78 14.87
CA LEU A 554 -9.69 -29.96 15.30
C LEU A 554 -10.50 -31.26 15.22
N SER A 555 -11.81 -31.19 15.49
CA SER A 555 -12.71 -32.36 15.50
C SER A 555 -13.68 -32.44 14.31
N GLY A 556 -13.85 -31.35 13.56
CA GLY A 556 -14.78 -31.26 12.43
C GLY A 556 -16.27 -31.24 12.82
N GLN A 557 -16.58 -31.13 14.11
CA GLN A 557 -17.95 -31.08 14.62
C GLN A 557 -18.50 -29.65 14.55
N ARG A 558 -19.83 -29.52 14.42
CA ARG A 558 -20.55 -28.24 14.60
C ARG A 558 -20.68 -27.94 16.10
N GLU A 559 -20.23 -26.78 16.54
CA GLU A 559 -20.43 -26.29 17.91
C GLU A 559 -21.70 -25.43 18.04
N SER A 560 -22.06 -24.70 16.97
CA SER A 560 -23.22 -23.80 16.95
C SER A 560 -23.83 -23.75 15.54
N GLU A 561 -25.16 -23.63 15.47
CA GLU A 561 -25.91 -23.46 14.24
C GLU A 561 -27.02 -22.43 14.39
N SER A 562 -27.13 -21.53 13.41
CA SER A 562 -28.20 -20.54 13.31
C SER A 562 -28.74 -20.55 11.89
N VAL A 563 -30.07 -20.70 11.74
CA VAL A 563 -30.69 -20.99 10.43
C VAL A 563 -31.94 -20.15 10.21
N LEU A 564 -31.85 -19.19 9.30
CA LEU A 564 -32.96 -18.33 8.84
C LEU A 564 -33.21 -18.57 7.35
N LYS A 565 -34.07 -19.54 7.05
CA LYS A 565 -34.40 -19.99 5.68
C LYS A 565 -35.00 -18.91 4.76
N SER A 566 -35.33 -17.74 5.29
CA SER A 566 -35.79 -16.56 4.53
C SER A 566 -34.64 -15.68 4.01
N CYS A 567 -33.41 -15.92 4.44
CA CYS A 567 -32.22 -15.19 3.99
C CYS A 567 -31.26 -16.12 3.23
N SER A 568 -30.45 -15.52 2.37
CA SER A 568 -29.26 -16.14 1.77
C SER A 568 -28.06 -15.29 2.17
N TYR A 569 -27.16 -15.83 2.99
CA TYR A 569 -26.01 -15.09 3.51
C TYR A 569 -24.90 -14.98 2.46
N THR A 570 -24.36 -13.77 2.31
CA THR A 570 -23.33 -13.39 1.33
C THR A 570 -21.94 -13.35 1.95
N GLY A 571 -21.82 -12.81 3.17
CA GLY A 571 -20.56 -12.67 3.91
C GLY A 571 -20.73 -12.83 5.41
N VAL A 572 -19.62 -13.14 6.09
CA VAL A 572 -19.56 -13.32 7.55
C VAL A 572 -18.25 -12.73 8.09
N ALA A 573 -18.28 -12.20 9.32
CA ALA A 573 -17.13 -11.69 10.07
C ALA A 573 -17.23 -12.10 11.54
N LEU A 574 -16.12 -12.06 12.29
CA LEU A 574 -16.06 -12.49 13.69
C LEU A 574 -15.62 -11.35 14.60
N SER A 575 -16.26 -11.20 15.76
CA SER A 575 -15.80 -10.26 16.79
C SER A 575 -14.78 -10.90 17.72
N HIS A 576 -13.54 -10.39 17.66
CA HIS A 576 -12.43 -10.81 18.53
C HIS A 576 -12.68 -10.59 20.03
N THR A 577 -13.57 -9.65 20.39
CA THR A 577 -13.77 -9.21 21.79
C THR A 577 -14.99 -9.82 22.45
N THR A 578 -16.02 -10.19 21.69
CA THR A 578 -17.33 -10.61 22.22
C THR A 578 -17.73 -12.05 21.86
N ARG A 579 -16.93 -12.75 21.03
CA ARG A 579 -17.27 -14.06 20.45
C ARG A 579 -18.59 -14.06 19.64
N SER A 580 -19.06 -12.89 19.23
CA SER A 580 -20.23 -12.72 18.37
C SER A 580 -19.84 -12.88 16.89
N ILE A 581 -20.70 -13.52 16.12
CA ILE A 581 -20.58 -13.71 14.67
C ILE A 581 -21.45 -12.63 13.99
N LEU A 582 -20.92 -11.92 13.01
CA LEU A 582 -21.68 -10.96 12.21
C LEU A 582 -21.92 -11.50 10.81
N ALA A 583 -23.17 -11.53 10.35
CA ALA A 583 -23.56 -12.05 9.06
C ALA A 583 -24.38 -11.04 8.26
N VAL A 584 -24.19 -11.04 6.93
CA VAL A 584 -24.92 -10.19 5.98
C VAL A 584 -25.48 -11.01 4.83
N GLY A 585 -26.57 -10.57 4.21
CA GLY A 585 -27.23 -11.32 3.15
C GLY A 585 -28.28 -10.54 2.36
N ASN A 586 -29.04 -11.30 1.57
CA ASN A 586 -30.07 -10.81 0.64
C ASN A 586 -31.30 -10.19 1.34
N ASP A 587 -31.40 -10.25 2.67
CA ASP A 587 -32.53 -9.72 3.43
C ASP A 587 -32.41 -8.21 3.77
N CYS A 588 -31.39 -7.52 3.24
CA CYS A 588 -31.10 -6.11 3.54
C CYS A 588 -30.88 -5.86 5.04
N THR A 589 -30.27 -6.81 5.75
CA THR A 589 -29.90 -6.65 7.15
C THR A 589 -28.48 -7.13 7.46
N LEU A 590 -27.91 -6.54 8.51
CA LEU A 590 -26.74 -7.03 9.20
C LEU A 590 -27.18 -7.65 10.52
N LYS A 591 -26.82 -8.91 10.74
CA LYS A 591 -27.23 -9.70 11.91
C LYS A 591 -26.04 -10.04 12.78
N GLU A 592 -26.15 -9.72 14.07
CA GLU A 592 -25.24 -10.19 15.11
C GLU A 592 -25.81 -11.45 15.74
N ILE A 593 -25.00 -12.51 15.73
CA ILE A 593 -25.38 -13.86 16.14
C ILE A 593 -24.45 -14.29 17.28
N GLN A 594 -25.03 -14.72 18.39
CA GLN A 594 -24.31 -15.30 19.52
C GLN A 594 -25.13 -16.42 20.12
N ASP A 595 -24.48 -17.49 20.62
CA ASP A 595 -25.13 -18.60 21.31
C ASP A 595 -26.34 -19.18 20.53
N CYS A 596 -26.13 -19.37 19.22
CA CYS A 596 -27.10 -19.81 18.20
C CYS A 596 -28.29 -18.86 17.89
N GLN A 597 -28.35 -17.65 18.48
CA GLN A 597 -29.47 -16.71 18.34
C GLN A 597 -29.03 -15.35 17.74
N VAL A 598 -29.94 -14.68 17.04
CA VAL A 598 -29.73 -13.30 16.56
C VAL A 598 -29.98 -12.34 17.73
N LEU A 599 -28.96 -11.59 18.15
CA LEU A 599 -29.04 -10.59 19.22
C LEU A 599 -29.49 -9.21 18.70
N ARG A 600 -28.97 -8.78 17.55
CA ARG A 600 -29.24 -7.49 16.92
C ARG A 600 -29.35 -7.63 15.41
N GLU A 601 -30.21 -6.80 14.82
CA GLU A 601 -30.50 -6.76 13.39
C GLU A 601 -30.53 -5.29 12.95
N VAL A 602 -29.69 -4.91 11.98
CA VAL A 602 -29.58 -3.54 11.48
C VAL A 602 -29.96 -3.53 9.99
N SER A 603 -31.12 -2.96 9.67
CA SER A 603 -31.67 -2.89 8.30
C SER A 603 -31.02 -1.78 7.46
N SER A 604 -30.75 -2.04 6.19
CA SER A 604 -29.84 -1.25 5.33
C SER A 604 -30.51 -0.31 4.31
N ASP A 605 -31.74 0.14 4.56
CA ASP A 605 -32.49 1.07 3.70
C ASP A 605 -32.55 0.62 2.23
N ASP A 606 -33.07 -0.59 2.02
CA ASP A 606 -33.33 -1.26 0.75
C ASP A 606 -32.12 -1.56 -0.16
N VAL A 607 -30.89 -1.36 0.31
CA VAL A 607 -29.66 -1.73 -0.41
C VAL A 607 -29.03 -3.00 0.17
N MET A 608 -28.77 -4.02 -0.63
CA MET A 608 -28.23 -5.30 -0.14
C MET A 608 -26.76 -5.20 0.30
N TYR A 609 -26.41 -5.90 1.38
CA TYR A 609 -25.02 -6.06 1.83
C TYR A 609 -24.35 -7.26 1.12
N THR A 610 -23.16 -7.03 0.56
CA THR A 610 -22.40 -8.03 -0.20
C THR A 610 -21.21 -8.59 0.56
N ALA A 611 -20.50 -7.73 1.31
CA ALA A 611 -19.30 -8.07 2.08
C ALA A 611 -19.31 -7.39 3.47
N ILE A 612 -18.54 -7.94 4.41
CA ILE A 612 -18.43 -7.47 5.80
C ILE A 612 -17.04 -7.75 6.35
N VAL A 613 -16.43 -6.79 7.05
CA VAL A 613 -15.14 -6.96 7.73
C VAL A 613 -15.11 -6.13 9.03
N MET A 614 -14.65 -6.71 10.13
CA MET A 614 -14.42 -6.01 11.40
C MET A 614 -12.92 -5.69 11.57
N THR A 615 -12.60 -4.55 12.19
CA THR A 615 -11.22 -4.24 12.61
C THR A 615 -10.74 -5.23 13.68
N ARG A 616 -9.45 -5.58 13.71
CA ARG A 616 -8.86 -6.47 14.73
C ARG A 616 -8.96 -5.89 16.14
N SER A 617 -8.99 -4.56 16.24
CA SER A 617 -9.32 -3.79 17.45
C SER A 617 -10.77 -3.98 17.97
N GLY A 618 -11.68 -4.51 17.15
CA GLY A 618 -13.07 -4.80 17.54
C GLY A 618 -13.91 -3.54 17.82
N ARG A 619 -13.66 -2.45 17.10
CA ARG A 619 -14.30 -1.12 17.31
C ARG A 619 -15.12 -0.63 16.12
N ALA A 620 -14.69 -0.96 14.91
CA ALA A 620 -15.33 -0.54 13.69
C ALA A 620 -15.61 -1.74 12.79
N LEU A 621 -16.66 -1.59 12.00
CA LEU A 621 -17.21 -2.61 11.14
C LEU A 621 -17.50 -1.98 9.79
N PHE A 622 -16.93 -2.52 8.72
CA PHE A 622 -17.13 -2.03 7.38
C PHE A 622 -17.96 -3.04 6.59
N THR A 623 -18.97 -2.53 5.88
CA THR A 623 -19.89 -3.34 5.07
C THR A 623 -19.94 -2.79 3.64
N GLY A 624 -19.77 -3.69 2.67
CA GLY A 624 -19.90 -3.38 1.25
C GLY A 624 -21.33 -3.59 0.78
N THR A 625 -21.79 -2.76 -0.16
CA THR A 625 -23.14 -2.82 -0.70
C THR A 625 -23.20 -3.24 -2.17
N SER A 626 -24.40 -3.62 -2.61
CA SER A 626 -24.71 -3.83 -4.03
C SER A 626 -24.74 -2.56 -4.88
N SER A 627 -24.58 -1.37 -4.28
CA SER A 627 -24.49 -0.08 -4.99
C SER A 627 -23.07 0.52 -5.00
N GLY A 628 -22.05 -0.29 -4.70
CA GLY A 628 -20.65 0.14 -4.71
C GLY A 628 -20.27 1.08 -3.57
N THR A 629 -21.10 1.20 -2.53
CA THR A 629 -20.80 1.99 -1.33
C THR A 629 -20.20 1.13 -0.22
N ILE A 630 -19.33 1.75 0.57
CA ILE A 630 -18.81 1.22 1.83
C ILE A 630 -19.55 1.96 2.95
N ARG A 631 -20.15 1.22 3.89
CA ARG A 631 -20.71 1.79 5.12
C ARG A 631 -19.84 1.41 6.30
N ALA A 632 -19.41 2.41 7.08
CA ALA A 632 -18.70 2.22 8.33
C ALA A 632 -19.70 2.31 9.51
N ILE A 633 -19.66 1.31 10.38
CA ILE A 633 -20.59 1.11 11.49
C ILE A 633 -19.77 0.97 12.78
N LYS A 634 -20.17 1.65 13.84
CA LYS A 634 -19.53 1.58 15.17
C LYS A 634 -19.89 0.24 15.83
N TYR A 635 -18.91 -0.41 16.47
CA TYR A 635 -19.11 -1.65 17.23
C TYR A 635 -18.75 -1.44 18.72
N PRO A 636 -19.54 -1.95 19.70
CA PRO A 636 -20.78 -2.74 19.56
C PRO A 636 -21.91 -1.98 18.87
N LEU A 637 -22.75 -2.70 18.10
CA LEU A 637 -23.77 -2.11 17.23
C LEU A 637 -24.73 -1.17 18.00
N PRO A 638 -24.92 0.09 17.58
CA PRO A 638 -25.86 1.01 18.22
C PRO A 638 -27.32 0.54 18.08
N MET A 639 -28.20 1.03 18.95
CA MET A 639 -29.66 0.77 18.84
C MET A 639 -30.35 1.67 17.78
N GLN A 640 -29.62 2.59 17.17
CA GLN A 640 -30.07 3.50 16.13
C GLN A 640 -29.26 3.28 14.84
N LYS A 641 -29.82 3.68 13.69
CA LYS A 641 -29.19 3.62 12.36
C LYS A 641 -28.08 4.67 12.21
N ASP A 642 -26.96 4.45 12.90
CA ASP A 642 -25.82 5.36 12.90
C ASP A 642 -24.65 4.74 12.10
N TRP A 643 -24.59 5.03 10.80
CA TRP A 643 -23.47 4.66 9.91
C TRP A 643 -23.02 5.84 9.04
N THR A 644 -21.75 5.86 8.64
CA THR A 644 -21.23 6.77 7.61
C THR A 644 -21.08 6.02 6.29
N GLU A 645 -21.48 6.63 5.17
CA GLU A 645 -21.48 6.01 3.85
C GLU A 645 -20.49 6.69 2.90
N TYR A 646 -19.66 5.89 2.24
CA TYR A 646 -18.57 6.32 1.36
C TYR A 646 -18.78 5.72 -0.02
N GLN A 647 -18.82 6.56 -1.07
CA GLN A 647 -18.90 6.08 -2.45
C GLN A 647 -17.51 5.61 -2.91
N ALA A 648 -17.42 4.36 -3.34
CA ALA A 648 -16.17 3.73 -3.77
C ALA A 648 -16.28 3.30 -5.23
N HIS A 649 -17.11 2.28 -5.44
CA HIS A 649 -17.27 1.60 -6.71
C HIS A 649 -18.56 2.03 -7.41
N SER A 650 -18.67 1.59 -8.65
CA SER A 650 -19.83 1.75 -9.54
C SER A 650 -20.70 0.50 -9.66
N ALA A 651 -20.16 -0.64 -9.23
CA ALA A 651 -20.77 -1.96 -9.25
C ALA A 651 -20.72 -2.59 -7.84
N PRO A 652 -21.37 -3.75 -7.62
CA PRO A 652 -21.32 -4.45 -6.34
C PRO A 652 -19.89 -4.72 -5.85
N ILE A 653 -19.66 -4.46 -4.55
CA ILE A 653 -18.39 -4.80 -3.90
C ILE A 653 -18.34 -6.31 -3.70
N THR A 654 -17.39 -7.01 -4.33
CA THR A 654 -17.28 -8.48 -4.33
C THR A 654 -16.59 -9.00 -3.08
N LYS A 655 -15.52 -8.30 -2.65
CA LYS A 655 -14.70 -8.63 -1.48
C LYS A 655 -14.20 -7.37 -0.79
N MET A 656 -14.03 -7.47 0.52
CA MET A 656 -13.36 -6.48 1.35
C MET A 656 -12.43 -7.20 2.33
N VAL A 657 -11.30 -6.58 2.65
CA VAL A 657 -10.28 -7.09 3.59
C VAL A 657 -9.67 -5.88 4.33
N ILE A 658 -9.29 -6.03 5.60
CA ILE A 658 -8.57 -4.99 6.36
C ILE A 658 -7.12 -5.47 6.57
N THR A 659 -6.15 -4.57 6.52
CA THR A 659 -4.74 -4.86 6.82
C THR A 659 -4.58 -5.25 8.29
N PHE A 660 -3.62 -6.13 8.62
CA PHE A 660 -3.59 -6.71 9.98
C PHE A 660 -3.31 -5.67 11.09
N ASP A 661 -2.69 -4.56 10.75
CA ASP A 661 -2.43 -3.41 11.61
C ASP A 661 -3.63 -2.45 11.78
N ASP A 662 -4.81 -2.78 11.21
CA ASP A 662 -6.00 -1.92 11.11
C ASP A 662 -5.75 -0.58 10.39
N GLN A 663 -4.63 -0.38 9.67
CA GLN A 663 -4.32 0.90 9.00
C GLN A 663 -5.10 1.14 7.71
N TYR A 664 -5.39 0.09 6.92
CA TYR A 664 -6.07 0.23 5.64
C TYR A 664 -7.21 -0.80 5.46
N LEU A 665 -8.32 -0.34 4.89
CA LEU A 665 -9.38 -1.14 4.33
C LEU A 665 -9.18 -1.27 2.82
N LEU A 666 -9.37 -2.47 2.28
CA LEU A 666 -9.25 -2.82 0.88
C LEU A 666 -10.63 -3.21 0.34
N SER A 667 -11.04 -2.68 -0.80
CA SER A 667 -12.32 -3.03 -1.45
C SER A 667 -12.13 -3.38 -2.92
N ALA A 668 -12.62 -4.56 -3.30
CA ALA A 668 -12.62 -5.10 -4.67
C ALA A 668 -14.07 -5.31 -5.16
N SER A 669 -14.26 -5.28 -6.49
CA SER A 669 -15.58 -5.03 -7.08
C SER A 669 -15.73 -5.66 -8.48
N GLU A 670 -16.98 -5.74 -8.93
CA GLU A 670 -17.36 -6.10 -10.30
C GLU A 670 -16.96 -5.02 -11.34
N ASP A 671 -16.53 -3.82 -10.93
CA ASP A 671 -16.03 -2.79 -11.85
C ASP A 671 -14.52 -2.81 -12.12
N GLY A 672 -13.87 -3.96 -11.90
CA GLY A 672 -12.44 -4.18 -12.15
C GLY A 672 -11.49 -3.37 -11.25
N CYS A 673 -12.04 -2.54 -10.35
CA CYS A 673 -11.28 -1.63 -9.52
C CYS A 673 -10.99 -2.23 -8.13
N LEU A 674 -9.85 -1.87 -7.58
CA LEU A 674 -9.38 -2.15 -6.22
C LEU A 674 -9.01 -0.82 -5.55
N PHE A 675 -9.75 -0.42 -4.51
CA PHE A 675 -9.41 0.76 -3.71
C PHE A 675 -8.72 0.38 -2.39
N ILE A 676 -7.78 1.22 -1.98
CA ILE A 676 -7.11 1.19 -0.67
C ILE A 676 -7.56 2.43 0.11
N TRP A 677 -8.09 2.23 1.30
CA TRP A 677 -8.67 3.26 2.16
C TRP A 677 -7.91 3.33 3.49
N LYS A 678 -7.28 4.45 3.81
CA LYS A 678 -6.64 4.66 5.12
C LYS A 678 -7.72 4.85 6.19
N ILE A 679 -7.64 4.07 7.28
CA ILE A 679 -8.56 4.11 8.42
C ILE A 679 -8.02 5.11 9.46
N SER A 680 -8.87 5.96 10.03
CA SER A 680 -8.50 6.92 11.08
C SER A 680 -9.56 7.02 12.19
N GLU A 681 -9.12 7.14 13.45
CA GLU A 681 -9.98 7.48 14.60
C GLU A 681 -9.82 8.96 14.97
N GLN A 682 -10.92 9.72 15.04
CA GLN A 682 -10.91 11.18 15.32
C GLN A 682 -10.24 11.62 16.65
N GLU A 683 -10.01 10.74 17.63
CA GLU A 683 -9.56 11.15 18.99
C GLU A 683 -8.06 11.50 19.11
N GLY A 684 -7.30 11.56 18.01
CA GLY A 684 -5.90 12.03 17.99
C GLY A 684 -4.89 11.13 18.71
N ARG A 685 -5.37 10.04 19.32
CA ARG A 685 -4.61 8.79 19.38
C ARG A 685 -4.89 8.12 18.04
N GLY A 686 -3.88 7.98 17.19
CA GLY A 686 -3.97 6.95 16.15
C GLY A 686 -4.23 5.59 16.81
N LEU A 687 -4.74 4.64 16.02
CA LEU A 687 -4.73 3.22 16.39
C LEU A 687 -3.35 2.93 17.00
N LYS A 688 -3.32 2.43 18.25
CA LYS A 688 -2.05 2.25 18.96
C LYS A 688 -1.16 1.40 18.06
N ARG A 689 0.00 1.95 17.64
CA ARG A 689 1.04 1.18 16.96
C ARG A 689 1.45 0.03 17.88
N ASP A 690 0.84 -1.13 17.70
CA ASP A 690 1.15 -2.36 18.43
C ASP A 690 2.47 -2.90 17.87
N LYS A 691 3.55 -2.19 18.24
CA LYS A 691 4.94 -2.35 17.80
C LYS A 691 5.09 -2.65 16.30
N GLU A 692 5.31 -1.59 15.51
CA GLU A 692 5.76 -1.61 14.11
C GLU A 692 6.38 -2.95 13.71
N MET A 693 5.52 -3.81 13.14
CA MET A 693 5.84 -5.22 12.97
C MET A 693 6.60 -5.38 11.65
N SER A 694 7.91 -5.13 11.71
CA SER A 694 8.84 -5.17 10.58
C SER A 694 8.52 -6.31 9.62
N TYR A 695 8.17 -5.96 8.38
CA TYR A 695 7.84 -6.93 7.35
C TYR A 695 9.04 -7.82 7.01
N ALA A 696 8.75 -9.02 6.50
CA ALA A 696 9.74 -10.02 6.16
C ALA A 696 10.27 -9.81 4.73
N GLU A 697 11.51 -9.34 4.63
CA GLU A 697 12.27 -9.20 3.36
C GLU A 697 12.65 -10.55 2.71
N GLU A 698 12.23 -11.68 3.29
CA GLU A 698 12.44 -13.04 2.77
C GLU A 698 11.77 -13.23 1.40
N ILE A 699 12.52 -13.22 0.30
CA ILE A 699 12.02 -13.51 -1.06
C ILE A 699 12.40 -14.93 -1.49
N LEU A 700 11.48 -15.64 -2.15
CA LEU A 700 11.74 -16.97 -2.72
C LEU A 700 12.33 -16.82 -4.13
N ILE A 701 13.44 -17.50 -4.41
CA ILE A 701 14.08 -17.54 -5.73
C ILE A 701 14.48 -19.00 -5.97
N THR A 702 14.28 -19.57 -7.17
CA THR A 702 14.79 -20.93 -7.41
C THR A 702 16.28 -20.88 -7.71
N ARG A 703 16.97 -22.00 -7.47
CA ARG A 703 18.42 -22.08 -7.60
C ARG A 703 18.90 -21.77 -9.03
N SER A 704 18.17 -22.22 -10.07
CA SER A 704 18.50 -21.91 -11.46
C SER A 704 18.33 -20.42 -11.76
N ASP A 705 17.20 -19.82 -11.36
CA ASP A 705 16.95 -18.38 -11.58
C ASP A 705 18.07 -17.54 -10.91
N LEU A 706 18.53 -17.94 -9.72
CA LEU A 706 19.63 -17.28 -9.00
C LEU A 706 21.00 -17.48 -9.68
N GLU A 707 21.30 -18.69 -10.17
CA GLU A 707 22.54 -18.97 -10.90
C GLU A 707 22.59 -18.20 -12.24
N GLU A 708 21.47 -18.11 -12.96
CA GLU A 708 21.31 -17.29 -14.17
C GLU A 708 21.43 -15.79 -13.89
N LYS A 709 20.75 -15.24 -12.88
CA LYS A 709 20.85 -13.81 -12.51
C LYS A 709 22.26 -13.41 -12.08
N ASN A 710 23.01 -14.31 -11.43
CA ASN A 710 24.42 -14.08 -11.10
C ASN A 710 25.32 -14.06 -12.35
N GLN A 711 25.08 -14.95 -13.32
CA GLN A 711 25.79 -14.92 -14.61
C GLN A 711 25.51 -13.62 -15.38
N VAL A 712 24.23 -13.24 -15.50
CA VAL A 712 23.82 -11.98 -16.15
C VAL A 712 24.40 -10.75 -15.43
N MET A 713 24.48 -10.76 -14.08
CA MET A 713 25.14 -9.69 -13.33
C MET A 713 26.64 -9.58 -13.64
N LEU A 714 27.32 -10.70 -13.88
CA LEU A 714 28.74 -10.74 -14.20
C LEU A 714 28.99 -10.25 -15.64
N GLU A 715 28.15 -10.66 -16.59
CA GLU A 715 28.16 -10.16 -17.97
C GLU A 715 27.84 -8.66 -18.04
N LEU A 716 26.85 -8.17 -17.28
CA LEU A 716 26.52 -6.75 -17.18
C LEU A 716 27.67 -5.93 -16.57
N LYS A 717 28.37 -6.45 -15.56
CA LYS A 717 29.56 -5.79 -15.00
C LYS A 717 30.66 -5.65 -16.05
N SER A 718 31.00 -6.74 -16.74
CA SER A 718 31.97 -6.72 -17.83
C SER A 718 31.56 -5.74 -18.94
N ARG A 719 30.26 -5.68 -19.29
CA ARG A 719 29.76 -4.74 -20.30
C ARG A 719 29.75 -3.28 -19.83
N VAL A 720 29.56 -3.01 -18.54
CA VAL A 720 29.72 -1.67 -17.95
C VAL A 720 31.20 -1.24 -17.99
N GLU A 721 32.14 -2.14 -17.70
CA GLU A 721 33.58 -1.87 -17.80
C GLU A 721 33.99 -1.58 -19.27
N GLU A 722 33.50 -2.36 -20.23
CA GLU A 722 33.68 -2.09 -21.66
C GLU A 722 33.13 -0.71 -22.08
N LEU A 723 31.90 -0.37 -21.64
CA LEU A 723 31.26 0.91 -21.95
C LEU A 723 31.94 2.10 -21.25
N GLN A 724 32.52 1.90 -20.07
CA GLN A 724 33.35 2.90 -19.40
C GLN A 724 34.63 3.16 -20.19
N MET A 725 35.34 2.12 -20.65
CA MET A 725 36.54 2.28 -21.47
C MET A 725 36.23 2.92 -22.84
N GLU A 726 35.13 2.53 -23.50
CA GLU A 726 34.71 3.17 -24.75
C GLU A 726 34.33 4.63 -24.54
N ASN A 727 33.59 4.97 -23.46
CA ASN A 727 33.24 6.36 -23.17
C ASN A 727 34.48 7.20 -22.82
N GLU A 728 35.44 6.66 -22.07
CA GLU A 728 36.72 7.33 -21.80
C GLU A 728 37.52 7.54 -23.09
N TYR A 729 37.55 6.54 -23.98
CA TYR A 729 38.20 6.64 -25.29
C TYR A 729 37.52 7.71 -26.18
N GLN A 730 36.18 7.76 -26.22
CA GLN A 730 35.41 8.78 -26.92
C GLN A 730 35.61 10.19 -26.33
N LEU A 731 35.76 10.31 -25.01
CA LEU A 731 36.11 11.57 -24.35
C LEU A 731 37.53 12.03 -24.74
N ARG A 732 38.52 11.15 -24.69
CA ARG A 732 39.90 11.44 -25.14
C ARG A 732 39.95 11.81 -26.63
N LEU A 733 39.16 11.16 -27.49
CA LEU A 733 39.02 11.52 -28.92
C LEU A 733 38.39 12.91 -29.10
N LYS A 734 37.33 13.24 -28.34
CA LYS A 734 36.71 14.57 -28.36
C LYS A 734 37.68 15.63 -27.87
N GLU A 735 38.39 15.38 -26.77
CA GLU A 735 39.42 16.26 -26.22
C GLU A 735 40.55 16.51 -27.23
N MET A 736 41.02 15.48 -27.95
CA MET A 736 42.01 15.65 -29.02
C MET A 736 41.47 16.55 -30.15
N ASN A 737 40.26 16.27 -30.64
CA ASN A 737 39.60 17.08 -31.68
C ASN A 737 39.35 18.55 -31.24
N TYR A 738 39.01 18.78 -29.97
CA TYR A 738 38.86 20.14 -29.44
C TYR A 738 40.22 20.85 -29.32
N ASN A 739 41.27 20.16 -28.85
CA ASN A 739 42.63 20.71 -28.80
C ASN A 739 43.19 21.04 -30.20
N GLU A 740 42.88 20.24 -31.22
CA GLU A 740 43.23 20.55 -32.62
C GLU A 740 42.47 21.77 -33.15
N LYS A 741 41.15 21.86 -32.90
CA LYS A 741 40.35 23.05 -33.25
C LYS A 741 40.83 24.31 -32.54
N ILE A 742 41.21 24.20 -31.26
CA ILE A 742 41.77 25.32 -30.48
C ILE A 742 43.11 25.77 -31.08
N LYS A 743 43.98 24.85 -31.49
CA LYS A 743 45.22 25.18 -32.23
C LYS A 743 44.93 25.89 -33.54
N GLU A 744 44.04 25.35 -34.38
CA GLU A 744 43.64 25.99 -35.64
C GLU A 744 43.09 27.41 -35.43
N LEU A 745 42.22 27.61 -34.44
CA LEU A 745 41.68 28.94 -34.10
C LEU A 745 42.79 29.86 -33.58
N THR A 746 43.70 29.36 -32.76
CA THR A 746 44.85 30.13 -32.25
C THR A 746 45.77 30.56 -33.39
N GLU A 747 46.09 29.69 -34.33
CA GLU A 747 46.89 30.02 -35.52
C GLU A 747 46.17 31.04 -36.43
N LYS A 748 44.86 30.89 -36.64
CA LYS A 748 44.05 31.86 -37.40
C LYS A 748 44.00 33.23 -36.72
N PHE A 749 43.89 33.28 -35.38
CA PHE A 749 43.97 34.54 -34.64
C PHE A 749 45.37 35.15 -34.67
N ILE A 750 46.44 34.36 -34.58
CA ILE A 750 47.82 34.85 -34.74
C ILE A 750 47.99 35.46 -36.15
N GLN A 751 47.56 34.78 -37.21
CA GLN A 751 47.62 35.30 -38.57
C GLN A 751 46.81 36.59 -38.76
N GLN A 752 45.64 36.72 -38.12
CA GLN A 752 44.86 37.97 -38.12
C GLN A 752 45.56 39.09 -37.34
N ILE A 753 46.18 38.80 -36.19
CA ILE A 753 46.95 39.77 -35.39
C ILE A 753 48.20 40.21 -36.15
N GLU A 754 48.92 39.31 -36.81
CA GLU A 754 50.04 39.63 -37.70
C GLU A 754 49.59 40.46 -38.90
N SER A 755 48.44 40.14 -39.52
CA SER A 755 47.85 40.95 -40.59
C SER A 755 47.53 42.38 -40.11
N LEU A 756 46.83 42.51 -38.99
CA LEU A 756 46.43 43.80 -38.41
C LEU A 756 47.62 44.62 -37.90
N THR A 757 48.66 43.99 -37.36
CA THR A 757 49.88 44.71 -36.92
C THR A 757 50.72 45.18 -38.11
N ASN A 758 50.85 44.38 -39.18
CA ASN A 758 51.45 44.83 -40.44
C ASN A 758 50.64 45.98 -41.07
N GLN A 759 49.31 45.89 -41.07
CA GLN A 759 48.43 46.94 -41.58
C GLN A 759 48.55 48.25 -40.78
N ASN A 760 48.61 48.18 -39.45
CA ASN A 760 48.87 49.34 -38.58
C ASN A 760 50.28 49.93 -38.77
N GLN A 761 51.32 49.11 -38.97
CA GLN A 761 52.67 49.61 -39.32
C GLN A 761 52.68 50.34 -40.68
N MET A 762 51.83 49.94 -41.62
CA MET A 762 51.68 50.60 -42.91
C MET A 762 50.99 51.98 -42.78
N VAL A 763 49.99 52.10 -41.90
CA VAL A 763 49.29 53.36 -41.61
C VAL A 763 50.20 54.38 -40.89
N PHE A 764 51.10 53.92 -40.01
CA PHE A 764 51.99 54.81 -39.23
C PHE A 764 53.18 55.44 -40.02
N ARG A 765 53.18 55.38 -41.36
CA ARG A 765 54.27 55.94 -42.19
C ARG A 765 53.82 56.70 -43.46
N ARG A 766 53.14 57.85 -43.29
CA ARG A 766 53.43 59.09 -44.07
C ARG A 766 52.75 60.34 -43.45
N PRO A 767 53.22 61.57 -43.78
CA PRO A 767 53.11 62.71 -42.85
C PRO A 767 52.00 63.72 -43.18
N VAL A 768 51.55 64.44 -42.14
CA VAL A 768 50.81 65.70 -42.26
C VAL A 768 51.37 66.71 -41.26
N HIS A 769 52.26 67.61 -41.71
CA HIS A 769 52.61 68.82 -40.95
C HIS A 769 53.24 69.91 -41.83
N SER A 770 52.43 70.56 -42.69
CA SER A 770 52.85 71.76 -43.42
C SER A 770 51.67 72.60 -43.94
N VAL A 771 50.88 73.20 -43.04
CA VAL A 771 49.99 74.31 -43.37
C VAL A 771 50.28 75.47 -42.41
N ALA A 772 51.38 76.17 -42.67
CA ALA A 772 51.82 77.33 -41.89
C ALA A 772 52.40 78.41 -42.83
N SER A 773 51.63 79.49 -42.97
CA SER A 773 52.01 80.85 -43.43
C SER A 773 53.28 81.06 -44.27
N LEU A 774 53.06 81.52 -45.52
CA LEU A 774 53.50 82.83 -46.02
C LEU A 774 54.63 83.56 -45.24
N ILE A 775 55.75 83.85 -45.93
CA ILE A 775 56.42 85.17 -46.09
C ILE A 775 57.77 84.97 -46.80
N GLY A 776 58.12 85.82 -47.78
CA GLY A 776 59.52 85.98 -48.26
C GLY A 776 59.76 85.85 -49.78
N SER A 777 60.31 86.91 -50.37
CA SER A 777 60.79 87.06 -51.77
C SER A 777 62.01 88.02 -51.77
N PRO A 778 62.69 88.40 -52.87
CA PRO A 778 62.88 87.82 -54.23
C PRO A 778 64.39 87.76 -54.66
N ALA A 779 64.70 87.36 -55.91
CA ALA A 779 65.99 87.64 -56.61
C ALA A 779 65.84 87.56 -58.17
N PRO A 780 66.73 88.16 -59.00
CA PRO A 780 66.30 88.82 -60.25
C PRO A 780 66.86 88.28 -61.61
N SER A 781 66.58 89.01 -62.70
CA SER A 781 66.78 88.66 -64.13
C SER A 781 67.99 89.35 -64.82
N ILE A 782 67.99 89.39 -66.18
CA ILE A 782 68.75 90.28 -67.12
C ILE A 782 70.18 89.81 -67.55
N VAL A 783 70.67 89.90 -68.82
CA VAL A 783 70.06 90.07 -70.18
C VAL A 783 71.12 89.94 -71.34
N ILE A 784 70.69 89.83 -72.63
CA ILE A 784 71.45 90.06 -73.91
C ILE A 784 72.54 88.99 -74.24
N VAL A 785 72.70 88.45 -75.47
CA VAL A 785 73.44 88.98 -76.66
C VAL A 785 72.91 88.40 -78.00
N LEU A 786 72.36 89.29 -78.84
CA LEU A 786 72.65 89.56 -80.29
C LEU A 786 72.90 88.38 -81.28
N LYS A 787 72.08 88.26 -82.34
CA LYS A 787 72.27 88.83 -83.72
C LYS A 787 73.52 88.37 -84.52
N SER A 788 73.36 87.29 -85.30
CA SER A 788 73.47 87.29 -86.78
C SER A 788 72.73 86.03 -87.32
N GLU A 789 72.38 85.87 -88.60
CA GLU A 789 72.68 86.67 -89.80
C GLU A 789 71.47 86.64 -90.77
N LYS A 790 70.92 87.80 -91.16
CA LYS A 790 69.92 87.93 -92.26
C LYS A 790 70.16 89.18 -93.10
N GLU A 791 71.39 89.37 -93.59
CA GLU A 791 71.76 90.47 -94.47
C GLU A 791 73.02 90.10 -95.27
N LYS A 792 72.89 89.90 -96.60
CA LYS A 792 74.02 89.91 -97.58
C LYS A 792 73.64 89.74 -99.07
N GLN A 793 72.40 89.34 -99.42
CA GLN A 793 72.02 89.06 -100.81
C GLN A 793 70.96 90.01 -101.43
N GLU A 794 70.36 90.94 -100.68
CA GLU A 794 69.26 91.80 -101.17
C GLU A 794 69.67 93.08 -101.93
N ILE A 795 70.98 93.36 -102.09
CA ILE A 795 71.46 94.66 -102.60
C ILE A 795 71.24 94.86 -104.12
N THR A 796 71.18 93.80 -104.93
CA THR A 796 71.29 93.89 -106.40
C THR A 796 69.98 93.89 -107.19
N GLN A 797 68.81 93.66 -106.58
CA GLN A 797 67.51 93.65 -107.29
C GLN A 797 66.60 94.85 -106.94
N GLN A 798 67.11 95.84 -106.22
CA GLN A 798 66.33 96.92 -105.61
C GLN A 798 65.83 98.02 -106.58
N GLY A 799 66.13 97.91 -107.88
CA GLY A 799 65.91 98.96 -108.89
C GLY A 799 64.57 98.89 -109.63
N ALA A 800 64.24 97.75 -110.26
CA ALA A 800 63.17 97.70 -111.27
C ALA A 800 61.79 97.21 -110.75
N LEU A 801 61.70 96.71 -109.52
CA LEU A 801 60.45 96.16 -108.96
C LEU A 801 59.53 97.22 -108.33
N LYS A 802 60.08 98.36 -107.87
CA LYS A 802 59.34 99.37 -107.08
C LYS A 802 58.12 99.93 -107.80
N ASP A 803 58.28 100.35 -109.05
CA ASP A 803 57.24 101.02 -109.84
C ASP A 803 56.06 100.09 -110.21
N ILE A 804 56.23 98.77 -110.03
CA ILE A 804 55.20 97.75 -110.18
C ILE A 804 54.60 97.39 -108.82
N THR A 805 55.42 97.24 -107.77
CA THR A 805 54.92 96.97 -106.42
C THR A 805 54.09 98.14 -105.86
N GLU A 806 54.40 99.41 -106.16
CA GLU A 806 53.61 100.56 -105.68
C GLU A 806 52.17 100.62 -106.25
N ARG A 807 51.88 99.93 -107.37
CA ARG A 807 50.50 99.77 -107.86
C ARG A 807 49.81 98.57 -107.23
N HIS A 808 50.47 97.42 -107.21
CA HIS A 808 49.90 96.22 -106.56
C HIS A 808 49.68 96.39 -105.05
N THR A 809 50.50 97.18 -104.35
CA THR A 809 50.32 97.45 -102.91
C THR A 809 49.07 98.25 -102.60
N LYS A 810 48.61 99.16 -103.48
CA LYS A 810 47.35 99.87 -103.28
C LYS A 810 46.14 98.97 -103.47
N GLU A 811 46.11 98.20 -104.56
CA GLU A 811 45.02 97.24 -104.80
C GLU A 811 44.98 96.15 -103.71
N LEU A 812 46.15 95.73 -103.20
CA LEU A 812 46.24 94.86 -102.03
C LEU A 812 45.75 95.53 -100.75
N GLN A 813 46.08 96.80 -100.47
CA GLN A 813 45.61 97.51 -99.28
C GLN A 813 44.08 97.71 -99.26
N ASP A 814 43.47 98.00 -100.40
CA ASP A 814 42.01 98.14 -100.50
C ASP A 814 41.30 96.79 -100.31
N LEU A 815 41.83 95.70 -100.87
CA LEU A 815 41.37 94.33 -100.64
C LEU A 815 41.61 93.86 -99.19
N GLU A 816 42.76 94.20 -98.61
CA GLU A 816 43.13 93.86 -97.23
C GLU A 816 42.21 94.59 -96.24
N SER A 817 41.92 95.87 -96.45
CA SER A 817 41.00 96.63 -95.59
C SER A 817 39.57 96.06 -95.60
N THR A 818 39.05 95.69 -96.78
CA THR A 818 37.71 95.11 -96.92
C THR A 818 37.62 93.65 -96.47
N ASN A 819 38.72 92.89 -96.56
CA ASN A 819 38.80 91.54 -95.99
C ASN A 819 38.90 91.60 -94.45
N ASN A 820 39.71 92.52 -93.90
CA ASN A 820 39.83 92.73 -92.46
C ASN A 820 38.51 93.18 -91.81
N GLN A 821 37.71 94.03 -92.47
CA GLN A 821 36.36 94.35 -92.00
C GLN A 821 35.44 93.13 -91.93
N LYS A 822 35.49 92.22 -92.91
CA LYS A 822 34.73 90.96 -92.87
C LYS A 822 35.25 90.00 -91.79
N LEU A 823 36.56 89.95 -91.61
CA LEU A 823 37.20 89.14 -90.58
C LEU A 823 36.78 89.59 -89.17
N MET A 824 36.72 90.92 -88.93
CA MET A 824 36.20 91.49 -87.69
C MET A 824 34.73 91.13 -87.43
N LEU A 825 33.85 91.24 -88.43
CA LEU A 825 32.42 90.92 -88.28
C LEU A 825 32.17 89.42 -88.00
N GLU A 826 32.94 88.51 -88.61
CA GLU A 826 32.86 87.09 -88.26
C GLU A 826 33.54 86.77 -86.93
N TYR A 827 34.57 87.52 -86.53
CA TYR A 827 35.18 87.41 -85.20
C TYR A 827 34.24 87.86 -84.08
N GLU A 828 33.49 88.95 -84.27
CA GLU A 828 32.43 89.42 -83.36
C GLU A 828 31.30 88.39 -83.22
N LYS A 829 30.82 87.82 -84.34
CA LYS A 829 29.86 86.69 -84.31
C LYS A 829 30.42 85.47 -83.58
N HIS A 830 31.71 85.15 -83.78
CA HIS A 830 32.35 84.03 -83.12
C HIS A 830 32.48 84.26 -81.61
N GLN A 831 32.79 85.50 -81.17
CA GLN A 831 32.75 85.88 -79.76
C GLN A 831 31.33 85.76 -79.18
N GLU A 832 30.29 86.24 -79.88
CA GLU A 832 28.91 86.05 -79.44
C GLU A 832 28.53 84.57 -79.30
N LEU A 833 28.91 83.73 -80.27
CA LEU A 833 28.64 82.28 -80.24
C LEU A 833 29.39 81.59 -79.11
N GLN A 834 30.65 81.94 -78.85
CA GLN A 834 31.38 81.46 -77.68
C GLN A 834 30.72 81.90 -76.36
N LEU A 835 30.24 83.15 -76.27
CA LEU A 835 29.54 83.65 -75.08
C LEU A 835 28.20 82.93 -74.85
N LYS A 836 27.45 82.66 -75.92
CA LYS A 836 26.19 81.90 -75.89
C LYS A 836 26.42 80.44 -75.52
N LEU A 837 27.47 79.81 -76.05
CA LEU A 837 27.87 78.45 -75.68
C LEU A 837 28.29 78.37 -74.21
N ARG A 838 29.11 79.31 -73.72
CA ARG A 838 29.55 79.34 -72.33
C ARG A 838 28.38 79.48 -71.35
N LYS A 839 27.44 80.40 -71.61
CA LYS A 839 26.20 80.53 -70.83
C LYS A 839 25.30 79.29 -70.86
N MET A 840 25.34 78.54 -71.96
CA MET A 840 24.63 77.26 -72.05
C MET A 840 25.31 76.18 -71.21
N GLN A 841 26.64 76.14 -71.18
CA GLN A 841 27.42 75.23 -70.32
C GLN A 841 27.22 75.58 -68.84
N GLU A 842 27.37 76.85 -68.46
CA GLU A 842 27.10 77.36 -67.11
C GLU A 842 25.71 76.93 -66.61
N SER A 843 24.66 77.06 -67.43
CA SER A 843 23.30 76.64 -67.06
C SER A 843 23.04 75.13 -67.17
N TYR A 844 23.94 74.33 -67.74
CA TYR A 844 23.87 72.86 -67.64
C TYR A 844 24.64 72.34 -66.44
N GLU A 845 25.80 72.94 -66.11
CA GLU A 845 26.58 72.66 -64.91
C GLU A 845 25.77 72.98 -63.65
N GLU A 846 25.11 74.14 -63.59
CA GLU A 846 24.17 74.54 -62.53
C GLU A 846 23.06 73.49 -62.29
N LYS A 847 22.45 72.97 -63.36
CA LYS A 847 21.39 71.94 -63.27
C LYS A 847 21.92 70.55 -62.90
N LEU A 848 23.15 70.23 -63.28
CA LEU A 848 23.82 68.99 -62.87
C LEU A 848 24.13 69.05 -61.38
N GLN A 849 24.62 70.19 -60.90
CA GLN A 849 24.93 70.41 -59.50
C GLN A 849 23.67 70.42 -58.63
N ASP A 850 22.57 71.05 -59.06
CA ASP A 850 21.26 70.96 -58.37
C ASP A 850 20.77 69.50 -58.21
N LEU A 851 21.01 68.65 -59.23
CA LEU A 851 20.63 67.23 -59.20
C LEU A 851 21.58 66.38 -58.33
N GLU A 852 22.87 66.66 -58.36
CA GLU A 852 23.86 66.03 -57.48
C GLU A 852 23.60 66.39 -56.01
N ASP A 853 23.38 67.67 -55.69
CA ASP A 853 22.96 68.14 -54.38
C ASP A 853 21.64 67.49 -53.92
N GLY A 854 20.67 67.35 -54.82
CA GLY A 854 19.40 66.66 -54.54
C GLY A 854 19.59 65.17 -54.22
N HIS A 855 20.48 64.49 -54.94
CA HIS A 855 20.83 63.09 -54.68
C HIS A 855 21.65 62.91 -53.39
N VAL A 856 22.56 63.84 -53.08
CA VAL A 856 23.34 63.82 -51.83
C VAL A 856 22.41 63.97 -50.63
N ARG A 857 21.52 64.97 -50.62
CA ARG A 857 20.56 65.17 -49.51
C ARG A 857 19.63 63.97 -49.33
N ALA A 858 19.13 63.38 -50.43
CA ALA A 858 18.30 62.18 -50.36
C ALA A 858 19.06 60.93 -49.88
N LEU A 859 20.38 60.85 -50.10
CA LEU A 859 21.24 59.83 -49.51
C LEU A 859 21.47 60.09 -48.01
N GLU A 860 21.76 61.33 -47.62
CA GLU A 860 21.97 61.76 -46.24
C GLU A 860 20.74 61.52 -45.36
N ASP A 861 19.54 61.88 -45.84
CA ASP A 861 18.26 61.59 -45.16
C ASP A 861 18.07 60.08 -44.94
N MET A 862 18.40 59.27 -45.96
CA MET A 862 18.27 57.81 -45.89
C MET A 862 19.30 57.15 -44.99
N THR A 863 20.56 57.61 -44.98
CA THR A 863 21.55 57.12 -44.01
C THR A 863 21.18 57.53 -42.60
N GLN A 864 20.75 58.77 -42.36
CA GLN A 864 20.35 59.25 -41.04
C GLN A 864 19.12 58.49 -40.49
N PHE A 865 18.15 58.16 -41.36
CA PHE A 865 17.04 57.27 -40.99
C PHE A 865 17.51 55.87 -40.57
N TYR A 866 18.41 55.25 -41.34
CA TYR A 866 18.94 53.93 -41.00
C TYR A 866 19.88 53.93 -39.78
N GLU A 867 20.67 54.98 -39.58
CA GLU A 867 21.49 55.16 -38.37
C GLU A 867 20.62 55.31 -37.12
N SER A 868 19.55 56.12 -37.18
CA SER A 868 18.60 56.24 -36.08
C SER A 868 17.94 54.91 -35.75
N LYS A 869 17.60 54.11 -36.77
CA LYS A 869 16.99 52.78 -36.58
C LYS A 869 17.99 51.72 -36.10
N LEU A 870 19.26 51.86 -36.46
CA LEU A 870 20.35 51.03 -35.95
C LEU A 870 20.60 51.34 -34.47
N GLN A 871 20.60 52.62 -34.08
CA GLN A 871 20.71 53.04 -32.67
C GLN A 871 19.53 52.55 -31.82
N GLU A 872 18.30 52.62 -32.33
CA GLU A 872 17.10 52.03 -31.70
C GLU A 872 17.29 50.52 -31.42
N LYS A 873 17.76 49.75 -32.41
CA LYS A 873 17.96 48.30 -32.26
C LYS A 873 19.18 47.92 -31.42
N VAL A 874 20.22 48.77 -31.39
CA VAL A 874 21.34 48.60 -30.44
C VAL A 874 20.88 48.87 -29.00
N LEU A 875 19.97 49.82 -28.79
CA LEU A 875 19.39 50.09 -27.46
C LEU A 875 18.52 48.94 -26.97
N GLU A 876 17.65 48.39 -27.82
CA GLU A 876 16.85 47.18 -27.52
C GLU A 876 17.74 45.97 -27.19
N LEU A 877 18.79 45.73 -28.00
CA LEU A 877 19.73 44.64 -27.73
C LEU A 877 20.47 44.83 -26.40
N GLY A 878 20.85 46.06 -26.06
CA GLY A 878 21.42 46.39 -24.75
C GLY A 878 20.46 46.06 -23.61
N GLN A 879 19.19 46.47 -23.71
CA GLN A 879 18.16 46.18 -22.71
C GLN A 879 17.94 44.67 -22.52
N CYS A 880 17.75 43.91 -23.59
CA CYS A 880 17.64 42.44 -23.51
C CYS A 880 18.90 41.77 -22.94
N GLN A 881 20.09 42.32 -23.20
CA GLN A 881 21.34 41.78 -22.68
C GLN A 881 21.56 42.12 -21.19
N ASP A 882 21.12 43.29 -20.73
CA ASP A 882 21.13 43.67 -19.31
C ASP A 882 20.07 42.89 -18.51
N GLU A 883 18.87 42.69 -19.05
CA GLU A 883 17.83 41.82 -18.48
C GLU A 883 18.31 40.37 -18.37
N SER A 884 18.94 39.84 -19.43
CA SER A 884 19.53 38.49 -19.43
C SER A 884 20.65 38.35 -18.37
N GLN A 885 21.52 39.36 -18.22
CA GLN A 885 22.51 39.38 -17.15
C GLN A 885 21.90 39.51 -15.75
N GLN A 886 20.78 40.23 -15.60
CA GLN A 886 20.09 40.33 -14.31
C GLN A 886 19.48 38.98 -13.93
N GLN A 887 18.76 38.32 -14.84
CA GLN A 887 18.23 36.98 -14.63
C GLN A 887 19.34 35.96 -14.31
N LEU A 888 20.52 36.08 -14.94
CA LEU A 888 21.66 35.21 -14.63
C LEU A 888 22.19 35.45 -13.21
N ARG A 889 22.30 36.70 -12.76
CA ARG A 889 22.70 37.05 -11.38
C ARG A 889 21.68 36.57 -10.33
N GLU A 890 20.39 36.78 -10.60
CA GLU A 890 19.31 36.29 -9.74
C GLU A 890 19.31 34.75 -9.66
N PHE A 891 19.58 34.07 -10.79
CA PHE A 891 19.75 32.60 -10.82
C PHE A 891 20.99 32.13 -10.05
N GLU A 892 22.14 32.81 -10.16
CA GLU A 892 23.33 32.49 -9.36
C GLU A 892 23.10 32.68 -7.85
N GLU A 893 22.37 33.72 -7.45
CA GLU A 893 22.04 33.99 -6.05
C GLU A 893 21.03 32.96 -5.49
N ILE A 894 20.01 32.59 -6.27
CA ILE A 894 19.08 31.49 -5.93
C ILE A 894 19.82 30.15 -5.85
N LYS A 895 20.71 29.84 -6.81
CA LYS A 895 21.52 28.62 -6.80
C LYS A 895 22.38 28.55 -5.53
N LYS A 896 22.99 29.69 -5.12
CA LYS A 896 23.79 29.77 -3.90
C LYS A 896 22.94 29.54 -2.64
N GLN A 897 21.71 30.06 -2.58
CA GLN A 897 20.78 29.78 -1.47
C GLN A 897 20.44 28.28 -1.39
N ILE A 898 20.16 27.63 -2.53
CA ILE A 898 19.90 26.18 -2.58
C ILE A 898 21.13 25.35 -2.16
N GLU A 899 22.35 25.79 -2.49
CA GLU A 899 23.58 25.16 -2.02
C GLU A 899 23.79 25.34 -0.50
N GLU A 900 23.49 26.52 0.04
CA GLU A 900 23.58 26.80 1.49
C GLU A 900 22.50 26.06 2.31
N ASP A 901 21.26 25.98 1.83
CA ASP A 901 20.18 25.18 2.45
C ASP A 901 20.50 23.67 2.37
N GLY A 902 21.05 23.19 1.25
CA GLY A 902 21.46 21.79 1.09
C GLY A 902 22.59 21.38 2.05
N ASP A 903 23.58 22.25 2.27
CA ASP A 903 24.64 22.01 3.27
C ASP A 903 24.09 22.00 4.71
N LEU A 904 23.05 22.81 5.01
CA LEU A 904 22.36 22.80 6.30
C LEU A 904 21.55 21.51 6.51
N GLU A 905 20.81 21.03 5.51
CA GLU A 905 20.13 19.73 5.56
C GLU A 905 21.13 18.57 5.75
N LEU A 906 22.23 18.56 4.99
CA LEU A 906 23.29 17.56 5.13
C LEU A 906 23.96 17.59 6.52
N HIS A 907 24.05 18.76 7.15
CA HIS A 907 24.56 18.89 8.52
C HIS A 907 23.58 18.30 9.54
N ASP A 908 22.30 18.64 9.46
CA ASP A 908 21.29 18.13 10.40
C ASP A 908 21.03 16.62 10.22
N ILE A 909 21.03 16.13 8.97
CA ILE A 909 21.03 14.69 8.66
C ILE A 909 22.22 13.99 9.32
N ARG A 910 23.43 14.57 9.28
CA ARG A 910 24.61 14.01 9.96
C ARG A 910 24.42 13.95 11.48
N VAL A 911 23.92 15.03 12.09
CA VAL A 911 23.64 15.08 13.54
C VAL A 911 22.57 14.05 13.93
N LYS A 912 21.55 13.84 13.10
CA LYS A 912 20.53 12.79 13.28
C LYS A 912 21.12 11.38 13.19
N TYR A 913 22.00 11.11 12.23
CA TYR A 913 22.71 9.82 12.16
C TYR A 913 23.66 9.59 13.35
N GLU A 914 24.40 10.60 13.79
CA GLU A 914 25.26 10.47 14.99
C GLU A 914 24.45 10.22 16.26
N ARG A 915 23.27 10.85 16.41
CA ARG A 915 22.31 10.60 17.50
C ARG A 915 21.80 9.15 17.47
N LYS A 916 21.29 8.68 16.34
CA LYS A 916 20.78 7.31 16.17
C LYS A 916 21.86 6.26 16.42
N LEU A 917 23.07 6.47 15.91
CA LEU A 917 24.23 5.61 16.15
C LEU A 917 24.66 5.58 17.63
N TRP A 918 24.36 6.61 18.42
CA TRP A 918 24.60 6.63 19.86
C TRP A 918 23.53 5.85 20.63
N GLU A 919 22.26 6.01 20.26
CA GLU A 919 21.12 5.28 20.83
C GLU A 919 21.19 3.77 20.53
N GLU A 920 21.62 3.38 19.32
CA GLU A 920 21.93 1.99 19.00
C GLU A 920 23.06 1.42 19.87
N LYS A 921 24.13 2.19 20.14
CA LYS A 921 25.21 1.74 21.03
C LYS A 921 24.72 1.58 22.47
N GLU A 922 23.86 2.46 22.96
CA GLU A 922 23.29 2.36 24.31
C GLU A 922 22.31 1.18 24.45
N THR A 923 21.46 0.94 23.44
CA THR A 923 20.56 -0.23 23.41
C THR A 923 21.31 -1.54 23.24
N ASN A 924 22.37 -1.58 22.42
CA ASN A 924 23.25 -2.74 22.29
C ASN A 924 23.98 -3.06 23.62
N LEU A 925 24.39 -2.05 24.38
CA LEU A 925 24.94 -2.21 25.73
C LEU A 925 23.89 -2.77 26.72
N LYS A 926 22.65 -2.26 26.69
CA LYS A 926 21.53 -2.78 27.50
C LYS A 926 21.24 -4.26 27.17
N LEU A 927 21.11 -4.60 25.88
CA LEU A 927 20.89 -5.96 25.39
C LEU A 927 22.04 -6.92 25.73
N ASN A 928 23.30 -6.46 25.73
CA ASN A 928 24.43 -7.24 26.20
C ASN A 928 24.38 -7.51 27.71
N GLY A 929 23.93 -6.52 28.50
CA GLY A 929 23.64 -6.68 29.93
C GLY A 929 22.56 -7.73 30.19
N GLU A 930 21.43 -7.61 29.50
CA GLU A 930 20.31 -8.56 29.60
C GLU A 930 20.71 -9.95 29.11
N THR A 931 21.48 -10.07 28.03
CA THR A 931 22.01 -11.35 27.53
C THR A 931 22.92 -12.03 28.55
N ARG A 932 23.73 -11.27 29.31
CA ARG A 932 24.53 -11.81 30.43
C ARG A 932 23.65 -12.27 31.59
N VAL A 933 22.52 -11.59 31.87
CA VAL A 933 21.54 -12.03 32.89
C VAL A 933 20.76 -13.27 32.42
N MET A 934 20.35 -13.32 31.15
CA MET A 934 19.71 -14.47 30.51
C MET A 934 20.61 -15.71 30.56
N LYS A 935 21.91 -15.58 30.23
CA LYS A 935 22.88 -16.69 30.35
C LYS A 935 23.03 -17.18 31.80
N LYS A 936 22.96 -16.30 32.81
CA LYS A 936 22.94 -16.70 34.24
C LYS A 936 21.64 -17.37 34.67
N LYS A 937 20.48 -16.90 34.17
CA LYS A 937 19.19 -17.58 34.39
C LYS A 937 19.19 -18.96 33.76
N PHE A 938 19.72 -19.09 32.54
CA PHE A 938 19.83 -20.35 31.81
C PHE A 938 20.70 -21.37 32.57
N THR A 939 21.87 -20.97 33.10
CA THR A 939 22.68 -21.89 33.91
C THR A 939 22.05 -22.27 35.25
N SER A 940 21.23 -21.39 35.85
CA SER A 940 20.41 -21.73 37.04
C SER A 940 19.33 -22.77 36.70
N LEU A 941 18.56 -22.52 35.64
CA LEU A 941 17.50 -23.40 35.18
C LEU A 941 18.04 -24.77 34.71
N GLN A 942 19.18 -24.79 34.02
CA GLN A 942 19.87 -26.03 33.65
C GLN A 942 20.23 -26.85 34.89
N LYS A 943 20.77 -26.19 35.94
CA LYS A 943 21.07 -26.87 37.20
C LYS A 943 19.81 -27.40 37.88
N GLU A 944 18.73 -26.62 37.96
CA GLU A 944 17.45 -27.08 38.51
C GLU A 944 16.88 -28.27 37.71
N ILE A 945 17.01 -28.27 36.38
CA ILE A 945 16.63 -29.40 35.52
C ILE A 945 17.45 -30.64 35.84
N ASP A 946 18.76 -30.51 36.09
CA ASP A 946 19.63 -31.65 36.41
C ASP A 946 19.42 -32.17 37.84
N ASP A 947 19.18 -31.29 38.82
CA ASP A 947 18.74 -31.68 40.17
C ASP A 947 17.38 -32.41 40.12
N ARG A 948 16.43 -31.96 39.28
CA ARG A 948 15.14 -32.65 39.05
C ARG A 948 15.29 -34.01 38.38
N LYS A 949 16.24 -34.19 37.46
CA LYS A 949 16.55 -35.52 36.88
C LYS A 949 17.02 -36.49 37.96
N LEU A 950 17.87 -36.04 38.89
CA LEU A 950 18.33 -36.87 40.01
C LEU A 950 17.18 -37.30 40.94
N ASP A 951 16.20 -36.43 41.19
CA ASP A 951 14.99 -36.79 41.95
C ASP A 951 14.07 -37.75 41.19
N ILE A 952 13.91 -37.58 39.88
CA ILE A 952 13.18 -38.53 39.02
C ILE A 952 13.85 -39.92 39.07
N GLU A 953 15.19 -40.00 39.08
CA GLU A 953 15.90 -41.27 39.15
C GLU A 953 15.71 -41.97 40.50
N LYS A 954 15.69 -41.22 41.62
CA LYS A 954 15.32 -41.76 42.95
C LYS A 954 13.90 -42.32 42.94
N LEU A 955 12.94 -41.57 42.40
CA LEU A 955 11.53 -41.97 42.33
C LEU A 955 11.31 -43.22 41.47
N LYS A 956 12.06 -43.41 40.37
CA LYS A 956 12.06 -44.67 39.61
C LYS A 956 12.52 -45.87 40.46
N VAL A 957 13.57 -45.70 41.27
CA VAL A 957 14.08 -46.77 42.16
C VAL A 957 13.05 -47.10 43.26
N GLU A 958 12.32 -46.11 43.78
CA GLU A 958 11.22 -46.34 44.71
C GLU A 958 10.01 -47.01 44.03
N GLN A 959 9.66 -46.59 42.81
CA GLN A 959 8.62 -47.22 41.99
C GLN A 959 8.95 -48.70 41.72
N GLN A 960 10.20 -49.04 41.40
CA GLN A 960 10.64 -50.43 41.22
C GLN A 960 10.50 -51.26 42.50
N LYS A 961 10.86 -50.70 43.67
CA LYS A 961 10.67 -51.37 44.97
C LYS A 961 9.19 -51.62 45.26
N LEU A 962 8.34 -50.61 45.09
CA LEU A 962 6.89 -50.72 45.27
C LEU A 962 6.27 -51.75 44.31
N HIS A 963 6.70 -51.78 43.05
CA HIS A 963 6.25 -52.76 42.06
C HIS A 963 6.71 -54.19 42.41
N GLY A 964 7.86 -54.36 43.07
CA GLY A 964 8.27 -55.63 43.67
C GLY A 964 7.38 -56.06 44.84
N VAL A 965 6.98 -55.13 45.72
CA VAL A 965 6.03 -55.40 46.82
C VAL A 965 4.64 -55.76 46.27
N ILE A 966 4.16 -55.07 45.24
CA ILE A 966 2.88 -55.40 44.57
C ILE A 966 2.91 -56.83 44.05
N LYS A 967 3.98 -57.25 43.35
CA LYS A 967 4.12 -58.63 42.83
C LYS A 967 4.19 -59.70 43.93
N ALA A 968 4.71 -59.37 45.12
CA ALA A 968 4.63 -60.25 46.28
C ALA A 968 3.18 -60.38 46.78
N LEU A 969 2.47 -59.26 46.98
CA LEU A 969 1.08 -59.24 47.42
C LEU A 969 0.13 -59.90 46.41
N GLU A 970 0.37 -59.76 45.10
CA GLU A 970 -0.38 -60.47 44.05
C GLU A 970 -0.22 -61.99 44.17
N LYS A 971 1.01 -62.48 44.44
CA LYS A 971 1.29 -63.90 44.68
C LYS A 971 0.60 -64.39 45.96
N ASP A 972 0.60 -63.60 47.02
CA ASP A 972 -0.07 -63.93 48.29
C ASP A 972 -1.60 -63.95 48.11
N ILE A 973 -2.18 -63.03 47.34
CA ILE A 973 -3.60 -63.04 46.96
C ILE A 973 -3.96 -64.30 46.15
N VAL A 974 -3.10 -64.76 45.24
CA VAL A 974 -3.29 -66.03 44.52
C VAL A 974 -3.20 -67.23 45.48
N GLY A 975 -2.27 -67.21 46.43
CA GLY A 975 -2.17 -68.21 47.49
C GLY A 975 -3.44 -68.29 48.34
N LEU A 976 -3.93 -67.15 48.83
CA LEU A 976 -5.15 -67.03 49.61
C LEU A 976 -6.41 -67.43 48.83
N LYS A 977 -6.49 -67.11 47.53
CA LYS A 977 -7.60 -67.57 46.67
C LYS A 977 -7.65 -69.09 46.53
N ARG A 978 -6.49 -69.75 46.39
CA ARG A 978 -6.42 -71.22 46.42
C ARG A 978 -6.83 -71.77 47.79
N GLU A 979 -6.36 -71.16 48.87
CA GLU A 979 -6.76 -71.52 50.24
C GLU A 979 -8.25 -71.30 50.55
N ILE A 980 -8.90 -70.35 49.87
CA ILE A 980 -10.36 -70.16 49.93
C ILE A 980 -11.05 -71.28 49.14
N GLN A 981 -10.60 -71.58 47.92
CA GLN A 981 -11.20 -72.64 47.11
C GLN A 981 -11.03 -74.04 47.74
N GLU A 982 -9.87 -74.35 48.33
CA GLU A 982 -9.65 -75.56 49.14
C GLU A 982 -10.61 -75.60 50.36
N ARG A 983 -10.92 -74.46 50.98
CA ARG A 983 -11.93 -74.39 52.05
C ARG A 983 -13.34 -74.57 51.53
N ASP A 984 -13.70 -73.94 50.41
CA ASP A 984 -15.02 -74.03 49.78
C ASP A 984 -15.34 -75.47 49.35
N GLU A 985 -14.35 -76.22 48.85
CA GLU A 985 -14.49 -77.67 48.61
C GLU A 985 -14.80 -78.44 49.92
N THR A 986 -14.10 -78.16 51.02
CA THR A 986 -14.45 -78.77 52.33
C THR A 986 -15.76 -78.27 52.94
N ILE A 987 -16.26 -77.10 52.51
CA ILE A 987 -17.59 -76.61 52.87
C ILE A 987 -18.64 -77.38 52.05
N GLN A 988 -18.44 -77.56 50.75
CA GLN A 988 -19.34 -78.31 49.89
C GLN A 988 -19.50 -79.77 50.36
N ASP A 989 -18.42 -80.43 50.78
CA ASP A 989 -18.48 -81.76 51.39
C ASP A 989 -19.25 -81.78 52.72
N LYS A 990 -19.10 -80.74 53.55
CA LYS A 990 -19.89 -80.60 54.79
C LYS A 990 -21.35 -80.29 54.50
N GLU A 991 -21.66 -79.51 53.46
CA GLU A 991 -23.03 -79.24 53.03
C GLU A 991 -23.70 -80.50 52.47
N ASN A 992 -22.98 -81.30 51.68
CA ASN A 992 -23.44 -82.62 51.23
C ASN A 992 -23.74 -83.53 52.43
N ARG A 993 -22.85 -83.57 53.43
CA ARG A 993 -23.05 -84.30 54.70
C ARG A 993 -24.22 -83.75 55.52
N ILE A 994 -24.44 -82.43 55.53
CA ILE A 994 -25.60 -81.78 56.15
C ILE A 994 -26.89 -82.12 55.39
N HIS A 995 -26.83 -82.29 54.07
CA HIS A 995 -27.98 -82.71 53.25
C HIS A 995 -28.37 -84.17 53.54
N GLU A 996 -27.40 -85.08 53.67
CA GLU A 996 -27.64 -86.45 54.16
C GLU A 996 -28.26 -86.45 55.57
N LEU A 997 -27.75 -85.61 56.47
CA LEU A 997 -28.25 -85.49 57.84
C LEU A 997 -29.65 -84.86 57.89
N LYS A 998 -29.95 -83.87 57.04
CA LYS A 998 -31.30 -83.31 56.87
C LYS A 998 -32.29 -84.38 56.41
N LYS A 999 -31.91 -85.21 55.44
CA LYS A 999 -32.75 -86.31 54.94
C LYS A 999 -33.06 -87.36 56.03
N LYS A 1000 -32.08 -87.66 56.90
CA LYS A 1000 -32.31 -88.47 58.12
C LYS A 1000 -33.14 -87.72 59.17
N ASN A 1001 -33.04 -86.40 59.24
CA ASN A 1001 -33.85 -85.58 60.12
C ASN A 1001 -35.33 -85.51 59.68
N GLU A 1002 -35.62 -85.55 58.38
CA GLU A 1002 -36.99 -85.72 57.84
C GLU A 1002 -37.59 -87.09 58.19
N GLU A 1003 -36.76 -88.12 58.36
CA GLU A 1003 -37.19 -89.41 58.92
C GLU A 1003 -37.47 -89.29 60.43
N LEU A 1004 -36.66 -88.53 61.18
CA LEU A 1004 -36.92 -88.20 62.59
C LEU A 1004 -38.15 -87.30 62.78
N GLU A 1005 -38.50 -86.43 61.84
CA GLU A 1005 -39.72 -85.63 61.91
C GLU A 1005 -41.01 -86.49 61.82
N LYS A 1006 -40.94 -87.67 61.22
CA LYS A 1006 -42.05 -88.65 61.25
C LYS A 1006 -42.23 -89.25 62.64
N PHE A 1007 -41.16 -89.41 63.42
CA PHE A 1007 -41.24 -89.77 64.85
C PHE A 1007 -41.66 -88.57 65.72
N LYS A 1008 -41.23 -87.35 65.39
CA LYS A 1008 -41.64 -86.10 66.05
C LYS A 1008 -43.16 -85.90 66.05
N PHE A 1009 -43.86 -86.28 64.98
CA PHE A 1009 -45.33 -86.22 64.93
C PHE A 1009 -46.04 -87.02 66.05
N VAL A 1010 -45.43 -88.11 66.53
CA VAL A 1010 -45.94 -88.90 67.68
C VAL A 1010 -45.63 -88.20 69.02
N LEU A 1011 -44.53 -87.44 69.08
CA LEU A 1011 -44.13 -86.65 70.25
C LEU A 1011 -44.88 -85.32 70.35
N ASP A 1012 -45.26 -84.68 69.25
CA ASP A 1012 -45.96 -83.39 69.26
C ASP A 1012 -47.34 -83.45 69.94
N TYR A 1013 -48.01 -84.60 69.90
CA TYR A 1013 -49.22 -84.86 70.70
C TYR A 1013 -48.93 -84.78 72.22
N LYS A 1014 -47.74 -85.20 72.65
CA LYS A 1014 -47.25 -85.11 74.04
C LYS A 1014 -46.77 -83.69 74.39
N VAL A 1015 -46.23 -82.95 73.42
CA VAL A 1015 -45.78 -81.55 73.61
C VAL A 1015 -46.97 -80.59 73.78
N ASN A 1016 -48.09 -80.80 73.10
CA ASN A 1016 -49.28 -79.95 73.28
C ASN A 1016 -49.91 -80.08 74.69
N GLU A 1017 -49.69 -81.19 75.40
CA GLU A 1017 -50.07 -81.35 76.81
C GLU A 1017 -49.22 -80.44 77.73
N LEU A 1018 -47.94 -80.25 77.40
CA LEU A 1018 -46.97 -79.46 78.18
C LEU A 1018 -46.99 -77.95 77.86
N LYS A 1019 -47.41 -77.54 76.66
CA LYS A 1019 -47.49 -76.12 76.27
C LYS A 1019 -48.39 -75.27 77.17
N LYS A 1020 -49.33 -75.88 77.89
CA LYS A 1020 -50.26 -75.21 78.82
C LYS A 1020 -49.63 -74.68 80.12
N GLN A 1021 -48.30 -74.71 80.25
CA GLN A 1021 -47.55 -74.32 81.45
C GLN A 1021 -46.47 -73.24 81.21
N ILE A 1022 -46.33 -72.72 79.99
CA ILE A 1022 -45.18 -71.86 79.59
C ILE A 1022 -45.52 -70.36 79.58
N GLU A 1023 -46.81 -70.01 79.65
CA GLU A 1023 -47.37 -68.65 79.58
C GLU A 1023 -46.69 -67.57 80.46
N PRO A 1024 -46.15 -67.86 81.67
CA PRO A 1024 -45.46 -66.83 82.47
C PRO A 1024 -44.15 -66.28 81.87
N ARG A 1025 -43.49 -66.99 80.94
CA ARG A 1025 -42.12 -66.70 80.51
C ARG A 1025 -41.96 -65.68 79.37
N GLU A 1026 -43.06 -65.26 78.74
CA GLU A 1026 -42.98 -64.25 77.66
C GLU A 1026 -42.87 -62.81 78.20
N ILE A 1027 -43.13 -62.60 79.50
CA ILE A 1027 -43.06 -61.28 80.15
C ILE A 1027 -41.61 -60.86 80.43
N GLU A 1028 -40.80 -61.76 81.00
CA GLU A 1028 -39.36 -61.52 81.31
C GLU A 1028 -38.54 -61.14 80.06
N VAL A 1029 -38.93 -61.66 78.89
CA VAL A 1029 -38.28 -61.36 77.59
C VAL A 1029 -38.58 -59.95 77.09
N LYS A 1030 -39.59 -59.27 77.64
CA LYS A 1030 -39.93 -57.89 77.28
C LYS A 1030 -39.05 -56.87 78.00
N GLU A 1031 -38.85 -57.02 79.31
CA GLU A 1031 -38.02 -56.12 80.13
C GLU A 1031 -36.55 -56.09 79.67
N MET A 1032 -35.99 -57.26 79.31
CA MET A 1032 -34.63 -57.34 78.78
C MET A 1032 -34.41 -56.61 77.44
N LYS A 1033 -35.47 -56.24 76.71
CA LYS A 1033 -35.34 -55.46 75.46
C LYS A 1033 -35.25 -53.95 75.70
N GLU A 1034 -35.86 -53.46 76.77
CA GLU A 1034 -35.81 -52.03 77.12
C GLU A 1034 -34.42 -51.66 77.67
N GLN A 1035 -33.80 -52.56 78.46
CA GLN A 1035 -32.41 -52.43 78.94
C GLN A 1035 -31.36 -52.34 77.81
N VAL A 1036 -31.55 -53.07 76.70
CA VAL A 1036 -30.64 -53.01 75.55
C VAL A 1036 -30.68 -51.64 74.88
N HIS A 1037 -31.87 -51.06 74.73
CA HIS A 1037 -32.05 -49.76 74.06
C HIS A 1037 -31.47 -48.58 74.88
N GLU A 1038 -31.52 -48.66 76.21
CA GLU A 1038 -30.88 -47.69 77.09
C GLU A 1038 -29.35 -47.74 76.97
N MET A 1039 -28.78 -48.96 76.93
CA MET A 1039 -27.34 -49.17 76.75
C MET A 1039 -26.83 -48.77 75.35
N GLU A 1040 -27.65 -48.91 74.31
CA GLU A 1040 -27.36 -48.38 72.96
C GLU A 1040 -27.29 -46.84 72.95
N ALA A 1041 -28.15 -46.16 73.73
CA ALA A 1041 -28.15 -44.71 73.83
C ALA A 1041 -26.91 -44.15 74.55
N GLU A 1042 -26.40 -44.84 75.58
CA GLU A 1042 -25.12 -44.49 76.24
C GLU A 1042 -23.94 -44.63 75.26
N LEU A 1043 -23.90 -45.71 74.48
CA LEU A 1043 -22.84 -45.99 73.50
C LEU A 1043 -22.69 -44.85 72.46
N GLU A 1044 -23.82 -44.26 72.05
CA GLU A 1044 -23.84 -43.13 71.12
C GLU A 1044 -23.45 -41.79 71.79
N GLN A 1045 -23.56 -41.66 73.12
CA GLN A 1045 -22.93 -40.55 73.86
C GLN A 1045 -21.41 -40.72 73.98
N PHE A 1046 -20.93 -41.94 74.28
CA PHE A 1046 -19.50 -42.24 74.34
C PHE A 1046 -18.79 -41.98 73.00
N ARG A 1047 -19.42 -42.30 71.86
CA ARG A 1047 -18.92 -41.93 70.53
C ARG A 1047 -18.73 -40.42 70.36
N LYS A 1048 -19.74 -39.62 70.71
CA LYS A 1048 -19.66 -38.15 70.61
C LYS A 1048 -18.53 -37.60 71.48
N MET A 1049 -18.42 -38.07 72.72
CA MET A 1049 -17.32 -37.69 73.62
C MET A 1049 -15.95 -38.12 73.08
N SER A 1050 -15.84 -39.28 72.44
CA SER A 1050 -14.60 -39.74 71.77
C SER A 1050 -14.18 -38.80 70.63
N THR A 1051 -15.09 -38.41 69.72
CA THR A 1051 -14.77 -37.45 68.64
C THR A 1051 -14.35 -36.08 69.16
N GLN A 1052 -14.91 -35.62 70.28
CA GLN A 1052 -14.52 -34.35 70.91
C GLN A 1052 -13.14 -34.45 71.59
N LEU A 1053 -12.79 -35.62 72.15
CA LEU A 1053 -11.44 -35.89 72.63
C LEU A 1053 -10.41 -35.91 71.48
N GLU A 1054 -10.70 -36.51 70.34
CA GLU A 1054 -9.80 -36.48 69.16
C GLU A 1054 -9.53 -35.06 68.65
N LEU A 1055 -10.55 -34.19 68.64
CA LEU A 1055 -10.40 -32.77 68.32
C LEU A 1055 -9.49 -32.03 69.32
N THR A 1056 -9.67 -32.25 70.63
CA THR A 1056 -8.80 -31.63 71.65
C THR A 1056 -7.37 -32.16 71.59
N ILE A 1057 -7.17 -33.46 71.36
CA ILE A 1057 -5.84 -34.08 71.13
C ILE A 1057 -5.17 -33.45 69.90
N SER A 1058 -5.92 -33.15 68.84
CA SER A 1058 -5.42 -32.50 67.63
C SER A 1058 -5.00 -31.04 67.89
N GLN A 1059 -5.78 -30.29 68.66
CA GLN A 1059 -5.40 -28.94 69.11
C GLN A 1059 -4.17 -28.95 70.03
N LEU A 1060 -4.07 -29.93 70.93
CA LEU A 1060 -2.91 -30.09 71.82
C LEU A 1060 -1.64 -30.47 71.04
N LYS A 1061 -1.74 -31.34 70.01
CA LYS A 1061 -0.62 -31.65 69.10
C LYS A 1061 -0.15 -30.42 68.31
N LEU A 1062 -1.05 -29.51 67.93
CA LEU A 1062 -0.67 -28.24 67.30
C LEU A 1062 0.01 -27.29 68.28
N LYS A 1063 -0.49 -27.17 69.52
CA LYS A 1063 0.17 -26.38 70.58
C LYS A 1063 1.56 -26.94 70.91
N LEU A 1064 1.72 -28.26 71.02
CA LEU A 1064 3.00 -28.93 71.25
C LEU A 1064 4.05 -28.54 70.19
N LYS A 1065 3.66 -28.57 68.90
CA LYS A 1065 4.53 -28.15 67.77
C LYS A 1065 4.87 -26.66 67.79
N ALA A 1066 4.03 -25.80 68.36
CA ALA A 1066 4.35 -24.39 68.57
C ALA A 1066 5.36 -24.22 69.72
N THR A 1067 5.10 -24.84 70.87
CA THR A 1067 6.01 -24.79 72.03
C THR A 1067 7.37 -25.44 71.74
N ASP A 1068 7.45 -26.46 70.89
CA ASP A 1068 8.74 -27.03 70.45
C ASP A 1068 9.55 -26.06 69.58
N LYS A 1069 8.90 -25.23 68.75
CA LYS A 1069 9.59 -24.18 67.99
C LYS A 1069 10.08 -23.04 68.88
N GLU A 1070 9.36 -22.71 69.95
CA GLU A 1070 9.81 -21.75 70.95
C GLU A 1070 10.96 -22.33 71.78
N ARG A 1071 10.83 -23.58 72.25
CA ARG A 1071 11.91 -24.33 72.92
C ARG A 1071 13.18 -24.41 72.07
N GLN A 1072 13.07 -24.58 70.75
CA GLN A 1072 14.22 -24.53 69.83
C GLN A 1072 14.86 -23.13 69.77
N LYS A 1073 14.08 -22.05 69.73
CA LYS A 1073 14.62 -20.68 69.79
C LYS A 1073 15.31 -20.39 71.13
N GLU A 1074 14.74 -20.83 72.24
CA GLU A 1074 15.35 -20.66 73.56
C GLU A 1074 16.61 -21.51 73.71
N THR A 1075 16.63 -22.74 73.17
CA THR A 1075 17.85 -23.57 73.10
C THR A 1075 18.94 -22.90 72.27
N GLN A 1076 18.58 -22.19 71.20
CA GLN A 1076 19.52 -21.42 70.39
C GLN A 1076 20.08 -20.21 71.17
N ARG A 1077 19.21 -19.43 71.84
CA ARG A 1077 19.63 -18.33 72.73
C ARG A 1077 20.57 -18.79 73.84
N VAL A 1078 20.29 -19.93 74.47
CA VAL A 1078 21.17 -20.52 75.49
C VAL A 1078 22.56 -20.81 74.90
N ARG A 1079 22.66 -21.40 73.70
CA ARG A 1079 23.95 -21.61 73.03
C ARG A 1079 24.67 -20.32 72.67
N ASP A 1080 23.95 -19.29 72.25
CA ASP A 1080 24.52 -17.98 71.92
C ASP A 1080 25.08 -17.30 73.19
N VAL A 1081 24.40 -17.43 74.33
CA VAL A 1081 24.87 -16.97 75.65
C VAL A 1081 26.04 -17.83 76.17
N GLU A 1082 25.98 -19.15 76.03
CA GLU A 1082 27.09 -20.07 76.37
C GLU A 1082 28.35 -19.73 75.56
N ALA A 1083 28.22 -19.33 74.29
CA ALA A 1083 29.32 -18.88 73.45
C ALA A 1083 29.93 -17.56 73.93
N VAL A 1084 29.13 -16.60 74.41
CA VAL A 1084 29.62 -15.38 75.06
C VAL A 1084 30.33 -15.71 76.38
N LEU A 1085 29.74 -16.58 77.21
CA LEU A 1085 30.32 -17.01 78.48
C LEU A 1085 31.63 -17.78 78.28
N HIS A 1086 31.75 -18.58 77.21
CA HIS A 1086 33.01 -19.21 76.80
C HIS A 1086 34.08 -18.19 76.38
N ARG A 1087 33.72 -17.13 75.65
CA ARG A 1087 34.67 -16.04 75.32
C ARG A 1087 35.14 -15.34 76.58
N LEU A 1088 34.22 -14.90 77.45
CA LEU A 1088 34.54 -14.27 78.73
C LEU A 1088 35.45 -15.16 79.61
N LYS A 1089 35.19 -16.47 79.66
CA LYS A 1089 36.02 -17.46 80.37
C LYS A 1089 37.43 -17.61 79.76
N THR A 1090 37.55 -17.45 78.44
CA THR A 1090 38.84 -17.47 77.73
C THR A 1090 39.62 -16.19 78.01
N ASP A 1091 38.97 -15.03 77.94
CA ASP A 1091 39.56 -13.73 78.27
C ASP A 1091 40.04 -13.68 79.74
N LEU A 1092 39.24 -14.21 80.67
CA LEU A 1092 39.62 -14.39 82.08
C LEU A 1092 40.83 -15.32 82.25
N HIS A 1093 40.88 -16.44 81.51
CA HIS A 1093 42.02 -17.36 81.56
C HIS A 1093 43.31 -16.69 81.07
N ASN A 1094 43.22 -15.87 80.01
CA ASN A 1094 44.34 -15.05 79.54
C ASN A 1094 44.77 -14.02 80.60
N CYS A 1095 43.84 -13.42 81.35
CA CYS A 1095 44.16 -12.49 82.43
C CYS A 1095 44.84 -13.16 83.64
N VAL A 1096 44.50 -14.41 83.96
CA VAL A 1096 45.16 -15.20 85.03
C VAL A 1096 46.67 -15.34 84.78
N GLY A 1097 47.12 -15.29 83.52
CA GLY A 1097 48.55 -15.26 83.16
C GLY A 1097 49.31 -14.04 83.69
N PHE A 1098 48.64 -12.93 84.00
CA PHE A 1098 49.27 -11.68 84.48
C PHE A 1098 49.25 -11.51 86.00
N ILE A 1099 48.91 -12.55 86.78
CA ILE A 1099 48.78 -12.48 88.25
C ILE A 1099 50.02 -11.94 88.97
N GLN A 1100 51.23 -12.13 88.42
CA GLN A 1100 52.47 -11.61 89.01
C GLN A 1100 52.77 -10.13 88.65
N GLU A 1101 52.03 -9.53 87.70
CA GLU A 1101 52.20 -8.15 87.25
C GLU A 1101 50.95 -7.29 87.56
N PRO A 1102 50.81 -6.75 88.80
CA PRO A 1102 49.57 -6.09 89.25
C PRO A 1102 49.21 -4.78 88.52
N ARG A 1103 50.08 -4.26 87.64
CA ARG A 1103 49.73 -3.15 86.72
C ARG A 1103 49.05 -3.65 85.45
N LYS A 1104 49.66 -4.57 84.70
CA LYS A 1104 49.05 -5.16 83.49
C LYS A 1104 47.74 -5.89 83.80
N LEU A 1105 47.67 -6.63 84.91
CA LEU A 1105 46.44 -7.29 85.35
C LEU A 1105 45.28 -6.30 85.56
N LYS A 1106 45.56 -5.09 86.06
CA LYS A 1106 44.56 -4.04 86.27
C LYS A 1106 44.07 -3.43 84.95
N GLU A 1107 44.92 -3.39 83.93
CA GLU A 1107 44.59 -2.89 82.59
C GLU A 1107 43.82 -3.94 81.77
N SER A 1108 44.23 -5.22 81.80
CA SER A 1108 43.51 -6.29 81.09
C SER A 1108 42.13 -6.58 81.71
N VAL A 1109 41.99 -6.49 83.04
CA VAL A 1109 40.68 -6.57 83.71
C VAL A 1109 39.79 -5.36 83.36
N ARG A 1110 40.36 -4.16 83.15
CA ARG A 1110 39.62 -3.00 82.64
C ARG A 1110 39.15 -3.22 81.20
N GLU A 1111 40.00 -3.74 80.31
CA GLU A 1111 39.58 -4.06 78.94
C GLU A 1111 38.42 -5.06 78.91
N ILE A 1112 38.47 -6.13 79.72
CA ILE A 1112 37.36 -7.10 79.81
C ILE A 1112 36.08 -6.41 80.29
N TYR A 1113 36.19 -5.53 81.30
CA TYR A 1113 35.05 -4.79 81.83
C TYR A 1113 34.41 -3.89 80.76
N GLU A 1114 35.19 -3.06 80.06
CA GLU A 1114 34.69 -2.16 79.01
C GLU A 1114 34.16 -2.90 77.76
N ARG A 1115 34.70 -4.09 77.46
CA ARG A 1115 34.36 -4.90 76.27
C ARG A 1115 33.15 -5.81 76.47
N HIS A 1116 32.86 -6.25 77.71
CA HIS A 1116 31.72 -7.13 78.02
C HIS A 1116 30.63 -6.48 78.88
N VAL A 1117 30.86 -5.30 79.46
CA VAL A 1117 29.85 -4.52 80.20
C VAL A 1117 29.61 -3.19 79.49
N HIS A 1118 28.43 -3.01 78.92
CA HIS A 1118 27.98 -1.72 78.38
C HIS A 1118 26.96 -1.08 79.31
N GLN A 1119 27.06 0.24 79.48
CA GLN A 1119 26.32 1.01 80.48
C GLN A 1119 24.82 1.06 80.19
N SER A 1120 24.04 0.19 80.84
CA SER A 1120 22.56 0.28 80.87
C SER A 1120 21.95 -0.38 82.11
N ASP A 1121 22.41 -1.56 82.53
CA ASP A 1121 21.76 -2.36 83.59
C ASP A 1121 22.54 -2.42 84.92
N VAL A 1122 22.43 -1.37 85.76
CA VAL A 1122 22.51 -1.51 87.23
C VAL A 1122 21.57 -0.48 87.90
N VAL A 1123 20.45 -0.94 88.47
CA VAL A 1123 19.65 -0.19 89.44
C VAL A 1123 19.15 -1.17 90.50
N GLU A 1124 19.59 -1.02 91.76
CA GLU A 1124 18.99 -1.73 92.89
C GLU A 1124 17.87 -0.92 93.56
N ILE A 1125 16.93 -1.66 94.15
CA ILE A 1125 15.56 -1.23 94.47
C ILE A 1125 15.47 -0.49 95.81
N ALA A 1126 14.99 0.76 95.82
CA ALA A 1126 14.13 1.35 96.86
C ALA A 1126 13.65 2.76 96.46
N GLY A 1127 12.35 3.07 96.46
CA GLY A 1127 11.90 4.45 96.14
C GLY A 1127 10.43 4.69 95.75
N VAL A 1128 9.48 4.07 96.46
CA VAL A 1128 8.02 4.34 96.51
C VAL A 1128 7.46 5.51 95.64
N ASP A 1129 6.72 5.11 94.59
CA ASP A 1129 5.39 5.64 94.24
C ASP A 1129 5.19 7.14 93.88
N ALA A 1130 6.13 7.76 93.17
CA ALA A 1130 5.91 9.07 92.51
C ALA A 1130 6.33 9.10 91.03
N ASP A 1131 7.47 8.49 90.68
CA ASP A 1131 7.89 8.33 89.28
C ASP A 1131 7.25 7.11 88.62
N VAL A 1132 6.97 6.02 89.36
CA VAL A 1132 6.22 4.88 88.82
C VAL A 1132 4.85 5.32 88.31
N GLN A 1133 4.13 6.20 89.01
CA GLN A 1133 2.83 6.67 88.55
C GLN A 1133 2.91 7.59 87.32
N ARG A 1134 3.99 8.39 87.17
CA ARG A 1134 4.25 9.21 85.97
C ARG A 1134 4.76 8.39 84.79
N GLU A 1135 5.59 7.38 85.03
CA GLU A 1135 6.12 6.51 84.00
C GLU A 1135 5.08 5.46 83.57
N TYR A 1136 4.23 4.98 84.47
CA TYR A 1136 3.02 4.22 84.13
C TYR A 1136 2.02 5.12 83.40
N SER A 1137 1.94 6.44 83.70
CA SER A 1137 1.14 7.38 82.90
C SER A 1137 1.75 7.64 81.51
N ARG A 1138 3.08 7.69 81.37
CA ARG A 1138 3.77 7.82 80.07
C ARG A 1138 3.74 6.53 79.25
N GLN A 1139 3.92 5.38 79.87
CA GLN A 1139 3.76 4.07 79.23
C GLN A 1139 2.30 3.80 78.94
N ARG A 1140 1.36 4.26 79.76
CA ARG A 1140 -0.07 4.29 79.42
C ARG A 1140 -0.34 5.24 78.27
N GLU A 1141 0.19 6.46 78.22
CA GLU A 1141 0.04 7.34 77.06
C GLU A 1141 0.73 6.76 75.81
N HIS A 1142 1.87 6.09 75.94
CA HIS A 1142 2.60 5.50 74.82
C HIS A 1142 1.91 4.21 74.34
N MET A 1143 1.35 3.40 75.25
CA MET A 1143 0.50 2.28 74.92
C MET A 1143 -0.92 2.70 74.53
N GLU A 1144 -1.44 3.87 74.91
CA GLU A 1144 -2.69 4.42 74.39
C GLU A 1144 -2.44 5.03 73.00
N ARG A 1145 -1.31 5.72 72.75
CA ARG A 1145 -0.89 6.16 71.41
C ARG A 1145 -0.56 4.99 70.50
N ASN A 1146 0.07 3.92 71.00
CA ASN A 1146 0.34 2.70 70.24
C ASN A 1146 -0.89 1.80 70.13
N MET A 1147 -1.76 1.71 71.13
CA MET A 1147 -3.07 1.09 70.98
C MET A 1147 -3.98 1.93 70.10
N ASP A 1148 -3.79 3.23 69.94
CA ASP A 1148 -4.58 4.05 69.01
C ASP A 1148 -3.95 4.10 67.61
N SER A 1149 -2.64 3.86 67.47
CA SER A 1149 -2.02 3.61 66.16
C SER A 1149 -2.30 2.18 65.70
N LEU A 1150 -2.32 1.20 66.61
CA LEU A 1150 -2.74 -0.17 66.39
C LEU A 1150 -4.27 -0.32 66.33
N ARG A 1151 -5.08 0.47 67.02
CA ARG A 1151 -6.55 0.53 66.80
C ARG A 1151 -6.87 1.30 65.53
N ARG A 1152 -6.09 2.33 65.13
CA ARG A 1152 -6.27 2.92 63.79
C ARG A 1152 -5.80 2.00 62.69
N ARG A 1153 -4.71 1.23 62.85
CA ARG A 1153 -4.34 0.15 61.91
C ARG A 1153 -5.38 -0.95 61.94
N LEU A 1154 -5.65 -1.59 63.08
CA LEU A 1154 -6.66 -2.63 63.23
C LEU A 1154 -8.07 -2.17 62.81
N ALA A 1155 -8.48 -0.92 62.98
CA ALA A 1155 -9.77 -0.42 62.46
C ALA A 1155 -9.71 -0.07 60.96
N LYS A 1156 -8.53 0.24 60.41
CA LYS A 1156 -8.34 0.39 58.95
C LYS A 1156 -8.23 -0.97 58.27
N ASP A 1157 -7.59 -1.94 58.91
CA ASP A 1157 -7.40 -3.32 58.49
C ASP A 1157 -8.69 -4.12 58.71
N ILE A 1158 -9.45 -3.90 59.79
CA ILE A 1158 -10.85 -4.34 59.94
C ILE A 1158 -11.69 -3.67 58.88
N LYS A 1159 -11.65 -2.35 58.65
CA LYS A 1159 -12.42 -1.75 57.54
C LYS A 1159 -12.01 -2.26 56.16
N VAL A 1160 -10.75 -2.67 55.95
CA VAL A 1160 -10.28 -3.31 54.71
C VAL A 1160 -10.67 -4.78 54.66
N HIS A 1161 -10.74 -5.50 55.78
CA HIS A 1161 -11.26 -6.86 55.86
C HIS A 1161 -12.79 -6.90 55.83
N GLU A 1162 -13.48 -5.88 56.30
CA GLU A 1162 -14.92 -5.66 56.15
C GLU A 1162 -15.21 -5.23 54.72
N ALA A 1163 -14.44 -4.33 54.11
CA ALA A 1163 -14.59 -4.03 52.69
C ALA A 1163 -14.28 -5.25 51.81
N LYS A 1164 -13.24 -6.04 52.12
CA LYS A 1164 -12.93 -7.30 51.43
C LYS A 1164 -13.94 -8.40 51.74
N ASN A 1165 -14.44 -8.54 52.96
CA ASN A 1165 -15.44 -9.55 53.31
C ASN A 1165 -16.81 -9.15 52.78
N ILE A 1166 -17.19 -7.87 52.75
CA ILE A 1166 -18.42 -7.38 52.10
C ILE A 1166 -18.28 -7.50 50.58
N LYS A 1167 -17.08 -7.29 50.00
CA LYS A 1167 -16.83 -7.57 48.58
C LYS A 1167 -16.93 -9.08 48.30
N LEU A 1168 -16.17 -9.93 49.00
CA LEU A 1168 -16.24 -11.39 48.90
C LEU A 1168 -17.61 -11.96 49.28
N MET A 1169 -18.38 -11.30 50.14
CA MET A 1169 -19.74 -11.73 50.51
C MET A 1169 -20.77 -11.22 49.50
N LYS A 1170 -20.54 -10.09 48.82
CA LYS A 1170 -21.33 -9.71 47.62
C LYS A 1170 -21.00 -10.61 46.43
N GLU A 1171 -19.72 -10.91 46.20
CA GLU A 1171 -19.26 -11.85 45.17
C GLU A 1171 -19.74 -13.26 45.48
N ASN A 1172 -19.58 -13.76 46.71
CA ASN A 1172 -20.16 -15.05 47.11
C ASN A 1172 -21.69 -15.03 47.14
N VAL A 1173 -22.38 -13.93 47.44
CA VAL A 1173 -23.85 -13.86 47.29
C VAL A 1173 -24.25 -13.83 45.82
N SER A 1174 -23.49 -13.17 44.94
CA SER A 1174 -23.70 -13.22 43.48
C SER A 1174 -23.48 -14.64 42.95
N LEU A 1175 -22.35 -15.26 43.29
CA LEU A 1175 -22.01 -16.64 42.92
C LEU A 1175 -22.95 -17.66 43.55
N ILE A 1176 -23.44 -17.46 44.79
CA ILE A 1176 -24.48 -18.31 45.41
C ILE A 1176 -25.82 -18.07 44.73
N LYS A 1177 -26.11 -16.86 44.24
CA LYS A 1177 -27.31 -16.58 43.46
C LYS A 1177 -27.23 -17.26 42.10
N GLU A 1178 -26.16 -17.06 41.33
CA GLU A 1178 -25.87 -17.76 40.07
C GLU A 1178 -25.87 -19.29 40.27
N ILE A 1179 -25.20 -19.82 41.30
CA ILE A 1179 -25.23 -21.26 41.62
C ILE A 1179 -26.64 -21.73 42.01
N ASN A 1180 -27.47 -20.91 42.65
CA ASN A 1180 -28.85 -21.28 42.99
C ASN A 1180 -29.82 -21.14 41.81
N ASP A 1181 -29.59 -20.19 40.91
CA ASP A 1181 -30.32 -19.98 39.66
C ASP A 1181 -29.95 -21.10 38.68
N LEU A 1182 -28.66 -21.41 38.49
CA LEU A 1182 -28.18 -22.60 37.77
C LEU A 1182 -28.65 -23.92 38.43
N ARG A 1183 -28.83 -23.97 39.76
CA ARG A 1183 -29.49 -25.10 40.45
C ARG A 1183 -31.01 -25.10 40.29
N MET A 1184 -31.63 -23.98 39.94
CA MET A 1184 -33.05 -23.91 39.60
C MET A 1184 -33.26 -24.35 38.16
N GLU A 1185 -32.42 -23.91 37.23
CA GLU A 1185 -32.34 -24.40 35.85
C GLU A 1185 -31.99 -25.90 35.80
N MET A 1186 -30.99 -26.37 36.55
CA MET A 1186 -30.71 -27.81 36.69
C MET A 1186 -31.86 -28.59 37.33
N ARG A 1187 -32.74 -27.96 38.12
CA ARG A 1187 -33.96 -28.62 38.63
C ARG A 1187 -35.11 -28.58 37.63
N LEU A 1188 -35.24 -27.51 36.82
CA LEU A 1188 -36.18 -27.42 35.70
C LEU A 1188 -35.80 -28.42 34.60
N MET A 1189 -34.53 -28.48 34.20
CA MET A 1189 -33.98 -29.50 33.30
C MET A 1189 -34.18 -30.91 33.85
N ARG A 1190 -33.93 -31.16 35.14
CA ARG A 1190 -34.19 -32.49 35.74
C ARG A 1190 -35.68 -32.83 35.84
N ALA A 1191 -36.55 -31.84 36.04
CA ALA A 1191 -38.00 -32.06 35.98
C ALA A 1191 -38.45 -32.38 34.54
N GLN A 1192 -37.96 -31.63 33.54
CA GLN A 1192 -38.22 -31.91 32.13
C GLN A 1192 -37.66 -33.28 31.70
N ILE A 1193 -36.47 -33.67 32.16
CA ILE A 1193 -35.92 -35.01 31.94
C ILE A 1193 -36.81 -36.08 32.59
N HIS A 1194 -37.28 -35.88 33.82
CA HIS A 1194 -38.21 -36.78 34.49
C HIS A 1194 -39.58 -36.87 33.77
N ASP A 1195 -40.06 -35.77 33.19
CA ASP A 1195 -41.27 -35.74 32.36
C ASP A 1195 -41.05 -36.48 31.02
N TYR A 1196 -39.85 -36.40 30.42
CA TYR A 1196 -39.48 -37.22 29.26
C TYR A 1196 -39.27 -38.71 29.60
N GLU A 1197 -38.71 -39.04 30.76
CA GLU A 1197 -38.53 -40.42 31.24
C GLU A 1197 -39.89 -41.06 31.57
N THR A 1198 -40.82 -40.32 32.17
CA THR A 1198 -42.19 -40.81 32.43
C THR A 1198 -43.01 -40.93 31.14
N GLN A 1199 -42.85 -40.05 30.16
CA GLN A 1199 -43.45 -40.23 28.82
C GLN A 1199 -42.91 -41.47 28.10
N ASN A 1200 -41.63 -41.81 28.26
CA ASN A 1200 -41.05 -43.04 27.71
C ASN A 1200 -41.48 -44.33 28.44
N SER A 1201 -42.16 -44.25 29.59
CA SER A 1201 -42.64 -45.42 30.33
C SER A 1201 -43.81 -46.15 29.63
N PHE A 1202 -44.53 -45.48 28.72
CA PHE A 1202 -45.77 -46.00 28.12
C PHE A 1202 -45.62 -46.55 26.69
N LYS A 1203 -44.77 -47.57 26.49
CA LYS A 1203 -44.84 -48.45 25.28
C LYS A 1203 -44.31 -49.88 25.50
N SER A 1204 -45.27 -50.79 25.73
CA SER A 1204 -45.30 -52.25 25.45
C SER A 1204 -43.96 -53.00 25.26
N LYS A 1205 -43.58 -53.96 26.12
CA LYS A 1205 -44.07 -55.37 26.09
C LYS A 1205 -44.33 -55.94 24.68
N SER A 1206 -43.45 -56.81 24.16
CA SER A 1206 -43.79 -58.17 23.66
C SER A 1206 -42.64 -58.88 22.91
N THR A 1207 -42.16 -60.00 23.48
CA THR A 1207 -41.74 -61.28 22.84
C THR A 1207 -40.83 -61.38 21.58
N THR A 1208 -40.03 -62.46 21.61
CA THR A 1208 -39.55 -63.33 20.49
C THR A 1208 -38.29 -62.99 19.64
N SER A 1209 -37.19 -63.68 20.00
CA SER A 1209 -36.47 -64.72 19.22
C SER A 1209 -35.29 -64.41 18.25
N ILE A 1210 -34.12 -64.98 18.63
CA ILE A 1210 -33.10 -65.72 17.82
C ILE A 1210 -31.90 -64.96 17.19
N LYS A 1211 -30.69 -65.19 17.79
CA LYS A 1211 -29.31 -65.34 17.24
C LYS A 1211 -28.69 -64.18 16.41
N PRO A 1212 -27.35 -63.91 16.47
CA PRO A 1212 -26.20 -64.84 16.30
C PRO A 1212 -25.35 -65.03 17.60
N ALA A 1213 -24.31 -65.88 17.74
CA ALA A 1213 -23.37 -66.59 16.84
C ALA A 1213 -22.17 -65.75 16.31
N SER A 1214 -21.16 -65.39 17.11
CA SER A 1214 -20.00 -66.20 17.57
C SER A 1214 -18.75 -66.12 16.67
N SER A 1215 -17.56 -66.15 17.30
CA SER A 1215 -16.18 -65.90 16.75
C SER A 1215 -15.85 -64.42 16.48
N ALA A 1216 -14.75 -63.78 16.91
CA ALA A 1216 -13.48 -64.10 17.59
C ALA A 1216 -12.20 -64.07 16.72
N ALA A 1217 -11.08 -63.71 17.36
CA ALA A 1217 -9.75 -63.37 16.79
C ALA A 1217 -9.73 -62.06 15.96
N SER A 1218 -8.65 -61.26 15.95
CA SER A 1218 -7.40 -61.30 16.75
C SER A 1218 -6.90 -59.87 17.06
N ARG A 1219 -6.40 -59.65 18.30
CA ARG A 1219 -5.51 -58.53 18.65
C ARG A 1219 -4.12 -59.11 18.92
N LEU A 1220 -3.11 -58.69 18.16
CA LEU A 1220 -1.70 -58.85 18.48
C LEU A 1220 -0.89 -57.79 17.71
N ASN A 1221 0.37 -57.59 18.12
CA ASN A 1221 1.38 -56.70 17.53
C ASN A 1221 1.11 -55.20 17.68
N PHE A 1222 1.57 -54.62 18.80
CA PHE A 1222 1.87 -53.18 18.91
C PHE A 1222 3.21 -52.88 19.62
N GLU A 1223 3.85 -53.87 20.25
CA GLU A 1223 5.14 -53.70 20.93
C GLU A 1223 6.33 -53.70 19.95
N GLY A 1224 6.18 -54.32 18.77
CA GLY A 1224 7.27 -54.50 17.80
C GLY A 1224 7.65 -53.28 16.95
N GLU A 1225 6.85 -52.19 16.96
CA GLU A 1225 7.18 -50.97 16.21
C GLU A 1225 7.93 -49.94 17.07
N ALA A 1226 7.63 -49.87 18.37
CA ALA A 1226 8.31 -48.95 19.29
C ALA A 1226 9.84 -49.21 19.36
N GLU A 1227 10.26 -50.47 19.43
CA GLU A 1227 11.69 -50.83 19.44
C GLU A 1227 12.39 -50.51 18.10
N ARG A 1228 11.70 -50.65 16.97
CA ARG A 1228 12.25 -50.33 15.64
C ARG A 1228 12.54 -48.84 15.49
N ILE A 1229 11.61 -47.98 15.90
CA ILE A 1229 11.78 -46.52 15.85
C ILE A 1229 12.97 -46.09 16.73
N ILE A 1230 13.12 -46.68 17.92
CA ILE A 1230 14.24 -46.40 18.83
C ILE A 1230 15.58 -46.88 18.25
N GLN A 1231 15.61 -48.01 17.54
CA GLN A 1231 16.82 -48.48 16.85
C GLN A 1231 17.19 -47.60 15.65
N GLN A 1232 16.22 -47.18 14.82
CA GLN A 1232 16.46 -46.28 13.68
C GLN A 1232 17.00 -44.92 14.15
N GLN A 1233 16.40 -44.30 15.17
CA GLN A 1233 16.89 -43.02 15.71
C GLN A 1233 18.30 -43.12 16.29
N ARG A 1234 18.70 -44.28 16.85
CA ARG A 1234 20.09 -44.49 17.32
C ARG A 1234 21.08 -44.60 16.16
N LEU A 1235 20.71 -45.25 15.06
CA LEU A 1235 21.54 -45.33 13.85
C LEU A 1235 21.73 -43.95 13.20
N GLU A 1236 20.67 -43.15 13.08
CA GLU A 1236 20.73 -41.79 12.52
C GLU A 1236 21.68 -40.88 13.33
N ILE A 1237 21.57 -40.91 14.67
CA ILE A 1237 22.46 -40.15 15.58
C ILE A 1237 23.92 -40.64 15.49
N GLN A 1238 24.15 -41.92 15.21
CA GLN A 1238 25.49 -42.48 15.06
C GLN A 1238 26.11 -42.11 13.71
N ARG A 1239 25.31 -42.06 12.64
CA ARG A 1239 25.69 -41.57 11.31
C ARG A 1239 26.08 -40.08 11.33
N LEU A 1240 25.22 -39.23 11.88
CA LEU A 1240 25.48 -37.78 11.99
C LEU A 1240 26.75 -37.49 12.80
N LYS A 1241 27.10 -38.34 13.77
CA LYS A 1241 28.37 -38.26 14.51
C LYS A 1241 29.61 -38.68 13.71
N GLN A 1242 29.47 -39.48 12.66
CA GLN A 1242 30.58 -39.74 11.73
C GLN A 1242 30.72 -38.62 10.71
N GLU A 1243 29.63 -38.11 10.17
CA GLU A 1243 29.63 -37.01 9.19
C GLU A 1243 30.25 -35.71 9.79
N ILE A 1244 29.95 -35.40 11.05
CA ILE A 1244 30.59 -34.31 11.82
C ILE A 1244 32.09 -34.58 12.09
N LEU A 1245 32.51 -35.85 12.20
CA LEU A 1245 33.93 -36.17 12.40
C LEU A 1245 34.75 -36.03 11.10
N THR A 1246 34.13 -36.28 9.94
CA THR A 1246 34.77 -36.14 8.63
C THR A 1246 34.91 -34.69 8.17
N GLN A 1247 34.05 -33.78 8.60
CA GLN A 1247 34.15 -32.34 8.26
C GLN A 1247 35.24 -31.58 9.06
N GLY A 1248 36.03 -32.27 9.89
CA GLY A 1248 37.07 -31.67 10.74
C GLY A 1248 38.51 -31.85 10.25
N GLN A 1249 38.75 -32.27 8.98
CA GLN A 1249 40.09 -32.62 8.50
C GLN A 1249 40.57 -31.97 7.18
N ASP A 1250 39.69 -31.35 6.39
CA ASP A 1250 40.06 -30.71 5.10
C ASP A 1250 40.02 -29.17 5.16
N GLU A 1251 40.92 -28.56 5.95
CA GLU A 1251 41.33 -27.16 5.73
C GLU A 1251 42.72 -26.91 6.33
N GLY A 1252 43.79 -27.06 5.53
CA GLY A 1252 45.14 -27.12 6.09
C GLY A 1252 46.31 -27.19 5.12
N GLN A 1253 46.36 -26.35 4.07
CA GLN A 1253 47.64 -26.00 3.42
C GLN A 1253 47.56 -24.70 2.60
N ASP A 1254 48.63 -23.91 2.70
CA ASP A 1254 49.18 -22.88 1.79
C ASP A 1254 48.23 -21.84 1.13
N GLN A 1255 48.52 -20.54 1.13
CA GLN A 1255 49.83 -19.92 0.93
C GLN A 1255 50.10 -18.69 1.83
N SER A 1256 51.37 -18.28 1.90
CA SER A 1256 51.87 -17.18 2.74
C SER A 1256 52.58 -16.10 1.93
N PHE A 1257 52.30 -14.81 2.19
CA PHE A 1257 53.13 -13.70 1.72
C PHE A 1257 53.34 -12.58 2.76
N ILE A 1258 54.47 -12.70 3.48
CA ILE A 1258 55.44 -11.66 3.88
C ILE A 1258 54.91 -10.32 4.48
N LEU A 1259 55.23 -10.13 5.77
CA LEU A 1259 55.40 -8.83 6.44
C LEU A 1259 56.86 -8.35 6.31
N PRO A 1260 57.12 -7.02 6.29
CA PRO A 1260 57.60 -6.32 7.50
C PRO A 1260 56.83 -5.00 7.75
N SER A 1261 56.40 -4.59 8.95
CA SER A 1261 57.03 -4.47 10.29
C SER A 1261 57.69 -3.10 10.57
N LEU A 1262 57.60 -2.64 11.84
CA LEU A 1262 58.15 -1.40 12.43
C LEU A 1262 57.52 -0.06 11.97
N SER A 1263 57.54 1.05 12.73
CA SER A 1263 57.48 1.23 14.21
C SER A 1263 57.30 2.72 14.60
N SER A 1264 56.42 2.99 15.57
CA SER A 1264 56.43 4.10 16.57
C SER A 1264 56.43 5.59 16.15
N ASN A 1265 55.78 6.41 17.01
CA ASN A 1265 55.73 7.89 17.04
C ASN A 1265 54.81 8.53 15.94
N ILE A 1266 54.24 9.74 16.07
CA ILE A 1266 54.41 10.88 17.00
C ILE A 1266 53.05 11.40 17.55
N LYS A 1267 53.08 11.83 18.82
CA LYS A 1267 52.22 12.76 19.60
C LYS A 1267 51.07 13.54 18.92
N LEU A 1268 49.93 13.58 19.62
CA LEU A 1268 49.04 14.76 19.73
C LEU A 1268 49.73 15.94 20.45
N PRO A 1269 49.35 17.18 20.11
CA PRO A 1269 48.97 18.14 21.16
C PRO A 1269 47.59 18.77 20.89
N ALA A 1270 46.97 19.31 21.95
CA ALA A 1270 45.66 19.98 21.91
C ALA A 1270 45.81 21.48 22.23
N LEU A 1271 44.75 22.26 22.00
CA LEU A 1271 44.41 23.56 22.63
C LEU A 1271 42.89 23.76 22.41
N THR A 1272 42.06 23.55 23.45
CA THR A 1272 41.38 24.57 24.30
C THR A 1272 40.27 25.38 23.62
N ALA A 1273 39.17 25.74 24.31
CA ALA A 1273 38.95 25.72 25.76
C ALA A 1273 37.82 24.79 26.22
#